data_AF-A0A948DEZ5-F1
#
_entry.id   AF-A0A948DEZ5-F1
#
_cell.length_a   1.000
_cell.length_b   1.000
_cell.length_c   1.000
_cell.angle_alpha   90.00
_cell.angle_beta   90.00
_cell.angle_gamma   90.00
#
_symmetry.space_group_name_H-M   'P 1'
#
loop_
_entity.id
_entity.type
_entity.pdbx_description
1 polymer ?
#
loop_
_entity_poly.entity_id
_entity_poly.type
_entity_poly.pdbx_seq_one_letter_code
_entity_poly.pdbx_strand_id
1 'polypeptide(L)'
;MEAGGGGRRFVAVAGTALLFLLTISAVATPQVLAATRPATADLSWTNTKGPGNGDAYSLAYNANQGILYRGTFGHGVWRYNGVSWSTASLPSDPHGYVSSLAYDPACHILYAHTDLGVWRCANPNSNPTSPTWSRIGGDEVAGDGALAFDSTRNVLYCGVSKGTVDTIMRCASPNTASTWTDIGGNSNPYFLAIDETRNVLYAEGADWEGVSRCTTPDTAPAWSEIGGPHETQTVALDTSRNILYAGSNADSPTRGAWRCTAPDTAPGWTELDDPGSLYGRCSMTYEPAENTLYMACGGVWRCDGPDVSDGWTDLAYPLGPQSGRTISIAFGGEKLYVGTDGCGVLQCGQPATAPSWSNTGGAEKRAIPQAMAYDSARDVLYAADARYGLWRCTGASTTPSWAEMGGTFKTGRDGCALAYDPARNILYAYFSAVSGYPLDDAGLYRCPDPDTTSNWTKLKTASMAIPLLEYDPSHNVLFVGVYWRVSQPDAAATFTPLADDKGAATAIRFSPAKDVLFVATSEALWRCEHPATSPAWHEIPGPGRDITDLAYDEVHDALYVLKSDTGWLPDQKGESLLFRIDQPALGYSGWCVLGPPALGFISDIQVDADADLLYLATEEWGVMECANPRSYPLWSGTGGAVANKFIERLVLDRESDMLFVSTGHLNVGQEYVTSYGVFSARTPAVETASTFYFAEGTCRPDFDTYFCIQNPGDEAAEVRIDYMSGDGAVKEQALNVAPHSRSTIRAKDTLGEGDDPAHDFSAVVTCTNGQQIVAERPMYFNYAGLWSGGHDVVGATGPSQRFYFAEGTCRPGFETYFCIQNPGETAADVNLYFQPGYGIPITSTLAVPAHTRATVRAKDLLGEGDDPAHDFSATVYCDTTPILVERSMYFDYHGWTGGHDVIGTPSPSTTGLFAEGTCRPGFESYLCLFGNGAYTARITYYKGDGSTQVQELSASGRTTIRVKDILGEGDDPAHDFSARVLSVSETPGQEVPLVAERSMYFNYAGGWTGGTAAVASPVPRESFYFAEGTCRPWFETYFTIANPNDAEAEVKLTYMQGDGTTETQEITVAPTSRATVRASDVIAVIPTTEQVMAVAESQLGVGETPPGSNVTPYSEWYGEIGPWCAMYCLWSVAQVTPYWDEFLCTRSATVPTMYAEMSARGLAVPEGRRGDLVMFDFNGGGLDHVGLVLQALGNGSYLTIEGNTTNVVAHRVRNVSEAGLYFCRPRYSRQQGSREADALSGDFSTKVECTNGLPILAERPMYFDYHGWTGGSVATGYTP
;
A
#
# COMPACT_ATOMS: atom_id res chain seq x y z
N MET A 1 13.14 55.21 -20.96
CA MET A 1 14.00 56.34 -21.38
C MET A 1 15.24 55.80 -22.08
N GLU A 2 15.99 56.65 -22.77
CA GLU A 2 16.71 56.27 -24.00
C GLU A 2 18.13 55.68 -23.87
N ALA A 3 18.45 54.88 -24.90
CA ALA A 3 19.72 54.78 -25.65
C ALA A 3 20.98 54.17 -25.02
N GLY A 4 21.69 53.37 -25.84
CA GLY A 4 23.08 52.98 -25.51
C GLY A 4 23.98 52.25 -26.54
N GLY A 5 23.48 51.66 -27.63
CA GLY A 5 24.30 51.44 -28.85
C GLY A 5 25.17 50.18 -29.02
N GLY A 6 24.85 49.38 -30.05
CA GLY A 6 25.77 48.48 -30.77
C GLY A 6 25.58 46.97 -30.52
N GLY A 7 25.26 46.12 -31.50
CA GLY A 7 24.82 46.36 -32.86
C GLY A 7 25.13 45.23 -33.85
N ARG A 8 24.11 44.94 -34.70
CA ARG A 8 24.09 44.36 -36.08
C ARG A 8 23.56 42.92 -36.16
N ARG A 9 22.64 42.57 -37.09
CA ARG A 9 22.02 43.31 -38.23
C ARG A 9 20.71 42.64 -38.71
N PHE A 10 19.66 43.47 -38.93
CA PHE A 10 18.61 43.44 -39.99
C PHE A 10 17.84 42.12 -40.29
N VAL A 11 16.51 42.01 -40.13
CA VAL A 11 15.35 42.77 -40.70
C VAL A 11 14.95 42.35 -42.12
N ALA A 12 13.74 41.76 -42.25
CA ALA A 12 12.66 42.22 -43.15
C ALA A 12 11.33 41.48 -42.84
N VAL A 13 10.18 42.12 -43.08
CA VAL A 13 8.83 41.72 -42.64
C VAL A 13 7.84 41.78 -43.81
N ALA A 14 6.67 41.14 -43.64
CA ALA A 14 5.42 41.23 -44.41
C ALA A 14 5.31 40.36 -45.68
N GLY A 15 4.14 39.78 -46.02
CA GLY A 15 2.86 39.73 -45.30
C GLY A 15 1.65 40.00 -46.21
N THR A 16 0.51 39.34 -45.95
CA THR A 16 -0.85 39.55 -46.55
C THR A 16 -0.96 39.31 -48.08
N ALA A 17 -2.02 38.78 -48.70
CA ALA A 17 -3.30 38.14 -48.32
C ALA A 17 -3.72 37.17 -49.50
N LEU A 18 -4.94 36.66 -49.76
CA LEU A 18 -6.31 36.83 -49.25
C LEU A 18 -7.20 35.61 -49.65
N LEU A 19 -8.29 35.36 -48.90
CA LEU A 19 -9.53 34.62 -49.26
C LEU A 19 -9.52 33.21 -49.92
N PHE A 20 -10.03 32.24 -49.13
CA PHE A 20 -10.88 31.08 -49.47
C PHE A 20 -11.33 30.84 -50.93
N LEU A 21 -11.00 29.65 -51.50
CA LEU A 21 -11.95 28.53 -51.71
C LEU A 21 -11.28 27.29 -52.40
N LEU A 22 -11.34 26.12 -51.72
CA LEU A 22 -11.48 24.73 -52.26
C LEU A 22 -10.95 24.43 -53.69
N THR A 23 -9.92 23.60 -53.95
CA THR A 23 -9.91 22.13 -53.76
C THR A 23 -8.58 21.46 -54.22
N ILE A 24 -8.15 20.42 -53.48
CA ILE A 24 -7.61 19.10 -53.93
C ILE A 24 -6.25 18.99 -54.72
N SER A 25 -5.44 18.04 -54.21
CA SER A 25 -4.39 17.21 -54.86
C SER A 25 -2.94 17.68 -55.03
N ALA A 26 -2.09 16.96 -54.27
CA ALA A 26 -0.98 16.10 -54.76
C ALA A 26 0.47 16.64 -54.85
N VAL A 27 1.29 16.06 -53.95
CA VAL A 27 2.64 15.49 -54.20
C VAL A 27 3.77 16.43 -54.69
N ALA A 28 4.66 16.82 -53.77
CA ALA A 28 6.05 16.30 -53.73
C ALA A 28 6.88 16.88 -52.56
N THR A 29 7.66 16.01 -51.91
CA THR A 29 8.60 16.27 -50.79
C THR A 29 9.77 17.20 -51.14
N PRO A 30 10.44 17.79 -50.14
CA PRO A 30 11.77 17.24 -49.81
C PRO A 30 12.11 17.13 -48.31
N GLN A 31 12.70 15.97 -47.97
CA GLN A 31 13.64 15.71 -46.85
C GLN A 31 13.32 16.28 -45.46
N VAL A 32 12.47 15.53 -44.74
CA VAL A 32 12.65 15.36 -43.29
C VAL A 32 13.96 14.60 -43.07
N LEU A 33 14.90 15.17 -42.30
CA LEU A 33 15.95 14.38 -41.66
C LEU A 33 15.25 13.51 -40.62
N ALA A 34 15.06 12.23 -40.95
CA ALA A 34 14.57 11.27 -39.99
C ALA A 34 15.60 11.17 -38.86
N ALA A 35 15.22 11.63 -37.67
CA ALA A 35 15.75 11.03 -36.47
C ALA A 35 15.39 9.54 -36.58
N THR A 36 16.39 8.69 -36.77
CA THR A 36 16.22 7.24 -36.65
C THR A 36 15.61 6.98 -35.29
N ARG A 37 14.39 6.44 -35.27
CA ARG A 37 13.82 5.87 -34.04
C ARG A 37 14.88 4.93 -33.46
N PRO A 38 15.24 5.02 -32.17
CA PRO A 38 15.94 3.91 -31.54
C PRO A 38 15.07 2.67 -31.70
N ALA A 39 15.66 1.56 -32.11
CA ALA A 39 14.92 0.32 -32.30
C ALA A 39 14.44 -0.18 -30.94
N THR A 40 13.15 -0.50 -30.84
CA THR A 40 12.65 -1.35 -29.76
C THR A 40 13.29 -2.72 -29.91
N ALA A 41 13.80 -3.29 -28.81
CA ALA A 41 14.30 -4.65 -28.81
C ALA A 41 13.09 -5.61 -28.77
N ASP A 42 12.76 -6.21 -29.91
CA ASP A 42 11.70 -7.22 -30.01
C ASP A 42 12.17 -8.55 -29.40
N LEU A 43 12.10 -8.65 -28.07
CA LEU A 43 12.26 -9.90 -27.33
C LEU A 43 11.04 -10.80 -27.60
N SER A 44 11.26 -11.94 -28.26
CA SER A 44 10.19 -12.89 -28.57
C SER A 44 9.87 -13.77 -27.37
N TRP A 45 8.87 -13.34 -26.59
CA TRP A 45 8.28 -14.15 -25.52
C TRP A 45 7.26 -15.13 -26.10
N THR A 46 7.42 -16.42 -25.78
CA THR A 46 6.45 -17.46 -26.14
C THR A 46 5.89 -18.06 -24.86
N ASN A 47 4.58 -17.97 -24.66
CA ASN A 47 3.93 -18.76 -23.62
C ASN A 47 3.99 -20.24 -24.04
N THR A 48 4.60 -21.11 -23.22
CA THR A 48 4.70 -22.56 -23.48
C THR A 48 3.34 -23.28 -23.39
N LYS A 49 2.29 -22.52 -23.09
CA LYS A 49 0.87 -22.85 -22.89
C LYS A 49 0.55 -23.58 -21.59
N GLY A 50 1.58 -23.92 -20.82
CA GLY A 50 1.50 -24.42 -19.44
C GLY A 50 0.59 -25.65 -19.23
N PRO A 51 0.42 -26.07 -17.96
CA PRO A 51 -0.58 -27.06 -17.58
C PRO A 51 -1.96 -26.43 -17.22
N GLY A 52 -2.53 -25.52 -18.05
CA GLY A 52 -3.89 -24.97 -17.85
C GLY A 52 -4.26 -23.73 -18.71
N ASN A 53 -5.54 -23.56 -19.10
CA ASN A 53 -6.11 -22.56 -20.06
C ASN A 53 -7.65 -22.18 -19.96
N GLY A 54 -8.09 -21.10 -19.29
CA GLY A 54 -9.43 -20.51 -19.01
C GLY A 54 -10.44 -21.15 -18.01
N ASP A 55 -11.11 -20.32 -17.20
CA ASP A 55 -12.51 -20.48 -16.73
C ASP A 55 -13.50 -20.47 -17.91
N ALA A 56 -14.79 -20.81 -17.71
CA ALA A 56 -15.79 -20.82 -18.78
C ALA A 56 -17.19 -20.31 -18.35
N TYR A 57 -17.31 -19.01 -18.07
CA TYR A 57 -18.53 -18.35 -17.58
C TYR A 57 -19.69 -18.34 -18.57
N SER A 58 -19.41 -18.22 -19.87
CA SER A 58 -20.43 -18.22 -20.92
C SER A 58 -19.99 -19.11 -22.09
N LEU A 59 -20.95 -19.77 -22.74
CA LEU A 59 -20.73 -20.65 -23.89
C LEU A 59 -21.70 -20.31 -25.03
N ALA A 60 -21.22 -20.32 -26.27
CA ALA A 60 -22.06 -20.20 -27.46
C ALA A 60 -21.60 -21.17 -28.55
N TYR A 61 -22.50 -22.02 -29.06
CA TYR A 61 -22.15 -23.05 -30.05
C TYR A 61 -22.68 -22.72 -31.45
N ASN A 62 -21.81 -22.82 -32.45
CA ASN A 62 -22.12 -22.66 -33.86
C ASN A 62 -22.21 -24.03 -34.54
N ALA A 63 -23.43 -24.58 -34.56
CA ALA A 63 -23.72 -25.89 -35.13
C ALA A 63 -23.38 -26.00 -36.64
N ASN A 64 -23.47 -24.91 -37.40
CA ASN A 64 -23.18 -24.90 -38.84
C ASN A 64 -21.69 -25.09 -39.16
N GLN A 65 -20.79 -24.82 -38.21
CA GLN A 65 -19.34 -24.91 -38.43
C GLN A 65 -18.62 -25.81 -37.41
N GLY A 66 -19.34 -26.36 -36.43
CA GLY A 66 -18.76 -27.21 -35.37
C GLY A 66 -17.86 -26.45 -34.39
N ILE A 67 -18.11 -25.15 -34.21
CA ILE A 67 -17.25 -24.26 -33.41
C ILE A 67 -17.96 -23.90 -32.10
N LEU A 68 -17.29 -24.10 -30.97
CA LEU A 68 -17.74 -23.65 -29.65
C LEU A 68 -16.96 -22.39 -29.25
N TYR A 69 -17.65 -21.33 -28.85
CA TYR A 69 -17.06 -20.15 -28.22
C TYR A 69 -17.24 -20.21 -26.70
N ARG A 70 -16.28 -19.66 -25.95
CA ARG A 70 -16.42 -19.39 -24.51
C ARG A 70 -16.05 -17.95 -24.17
N GLY A 71 -16.75 -17.36 -23.22
CA GLY A 71 -16.35 -16.16 -22.50
C GLY A 71 -15.67 -16.53 -21.18
N THR A 72 -14.72 -15.70 -20.77
CA THR A 72 -13.87 -15.90 -19.59
C THR A 72 -13.88 -14.66 -18.71
N PHE A 73 -13.47 -14.81 -17.45
CA PHE A 73 -13.09 -13.69 -16.59
C PHE A 73 -11.61 -13.35 -16.87
N GLY A 74 -11.25 -12.07 -17.05
CA GLY A 74 -9.85 -11.64 -17.23
C GLY A 74 -9.18 -11.94 -18.58
N HIS A 75 -9.73 -12.82 -19.43
CA HIS A 75 -9.04 -13.32 -20.64
C HIS A 75 -9.90 -13.30 -21.94
N GLY A 76 -11.03 -12.59 -21.93
CA GLY A 76 -11.85 -12.34 -23.13
C GLY A 76 -12.55 -13.59 -23.70
N VAL A 77 -12.58 -13.68 -25.04
CA VAL A 77 -13.34 -14.69 -25.79
C VAL A 77 -12.40 -15.68 -26.47
N TRP A 78 -12.73 -16.97 -26.42
CA TRP A 78 -11.98 -18.06 -27.05
C TRP A 78 -12.89 -18.92 -27.93
N ARG A 79 -12.29 -19.69 -28.85
CA ARG A 79 -13.01 -20.60 -29.75
C ARG A 79 -12.33 -21.96 -29.87
N TYR A 80 -13.13 -23.01 -29.93
CA TYR A 80 -12.74 -24.42 -30.07
C TYR A 80 -13.28 -24.98 -31.38
N ASN A 81 -12.41 -25.64 -32.15
CA ASN A 81 -12.72 -26.18 -33.48
C ASN A 81 -12.98 -27.71 -33.46
N GLY A 82 -13.22 -28.30 -32.30
CA GLY A 82 -13.32 -29.76 -32.13
C GLY A 82 -12.00 -30.49 -31.88
N VAL A 83 -10.85 -29.78 -31.92
CA VAL A 83 -9.51 -30.33 -31.69
C VAL A 83 -8.69 -29.47 -30.72
N SER A 84 -8.78 -28.14 -30.82
CA SER A 84 -7.92 -27.19 -30.11
C SER A 84 -8.63 -25.86 -29.86
N TRP A 85 -8.29 -25.20 -28.74
CA TRP A 85 -8.69 -23.82 -28.45
C TRP A 85 -7.77 -22.80 -29.14
N SER A 86 -8.33 -21.65 -29.51
CA SER A 86 -7.61 -20.48 -30.01
C SER A 86 -8.29 -19.19 -29.51
N THR A 87 -7.55 -18.10 -29.41
CA THR A 87 -8.06 -16.80 -28.97
C THR A 87 -9.02 -16.19 -30.00
N ALA A 88 -9.98 -15.42 -29.51
CA ALA A 88 -10.89 -14.62 -30.31
C ALA A 88 -11.12 -13.23 -29.67
N SER A 89 -10.14 -12.74 -28.90
CA SER A 89 -10.26 -11.68 -27.90
C SER A 89 -10.50 -10.26 -28.44
N LEU A 90 -10.88 -9.36 -27.52
CA LEU A 90 -11.16 -7.94 -27.76
C LEU A 90 -9.86 -7.10 -27.94
N PRO A 91 -9.89 -5.91 -28.59
CA PRO A 91 -8.68 -5.34 -29.20
C PRO A 91 -7.71 -4.57 -28.29
N SER A 92 -8.13 -4.08 -27.11
CA SER A 92 -7.29 -3.30 -26.18
C SER A 92 -8.03 -3.03 -24.86
N ASP A 93 -7.27 -2.76 -23.79
CA ASP A 93 -7.66 -2.66 -22.36
C ASP A 93 -7.93 -4.00 -21.63
N PRO A 94 -7.70 -4.09 -20.30
CA PRO A 94 -7.62 -5.37 -19.58
C PRO A 94 -8.96 -6.10 -19.67
N HIS A 95 -8.90 -7.38 -20.01
CA HIS A 95 -10.07 -8.05 -20.59
C HIS A 95 -11.17 -8.28 -19.54
N GLY A 96 -12.16 -7.39 -19.55
CA GLY A 96 -13.32 -7.41 -18.66
C GLY A 96 -14.14 -8.70 -18.70
N TYR A 97 -14.99 -8.86 -17.69
CA TYR A 97 -15.81 -10.06 -17.46
C TYR A 97 -16.78 -10.32 -18.61
N VAL A 98 -16.58 -11.42 -19.36
CA VAL A 98 -17.47 -11.79 -20.49
C VAL A 98 -18.68 -12.58 -19.97
N SER A 99 -19.66 -11.86 -19.42
CA SER A 99 -20.84 -12.42 -18.75
C SER A 99 -21.75 -13.24 -19.68
N SER A 100 -21.82 -12.89 -20.97
CA SER A 100 -22.73 -13.55 -21.94
C SER A 100 -22.20 -13.48 -23.37
N LEU A 101 -22.49 -14.54 -24.15
CA LEU A 101 -22.22 -14.63 -25.58
C LEU A 101 -23.51 -14.95 -26.36
N ALA A 102 -23.65 -14.39 -27.56
CA ALA A 102 -24.72 -14.75 -28.51
C ALA A 102 -24.17 -14.79 -29.95
N TYR A 103 -24.62 -15.73 -30.78
CA TYR A 103 -24.07 -15.93 -32.13
C TYR A 103 -25.18 -15.89 -33.20
N ASP A 104 -24.98 -15.06 -34.22
CA ASP A 104 -25.80 -14.97 -35.43
C ASP A 104 -25.27 -15.96 -36.49
N PRO A 105 -25.99 -17.07 -36.77
CA PRO A 105 -25.58 -18.07 -37.73
C PRO A 105 -25.80 -17.65 -39.19
N ALA A 106 -26.59 -16.61 -39.47
CA ALA A 106 -26.93 -16.16 -40.82
C ALA A 106 -25.94 -15.12 -41.35
N CYS A 107 -25.45 -14.22 -40.48
CA CYS A 107 -24.44 -13.21 -40.83
C CYS A 107 -23.03 -13.54 -40.32
N HIS A 108 -22.82 -14.67 -39.63
CA HIS A 108 -21.55 -15.07 -39.02
C HIS A 108 -21.01 -14.01 -38.05
N ILE A 109 -21.87 -13.54 -37.14
CA ILE A 109 -21.54 -12.48 -36.18
C ILE A 109 -21.58 -13.05 -34.75
N LEU A 110 -20.57 -12.73 -33.94
CA LEU A 110 -20.53 -13.07 -32.52
C LEU A 110 -20.69 -11.80 -31.69
N TYR A 111 -21.59 -11.84 -30.73
CA TYR A 111 -21.82 -10.79 -29.74
C TYR A 111 -21.28 -11.21 -28.39
N ALA A 112 -20.69 -10.26 -27.67
CA ALA A 112 -20.19 -10.45 -26.31
C ALA A 112 -20.65 -9.29 -25.42
N HIS A 113 -21.19 -9.62 -24.25
CA HIS A 113 -21.47 -8.65 -23.18
C HIS A 113 -20.27 -8.56 -22.24
N THR A 114 -19.99 -7.36 -21.75
CA THR A 114 -18.92 -7.06 -20.80
C THR A 114 -19.38 -6.00 -19.80
N ASP A 115 -18.68 -5.93 -18.67
CA ASP A 115 -18.65 -4.77 -17.76
C ASP A 115 -18.46 -3.41 -18.46
N LEU A 116 -17.83 -3.40 -19.64
CA LEU A 116 -17.63 -2.23 -20.50
C LEU A 116 -18.64 -2.10 -21.66
N GLY A 117 -19.72 -2.88 -21.69
CA GLY A 117 -20.78 -2.79 -22.70
C GLY A 117 -20.86 -3.98 -23.67
N VAL A 118 -21.57 -3.79 -24.78
CA VAL A 118 -21.82 -4.85 -25.78
C VAL A 118 -20.90 -4.69 -27.00
N TRP A 119 -20.27 -5.78 -27.40
CA TRP A 119 -19.32 -5.86 -28.51
C TRP A 119 -19.80 -6.81 -29.61
N ARG A 120 -19.43 -6.51 -30.85
CA ARG A 120 -19.75 -7.29 -32.05
C ARG A 120 -18.49 -7.65 -32.84
N CYS A 121 -18.29 -8.95 -33.10
CA CYS A 121 -17.30 -9.45 -34.04
C CYS A 121 -17.97 -9.89 -35.35
N ALA A 122 -17.53 -9.33 -36.48
CA ALA A 122 -17.98 -9.77 -37.80
C ALA A 122 -17.00 -10.82 -38.35
N ASN A 123 -17.51 -12.03 -38.65
CA ASN A 123 -16.73 -13.18 -39.12
C ASN A 123 -15.58 -13.57 -38.15
N PRO A 124 -15.85 -14.00 -36.90
CA PRO A 124 -14.82 -14.45 -35.94
C PRO A 124 -13.98 -15.66 -36.42
N ASN A 125 -14.37 -16.26 -37.56
CA ASN A 125 -13.72 -17.41 -38.17
C ASN A 125 -12.81 -17.04 -39.36
N SER A 126 -12.85 -15.81 -39.88
CA SER A 126 -12.07 -15.42 -41.07
C SER A 126 -10.65 -14.93 -40.76
N ASN A 127 -10.43 -14.29 -39.60
CA ASN A 127 -9.11 -13.89 -39.12
C ASN A 127 -8.78 -14.63 -37.80
N PRO A 128 -8.11 -15.79 -37.85
CA PRO A 128 -8.00 -16.72 -36.73
C PRO A 128 -7.08 -16.28 -35.58
N THR A 129 -6.33 -15.20 -35.75
CA THR A 129 -5.34 -14.70 -34.77
C THR A 129 -5.64 -13.30 -34.24
N SER A 130 -6.59 -12.57 -34.85
CA SER A 130 -6.96 -11.21 -34.46
C SER A 130 -8.32 -10.82 -35.08
N PRO A 131 -9.44 -11.42 -34.63
CA PRO A 131 -10.76 -11.07 -35.13
C PRO A 131 -11.11 -9.61 -34.79
N THR A 132 -11.73 -8.89 -35.74
CA THR A 132 -12.06 -7.48 -35.54
C THR A 132 -13.36 -7.33 -34.75
N TRP A 133 -13.29 -6.65 -33.61
CA TRP A 133 -14.43 -6.30 -32.78
C TRP A 133 -14.83 -4.83 -32.93
N SER A 134 -16.08 -4.51 -32.58
CA SER A 134 -16.58 -3.13 -32.49
C SER A 134 -17.55 -3.03 -31.31
N ARG A 135 -17.38 -2.02 -30.44
CA ARG A 135 -18.36 -1.68 -29.40
C ARG A 135 -19.64 -1.23 -30.10
N ILE A 136 -20.75 -1.91 -29.83
CA ILE A 136 -22.08 -1.58 -30.35
C ILE A 136 -23.02 -1.06 -29.26
N GLY A 137 -22.65 -1.20 -27.99
CA GLY A 137 -23.37 -0.62 -26.87
C GLY A 137 -22.41 -0.09 -25.82
N GLY A 138 -22.69 1.11 -25.34
CA GLY A 138 -21.86 1.86 -24.43
C GLY A 138 -22.17 1.59 -22.96
N ASP A 139 -22.05 2.65 -22.17
CA ASP A 139 -22.27 2.63 -20.73
C ASP A 139 -23.76 2.39 -20.36
N GLU A 140 -24.65 2.53 -21.34
CA GLU A 140 -26.09 2.23 -21.27
C GLU A 140 -26.44 0.74 -21.34
N VAL A 141 -25.49 -0.12 -21.69
CA VAL A 141 -25.61 -1.59 -21.67
C VAL A 141 -24.35 -2.25 -21.10
N ALA A 142 -23.79 -1.61 -20.07
CA ALA A 142 -22.55 -1.99 -19.40
C ALA A 142 -22.83 -2.33 -17.93
N GLY A 143 -22.19 -3.38 -17.42
CA GLY A 143 -22.39 -3.93 -16.08
C GLY A 143 -22.39 -5.46 -16.12
N ASP A 144 -23.18 -6.09 -15.26
CA ASP A 144 -23.57 -7.49 -15.44
C ASP A 144 -24.77 -7.58 -16.39
N GLY A 145 -24.83 -8.66 -17.18
CA GLY A 145 -25.82 -8.76 -18.26
C GLY A 145 -25.90 -10.12 -18.96
N ALA A 146 -27.09 -10.42 -19.48
CA ALA A 146 -27.41 -11.58 -20.30
C ALA A 146 -27.86 -11.14 -21.70
N LEU A 147 -27.44 -11.84 -22.75
CA LEU A 147 -27.79 -11.55 -24.15
C LEU A 147 -28.78 -12.58 -24.70
N ALA A 148 -29.79 -12.10 -25.44
CA ALA A 148 -30.65 -12.92 -26.29
C ALA A 148 -30.71 -12.32 -27.69
N PHE A 149 -30.41 -13.10 -28.72
CA PHE A 149 -30.46 -12.68 -30.12
C PHE A 149 -31.62 -13.34 -30.85
N ASP A 150 -32.43 -12.56 -31.55
CA ASP A 150 -33.48 -13.05 -32.45
C ASP A 150 -32.94 -13.10 -33.89
N SER A 151 -32.66 -14.31 -34.35
CA SER A 151 -32.15 -14.59 -35.69
C SER A 151 -33.15 -14.30 -36.81
N THR A 152 -34.45 -14.33 -36.52
CA THR A 152 -35.52 -14.10 -37.50
C THR A 152 -35.79 -12.61 -37.75
N ARG A 153 -35.61 -11.78 -36.72
CA ARG A 153 -35.87 -10.34 -36.77
C ARG A 153 -34.59 -9.48 -36.82
N ASN A 154 -33.43 -10.07 -36.56
CA ASN A 154 -32.15 -9.37 -36.38
C ASN A 154 -32.29 -8.30 -35.28
N VAL A 155 -32.63 -8.76 -34.07
CA VAL A 155 -32.77 -7.96 -32.86
C VAL A 155 -31.90 -8.56 -31.77
N LEU A 156 -31.17 -7.74 -31.03
CA LEU A 156 -30.39 -8.17 -29.87
C LEU A 156 -30.98 -7.53 -28.61
N TYR A 157 -31.31 -8.34 -27.63
CA TYR A 157 -31.75 -7.91 -26.31
C TYR A 157 -30.62 -8.12 -25.29
N CYS A 158 -30.54 -7.24 -24.32
CA CYS A 158 -29.52 -7.22 -23.27
C CYS A 158 -30.20 -6.89 -21.94
N GLY A 159 -30.12 -7.78 -20.96
CA GLY A 159 -30.39 -7.40 -19.57
C GLY A 159 -29.23 -6.56 -19.04
N VAL A 160 -29.52 -5.53 -18.24
CA VAL A 160 -28.52 -4.60 -17.70
C VAL A 160 -28.83 -4.38 -16.22
N SER A 161 -27.87 -4.70 -15.35
CA SER A 161 -27.87 -4.22 -13.96
C SER A 161 -26.77 -3.20 -13.76
N LYS A 162 -27.13 -2.00 -13.31
CA LYS A 162 -26.18 -0.92 -13.06
C LYS A 162 -26.60 -0.07 -11.87
N GLY A 163 -26.12 -0.45 -10.68
CA GLY A 163 -26.40 0.27 -9.43
C GLY A 163 -27.84 0.11 -8.99
N THR A 164 -28.67 1.14 -9.17
CA THR A 164 -30.09 1.14 -8.76
C THR A 164 -31.06 1.02 -9.94
N VAL A 165 -30.58 0.60 -11.11
CA VAL A 165 -31.39 0.44 -12.33
C VAL A 165 -31.13 -0.94 -12.92
N ASP A 166 -32.15 -1.79 -12.84
CA ASP A 166 -32.25 -3.05 -13.57
C ASP A 166 -33.27 -2.86 -14.70
N THR A 167 -32.87 -3.11 -15.95
CA THR A 167 -33.78 -3.03 -17.10
C THR A 167 -33.30 -3.90 -18.27
N ILE A 168 -34.13 -4.00 -19.31
CA ILE A 168 -33.82 -4.71 -20.54
C ILE A 168 -33.74 -3.72 -21.71
N MET A 169 -32.60 -3.76 -22.39
CA MET A 169 -32.25 -2.89 -23.51
C MET A 169 -32.34 -3.68 -24.82
N ARG A 170 -32.92 -3.08 -25.86
CA ARG A 170 -33.09 -3.67 -27.19
C ARG A 170 -32.34 -2.90 -28.26
N CYS A 171 -31.50 -3.61 -29.03
CA CYS A 171 -30.90 -3.13 -30.27
C CYS A 171 -31.65 -3.69 -31.48
N ALA A 172 -32.32 -2.83 -32.26
CA ALA A 172 -33.18 -3.25 -33.38
C ALA A 172 -32.45 -3.46 -34.72
N SER A 173 -31.12 -3.29 -34.78
CA SER A 173 -30.30 -3.49 -36.00
C SER A 173 -28.82 -3.78 -35.66
N PRO A 174 -28.53 -4.74 -34.76
CA PRO A 174 -27.21 -4.96 -34.18
C PRO A 174 -26.15 -5.30 -35.24
N ASN A 175 -26.54 -5.86 -36.40
CA ASN A 175 -25.67 -6.12 -37.54
C ASN A 175 -25.18 -4.87 -38.30
N THR A 176 -25.85 -3.70 -38.21
CA THR A 176 -25.54 -2.53 -39.07
C THR A 176 -25.56 -1.17 -38.37
N ALA A 177 -26.47 -0.92 -37.43
CA ALA A 177 -26.60 0.35 -36.72
C ALA A 177 -27.15 0.12 -35.31
N SER A 178 -26.40 0.55 -34.29
CA SER A 178 -26.66 0.16 -32.91
C SER A 178 -27.23 1.28 -32.05
N THR A 179 -28.54 1.51 -32.20
CA THR A 179 -29.32 2.28 -31.23
C THR A 179 -29.97 1.33 -30.23
N TRP A 180 -29.66 1.50 -28.94
CA TRP A 180 -30.33 0.79 -27.86
C TRP A 180 -31.59 1.54 -27.42
N THR A 181 -32.63 0.80 -27.07
CA THR A 181 -33.90 1.32 -26.56
C THR A 181 -34.27 0.53 -25.33
N ASP A 182 -34.51 1.22 -24.22
CA ASP A 182 -35.09 0.63 -23.02
C ASP A 182 -36.50 0.09 -23.35
N ILE A 183 -36.73 -1.19 -23.09
CA ILE A 183 -38.03 -1.86 -23.28
C ILE A 183 -38.69 -2.24 -21.95
N GLY A 184 -38.12 -1.80 -20.82
CA GLY A 184 -38.56 -2.11 -19.46
C GLY A 184 -38.40 -3.57 -19.07
N GLY A 185 -38.86 -3.88 -17.86
CA GLY A 185 -38.74 -5.19 -17.21
C GLY A 185 -37.98 -5.05 -15.88
N ASN A 186 -38.49 -5.65 -14.80
CA ASN A 186 -37.83 -5.62 -13.49
C ASN A 186 -36.90 -6.84 -13.36
N SER A 187 -35.76 -6.86 -14.03
CA SER A 187 -34.91 -8.07 -14.04
C SER A 187 -33.43 -7.76 -13.85
N ASN A 188 -32.90 -8.20 -12.72
CA ASN A 188 -31.48 -8.48 -12.54
C ASN A 188 -31.06 -9.52 -13.62
N PRO A 189 -29.93 -9.36 -14.34
CA PRO A 189 -29.77 -10.03 -15.62
C PRO A 189 -29.03 -11.38 -15.53
N TYR A 190 -29.52 -12.30 -14.69
CA TYR A 190 -28.97 -13.65 -14.62
C TYR A 190 -29.26 -14.48 -15.89
N PHE A 191 -30.41 -14.27 -16.52
CA PHE A 191 -30.79 -14.91 -17.78
C PHE A 191 -31.65 -14.00 -18.69
N LEU A 192 -31.69 -14.34 -19.98
CA LEU A 192 -32.61 -13.76 -20.96
C LEU A 192 -32.87 -14.79 -22.07
N ALA A 193 -34.13 -15.00 -22.47
CA ALA A 193 -34.48 -16.00 -23.47
C ALA A 193 -35.60 -15.53 -24.41
N ILE A 194 -35.45 -15.74 -25.72
CA ILE A 194 -36.39 -15.31 -26.77
C ILE A 194 -37.02 -16.52 -27.47
N ASP A 195 -38.36 -16.58 -27.53
CA ASP A 195 -39.05 -17.41 -28.51
C ASP A 195 -39.19 -16.61 -29.82
N GLU A 196 -38.26 -16.85 -30.74
CA GLU A 196 -38.22 -16.21 -32.06
C GLU A 196 -39.50 -16.49 -32.88
N THR A 197 -40.14 -17.65 -32.69
CA THR A 197 -41.34 -18.04 -33.46
C THR A 197 -42.57 -17.23 -33.07
N ARG A 198 -42.69 -16.89 -31.77
CA ARG A 198 -43.83 -16.17 -31.20
C ARG A 198 -43.57 -14.68 -30.92
N ASN A 199 -42.30 -14.25 -30.96
CA ASN A 199 -41.86 -12.93 -30.49
C ASN A 199 -42.15 -12.70 -29.00
N VAL A 200 -41.74 -13.66 -28.15
CA VAL A 200 -41.97 -13.61 -26.70
C VAL A 200 -40.63 -13.68 -25.97
N LEU A 201 -40.30 -12.63 -25.24
CA LEU A 201 -39.07 -12.52 -24.44
C LEU A 201 -39.36 -12.88 -22.98
N TYR A 202 -38.50 -13.67 -22.37
CA TYR A 202 -38.55 -14.09 -20.96
C TYR A 202 -37.30 -13.62 -20.23
N ALA A 203 -37.48 -13.07 -19.04
CA ALA A 203 -36.43 -12.55 -18.15
C ALA A 203 -36.78 -12.86 -16.69
N GLU A 204 -35.90 -12.54 -15.74
CA GLU A 204 -36.20 -12.70 -14.31
C GLU A 204 -37.41 -11.86 -13.89
N GLY A 205 -38.16 -12.34 -12.88
CA GLY A 205 -39.27 -11.61 -12.26
C GLY A 205 -38.79 -10.49 -11.33
N ALA A 206 -39.70 -9.55 -11.05
CA ALA A 206 -39.46 -8.49 -10.08
C ALA A 206 -39.08 -9.04 -8.68
N ASP A 207 -38.21 -8.34 -7.97
CA ASP A 207 -37.80 -8.68 -6.59
C ASP A 207 -37.32 -10.14 -6.43
N TRP A 208 -36.67 -10.69 -7.47
CA TRP A 208 -36.17 -12.08 -7.55
C TRP A 208 -37.26 -13.17 -7.62
N GLU A 209 -38.53 -12.79 -7.83
CA GLU A 209 -39.69 -13.71 -7.79
C GLU A 209 -40.06 -14.25 -9.19
N GLY A 210 -39.41 -15.34 -9.60
CA GLY A 210 -39.83 -16.13 -10.77
C GLY A 210 -39.42 -15.55 -12.13
N VAL A 211 -40.34 -15.59 -13.09
CA VAL A 211 -40.09 -15.22 -14.49
C VAL A 211 -41.11 -14.18 -14.97
N SER A 212 -40.60 -13.14 -15.64
CA SER A 212 -41.38 -12.12 -16.33
C SER A 212 -41.39 -12.37 -17.84
N ARG A 213 -42.52 -12.08 -18.50
CA ARG A 213 -42.76 -12.38 -19.92
C ARG A 213 -43.25 -11.15 -20.68
N CYS A 214 -42.59 -10.81 -21.79
CA CYS A 214 -42.97 -9.75 -22.73
C CYS A 214 -43.48 -10.31 -24.06
N THR A 215 -44.72 -10.00 -24.44
CA THR A 215 -45.36 -10.57 -25.64
C THR A 215 -45.19 -9.76 -26.93
N THR A 216 -44.55 -8.59 -26.86
CA THR A 216 -44.42 -7.62 -27.98
C THR A 216 -43.14 -6.76 -27.86
N PRO A 217 -41.95 -7.37 -27.65
CA PRO A 217 -40.73 -6.64 -27.29
C PRO A 217 -40.21 -5.66 -28.37
N ASP A 218 -40.65 -5.79 -29.63
CA ASP A 218 -40.18 -4.95 -30.74
C ASP A 218 -40.99 -3.66 -30.97
N THR A 219 -42.26 -3.63 -30.59
CA THR A 219 -43.20 -2.56 -31.02
C THR A 219 -43.84 -1.82 -29.86
N ALA A 220 -44.38 -2.56 -28.89
CA ALA A 220 -45.00 -2.02 -27.68
C ALA A 220 -44.76 -3.05 -26.56
N PRO A 221 -43.60 -2.99 -25.87
CA PRO A 221 -43.25 -3.94 -24.83
C PRO A 221 -44.35 -4.04 -23.77
N ALA A 222 -44.77 -5.26 -23.49
CA ALA A 222 -45.90 -5.56 -22.61
C ALA A 222 -45.49 -6.68 -21.66
N TRP A 223 -44.86 -6.29 -20.55
CA TRP A 223 -44.40 -7.19 -19.50
C TRP A 223 -45.54 -7.68 -18.61
N SER A 224 -45.42 -8.93 -18.20
CA SER A 224 -46.37 -9.61 -17.31
C SER A 224 -45.63 -10.68 -16.53
N GLU A 225 -45.73 -10.64 -15.20
CA GLU A 225 -45.22 -11.71 -14.36
C GLU A 225 -46.00 -12.99 -14.62
N ILE A 226 -45.28 -14.09 -14.87
CA ILE A 226 -45.85 -15.44 -15.01
C ILE A 226 -45.52 -16.33 -13.81
N GLY A 227 -44.90 -15.76 -12.76
CA GLY A 227 -44.42 -16.48 -11.57
C GLY A 227 -43.25 -17.40 -11.89
N GLY A 228 -42.86 -18.22 -10.92
CA GLY A 228 -41.75 -19.16 -11.05
C GLY A 228 -41.11 -19.41 -9.69
N PRO A 229 -39.91 -20.00 -9.65
CA PRO A 229 -39.13 -20.11 -8.42
C PRO A 229 -38.39 -18.80 -8.09
N HIS A 230 -38.23 -18.53 -6.80
CA HIS A 230 -37.41 -17.44 -6.27
C HIS A 230 -35.93 -17.61 -6.66
N GLU A 231 -35.24 -16.52 -7.01
CA GLU A 231 -33.88 -16.47 -7.57
C GLU A 231 -33.73 -17.40 -8.79
N THR A 232 -34.51 -17.14 -9.86
CA THR A 232 -34.37 -17.90 -11.11
C THR A 232 -33.07 -17.51 -11.82
N GLN A 233 -32.09 -18.42 -11.82
CA GLN A 233 -30.75 -18.19 -12.39
C GLN A 233 -30.66 -18.50 -13.89
N THR A 234 -31.53 -19.39 -14.40
CA THR A 234 -31.45 -19.89 -15.77
C THR A 234 -32.80 -20.41 -16.26
N VAL A 235 -33.03 -20.36 -17.57
CA VAL A 235 -34.21 -20.93 -18.22
C VAL A 235 -33.86 -21.66 -19.52
N ALA A 236 -34.70 -22.63 -19.89
CA ALA A 236 -34.66 -23.29 -21.20
C ALA A 236 -36.06 -23.36 -21.81
N LEU A 237 -36.17 -23.27 -23.14
CA LEU A 237 -37.44 -23.20 -23.87
C LEU A 237 -37.63 -24.43 -24.77
N ASP A 238 -38.79 -25.08 -24.68
CA ASP A 238 -39.38 -25.82 -25.80
C ASP A 238 -40.36 -24.91 -26.55
N THR A 239 -39.87 -24.31 -27.63
CA THR A 239 -40.67 -23.43 -28.51
C THR A 239 -41.72 -24.21 -29.33
N SER A 240 -41.53 -25.51 -29.55
CA SER A 240 -42.43 -26.36 -30.35
C SER A 240 -43.69 -26.77 -29.58
N ARG A 241 -43.58 -26.89 -28.25
CA ARG A 241 -44.67 -27.32 -27.35
C ARG A 241 -45.11 -26.23 -26.38
N ASN A 242 -44.45 -25.07 -26.40
CA ASN A 242 -44.71 -23.92 -25.53
C ASN A 242 -44.53 -24.27 -24.05
N ILE A 243 -43.34 -24.77 -23.70
CA ILE A 243 -42.97 -25.15 -22.34
C ILE A 243 -41.69 -24.41 -21.95
N LEU A 244 -41.71 -23.84 -20.75
CA LEU A 244 -40.59 -23.12 -20.15
C LEU A 244 -40.06 -23.93 -18.97
N TYR A 245 -38.76 -24.14 -18.91
CA TYR A 245 -38.05 -24.72 -17.78
C TYR A 245 -37.25 -23.63 -17.08
N ALA A 246 -37.19 -23.65 -15.75
CA ALA A 246 -36.44 -22.70 -14.94
C ALA A 246 -35.61 -23.44 -13.88
N GLY A 247 -34.43 -22.91 -13.56
CA GLY A 247 -33.56 -23.39 -12.49
C GLY A 247 -33.25 -22.26 -11.52
N SER A 248 -33.43 -22.51 -10.22
CA SER A 248 -33.19 -21.55 -9.16
C SER A 248 -31.83 -21.74 -8.47
N ASN A 249 -31.37 -20.71 -7.77
CA ASN A 249 -30.15 -20.75 -6.97
C ASN A 249 -30.21 -21.83 -5.86
N ALA A 250 -29.04 -22.38 -5.50
CA ALA A 250 -28.89 -23.38 -4.44
C ALA A 250 -29.40 -22.90 -3.07
N ASP A 251 -29.19 -21.61 -2.77
CA ASP A 251 -29.57 -20.98 -1.50
C ASP A 251 -31.04 -20.51 -1.47
N SER A 252 -31.76 -20.63 -2.59
CA SER A 252 -33.16 -20.22 -2.72
C SER A 252 -34.11 -21.06 -1.85
N PRO A 253 -35.16 -20.47 -1.26
CA PRO A 253 -36.23 -21.23 -0.60
C PRO A 253 -37.00 -22.17 -1.55
N THR A 254 -36.88 -21.95 -2.87
CA THR A 254 -37.45 -22.79 -3.93
C THR A 254 -36.37 -23.38 -4.84
N ARG A 255 -35.19 -23.71 -4.28
CA ARG A 255 -34.09 -24.37 -5.01
C ARG A 255 -34.59 -25.60 -5.79
N GLY A 256 -34.05 -25.84 -6.99
CA GLY A 256 -34.41 -26.97 -7.84
C GLY A 256 -34.71 -26.57 -9.27
N ALA A 257 -35.29 -27.51 -10.03
CA ALA A 257 -35.72 -27.28 -11.40
C ALA A 257 -37.25 -27.26 -11.50
N TRP A 258 -37.79 -26.45 -12.40
CA TRP A 258 -39.20 -26.13 -12.48
C TRP A 258 -39.69 -26.11 -13.93
N ARG A 259 -40.94 -26.51 -14.14
CA ARG A 259 -41.62 -26.64 -15.44
C ARG A 259 -42.88 -25.78 -15.47
N CYS A 260 -43.06 -24.98 -16.53
CA CYS A 260 -44.28 -24.24 -16.84
C CYS A 260 -44.82 -24.66 -18.21
N THR A 261 -45.95 -25.37 -18.23
CA THR A 261 -46.49 -26.05 -19.43
C THR A 261 -47.43 -25.19 -20.30
N ALA A 262 -47.71 -23.95 -19.88
CA ALA A 262 -48.62 -23.04 -20.58
C ALA A 262 -48.28 -21.55 -20.27
N PRO A 263 -47.03 -21.10 -20.51
CA PRO A 263 -46.54 -19.80 -20.07
C PRO A 263 -47.26 -18.62 -20.75
N ASP A 264 -48.03 -18.86 -21.82
CA ASP A 264 -48.83 -17.83 -22.52
C ASP A 264 -50.21 -17.58 -21.88
N THR A 265 -50.89 -18.63 -21.42
CA THR A 265 -52.35 -18.59 -21.18
C THR A 265 -52.76 -18.89 -19.75
N ALA A 266 -52.06 -19.81 -19.09
CA ALA A 266 -52.32 -20.24 -17.72
C ALA A 266 -51.02 -20.79 -17.12
N PRO A 267 -50.04 -19.92 -16.81
CA PRO A 267 -48.75 -20.35 -16.31
C PRO A 267 -48.93 -21.14 -15.02
N GLY A 268 -48.54 -22.40 -15.06
CA GLY A 268 -48.66 -23.35 -13.96
C GLY A 268 -47.30 -24.00 -13.74
N TRP A 269 -46.65 -23.59 -12.66
CA TRP A 269 -45.32 -24.08 -12.31
C TRP A 269 -45.42 -25.39 -11.53
N THR A 270 -44.64 -26.38 -11.94
CA THR A 270 -44.49 -27.68 -11.29
C THR A 270 -43.02 -27.96 -11.09
N GLU A 271 -42.62 -28.35 -9.89
CA GLU A 271 -41.25 -28.77 -9.57
C GLU A 271 -40.89 -30.05 -10.36
N LEU A 272 -39.62 -30.15 -10.75
CA LEU A 272 -38.95 -31.33 -11.28
C LEU A 272 -37.88 -31.66 -10.23
N ASP A 273 -38.14 -32.67 -9.37
CA ASP A 273 -37.40 -33.03 -8.15
C ASP A 273 -35.97 -32.46 -8.03
N ASP A 274 -35.61 -31.85 -6.89
CA ASP A 274 -34.23 -31.38 -6.61
C ASP A 274 -33.19 -32.48 -6.96
N PRO A 275 -32.33 -32.28 -8.00
CA PRO A 275 -31.34 -33.27 -8.40
C PRO A 275 -30.28 -33.53 -7.30
N GLY A 276 -30.21 -32.64 -6.30
CA GLY A 276 -29.39 -32.78 -5.12
C GLY A 276 -28.02 -32.13 -5.26
N SER A 277 -27.48 -31.66 -4.13
CA SER A 277 -26.16 -31.01 -4.03
C SER A 277 -25.95 -29.75 -4.88
N LEU A 278 -27.02 -28.97 -5.06
CA LEU A 278 -26.93 -27.62 -5.63
C LEU A 278 -25.92 -26.79 -4.81
N TYR A 279 -24.93 -26.20 -5.50
CA TYR A 279 -23.95 -25.28 -4.93
C TYR A 279 -23.62 -24.19 -5.96
N GLY A 280 -24.11 -22.97 -5.72
CA GLY A 280 -23.86 -21.81 -6.59
C GLY A 280 -24.70 -21.78 -7.87
N ARG A 281 -24.19 -21.07 -8.89
CA ARG A 281 -24.91 -20.71 -10.13
C ARG A 281 -25.26 -21.95 -10.97
N CYS A 282 -26.53 -22.08 -11.36
CA CYS A 282 -27.01 -23.15 -12.23
C CYS A 282 -27.14 -22.69 -13.70
N SER A 283 -27.01 -23.61 -14.65
CA SER A 283 -27.22 -23.37 -16.09
C SER A 283 -27.99 -24.54 -16.74
N MET A 284 -28.92 -24.27 -17.66
CA MET A 284 -29.78 -25.28 -18.28
C MET A 284 -29.79 -25.19 -19.81
N THR A 285 -29.99 -26.34 -20.47
CA THR A 285 -30.22 -26.41 -21.92
C THR A 285 -31.19 -27.53 -22.26
N TYR A 286 -32.06 -27.31 -23.24
CA TYR A 286 -33.09 -28.26 -23.66
C TYR A 286 -32.80 -28.80 -25.06
N GLU A 287 -32.96 -30.10 -25.22
CA GLU A 287 -32.67 -30.87 -26.42
C GLU A 287 -34.00 -31.41 -27.00
N PRO A 288 -34.45 -30.91 -28.17
CA PRO A 288 -35.80 -31.15 -28.65
C PRO A 288 -36.00 -32.45 -29.44
N ALA A 289 -34.95 -33.16 -29.86
CA ALA A 289 -35.08 -34.38 -30.67
C ALA A 289 -35.38 -35.62 -29.82
N GLU A 290 -34.71 -35.78 -28.67
CA GLU A 290 -34.99 -36.86 -27.71
C GLU A 290 -35.86 -36.36 -26.52
N ASN A 291 -36.30 -35.10 -26.52
CA ASN A 291 -37.05 -34.45 -25.44
C ASN A 291 -36.33 -34.57 -24.09
N THR A 292 -35.11 -34.03 -24.04
CA THR A 292 -34.20 -34.17 -22.90
C THR A 292 -33.80 -32.81 -22.34
N LEU A 293 -33.84 -32.65 -21.02
CA LEU A 293 -33.39 -31.46 -20.33
C LEU A 293 -32.07 -31.74 -19.61
N TYR A 294 -31.06 -30.90 -19.85
CA TYR A 294 -29.75 -30.99 -19.21
C TYR A 294 -29.54 -29.79 -18.27
N MET A 295 -29.01 -30.06 -17.08
CA MET A 295 -28.73 -29.05 -16.06
C MET A 295 -27.31 -29.21 -15.53
N ALA A 296 -26.59 -28.09 -15.43
CA ALA A 296 -25.29 -27.98 -14.78
C ALA A 296 -25.48 -27.20 -13.48
N CYS A 297 -25.35 -27.87 -12.33
CA CYS A 297 -25.31 -27.22 -11.02
C CYS A 297 -24.68 -28.18 -10.00
N GLY A 298 -23.47 -27.87 -9.50
CA GLY A 298 -22.63 -28.76 -8.69
C GLY A 298 -22.06 -29.98 -9.45
N GLY A 299 -22.87 -30.63 -10.27
CA GLY A 299 -22.54 -31.69 -11.23
C GLY A 299 -23.39 -31.55 -12.50
N VAL A 300 -23.50 -32.62 -13.29
CA VAL A 300 -24.27 -32.61 -14.55
C VAL A 300 -25.41 -33.62 -14.50
N TRP A 301 -26.61 -33.13 -14.74
CA TRP A 301 -27.86 -33.87 -14.57
C TRP A 301 -28.67 -33.90 -15.86
N ARG A 302 -29.43 -34.98 -16.07
CA ARG A 302 -30.29 -35.21 -17.23
C ARG A 302 -31.69 -35.65 -16.81
N CYS A 303 -32.72 -34.97 -17.29
CA CYS A 303 -34.11 -35.40 -17.16
C CYS A 303 -34.65 -35.79 -18.54
N ASP A 304 -34.98 -37.06 -18.72
CA ASP A 304 -35.55 -37.61 -19.95
C ASP A 304 -37.08 -37.46 -19.91
N GLY A 305 -37.68 -36.82 -20.91
CA GLY A 305 -39.13 -36.54 -20.91
C GLY A 305 -39.58 -35.59 -19.79
N PRO A 306 -38.95 -34.40 -19.63
CA PRO A 306 -39.17 -33.44 -18.53
C PRO A 306 -40.58 -32.84 -18.43
N ASP A 307 -41.53 -33.25 -19.26
CA ASP A 307 -42.95 -32.85 -19.21
C ASP A 307 -43.81 -33.74 -18.30
N VAL A 308 -43.37 -34.98 -18.14
CA VAL A 308 -44.09 -36.08 -17.47
C VAL A 308 -43.22 -36.86 -16.50
N SER A 309 -41.89 -36.73 -16.62
CA SER A 309 -40.91 -37.14 -15.61
C SER A 309 -40.59 -35.97 -14.68
N ASP A 310 -40.18 -36.33 -13.47
CA ASP A 310 -39.56 -35.53 -12.42
C ASP A 310 -38.13 -36.05 -12.10
N GLY A 311 -37.87 -37.34 -12.35
CA GLY A 311 -36.60 -37.99 -12.03
C GLY A 311 -35.39 -37.54 -12.86
N TRP A 312 -34.33 -37.14 -12.16
CA TRP A 312 -33.02 -36.81 -12.71
C TRP A 312 -32.05 -38.02 -12.72
N THR A 313 -31.32 -38.16 -13.81
CA THR A 313 -30.17 -39.05 -13.95
C THR A 313 -28.89 -38.25 -13.76
N ASP A 314 -28.05 -38.66 -12.81
CA ASP A 314 -26.68 -38.16 -12.70
C ASP A 314 -25.86 -38.60 -13.92
N LEU A 315 -25.31 -37.64 -14.66
CA LEU A 315 -24.33 -37.89 -15.72
C LEU A 315 -22.90 -37.77 -15.22
N ALA A 316 -22.66 -37.03 -14.14
CA ALA A 316 -21.42 -37.02 -13.34
C ALA A 316 -21.55 -36.11 -12.09
N TYR A 317 -21.58 -36.72 -10.90
CA TYR A 317 -21.37 -36.06 -9.63
C TYR A 317 -20.59 -36.93 -8.61
N PRO A 318 -19.55 -36.38 -7.94
CA PRO A 318 -18.80 -35.19 -8.35
C PRO A 318 -18.08 -35.46 -9.69
N LEU A 319 -17.73 -34.41 -10.42
CA LEU A 319 -16.93 -34.49 -11.67
C LEU A 319 -15.45 -34.88 -11.44
N GLY A 320 -15.17 -35.60 -10.35
CA GLY A 320 -13.85 -36.10 -9.93
C GLY A 320 -13.10 -35.15 -8.97
N PRO A 321 -11.94 -35.58 -8.43
CA PRO A 321 -11.08 -34.76 -7.56
C PRO A 321 -10.30 -33.66 -8.31
N GLN A 322 -10.79 -33.24 -9.49
CA GLN A 322 -10.18 -32.25 -10.37
C GLN A 322 -11.24 -31.42 -11.12
N SER A 323 -12.38 -31.16 -10.49
CA SER A 323 -13.45 -30.31 -11.03
C SER A 323 -13.84 -29.23 -10.01
N GLY A 324 -13.78 -27.95 -10.41
CA GLY A 324 -14.52 -26.90 -9.71
C GLY A 324 -16.00 -26.92 -10.09
N ARG A 325 -16.75 -25.91 -9.65
CA ARG A 325 -18.21 -25.84 -9.81
C ARG A 325 -18.58 -25.76 -11.30
N THR A 326 -19.65 -26.45 -11.71
CA THR A 326 -20.20 -26.29 -13.07
C THR A 326 -20.94 -24.95 -13.16
N ILE A 327 -20.63 -24.12 -14.17
CA ILE A 327 -21.13 -22.74 -14.27
C ILE A 327 -21.88 -22.43 -15.57
N SER A 328 -21.69 -23.23 -16.63
CA SER A 328 -22.38 -23.06 -17.91
C SER A 328 -22.59 -24.39 -18.64
N ILE A 329 -23.62 -24.51 -19.48
CA ILE A 329 -23.89 -25.70 -20.29
C ILE A 329 -24.33 -25.33 -21.70
N ALA A 330 -23.87 -26.08 -22.70
CA ALA A 330 -24.25 -25.89 -24.10
C ALA A 330 -24.41 -27.24 -24.81
N PHE A 331 -25.54 -27.44 -25.48
CA PHE A 331 -25.76 -28.63 -26.30
C PHE A 331 -25.23 -28.43 -27.74
N GLY A 332 -24.43 -29.39 -28.19
CA GLY A 332 -23.68 -29.35 -29.45
C GLY A 332 -24.24 -30.22 -30.59
N GLY A 333 -25.49 -30.67 -30.49
CA GLY A 333 -26.15 -31.54 -31.47
C GLY A 333 -25.99 -33.04 -31.17
N GLU A 334 -24.77 -33.52 -30.97
CA GLU A 334 -24.48 -34.91 -30.53
C GLU A 334 -23.68 -34.97 -29.22
N LYS A 335 -23.12 -33.83 -28.80
CA LYS A 335 -22.19 -33.68 -27.67
C LYS A 335 -22.74 -32.67 -26.68
N LEU A 336 -22.52 -32.88 -25.39
CA LEU A 336 -22.82 -31.92 -24.34
C LEU A 336 -21.52 -31.25 -23.89
N TYR A 337 -21.50 -29.92 -23.82
CA TYR A 337 -20.37 -29.15 -23.32
C TYR A 337 -20.74 -28.49 -21.99
N VAL A 338 -19.86 -28.57 -20.99
CA VAL A 338 -20.07 -28.00 -19.65
C VAL A 338 -18.86 -27.14 -19.29
N GLY A 339 -19.10 -25.86 -19.05
CA GLY A 339 -18.12 -24.94 -18.50
C GLY A 339 -18.03 -25.08 -16.98
N THR A 340 -16.81 -25.01 -16.46
CA THR A 340 -16.48 -25.20 -15.06
C THR A 340 -15.53 -24.11 -14.56
N ASP A 341 -15.69 -23.77 -13.29
CA ASP A 341 -14.76 -23.00 -12.46
C ASP A 341 -13.44 -23.79 -12.31
N GLY A 342 -12.31 -23.14 -12.63
CA GLY A 342 -10.94 -23.63 -12.58
C GLY A 342 -10.60 -24.83 -13.46
N CYS A 343 -11.55 -25.38 -14.23
CA CYS A 343 -11.39 -26.66 -14.93
C CYS A 343 -11.89 -26.65 -16.39
N GLY A 344 -12.26 -25.46 -16.90
CA GLY A 344 -12.51 -25.24 -18.31
C GLY A 344 -13.77 -25.86 -18.87
N VAL A 345 -13.70 -26.33 -20.12
CA VAL A 345 -14.82 -26.97 -20.81
C VAL A 345 -14.63 -28.48 -20.87
N LEU A 346 -15.53 -29.20 -20.18
CA LEU A 346 -15.70 -30.63 -20.29
C LEU A 346 -16.67 -30.96 -21.43
N GLN A 347 -16.43 -32.07 -22.14
CA GLN A 347 -17.29 -32.60 -23.18
C GLN A 347 -17.76 -34.00 -22.80
N CYS A 348 -19.07 -34.24 -22.85
CA CYS A 348 -19.64 -35.58 -22.87
C CYS A 348 -19.91 -35.99 -24.33
N GLY A 349 -19.32 -37.13 -24.73
CA GLY A 349 -19.40 -37.64 -26.10
C GLY A 349 -20.72 -38.32 -26.47
N GLN A 350 -21.44 -38.88 -25.49
CA GLN A 350 -22.70 -39.63 -25.70
C GLN A 350 -23.69 -39.40 -24.52
N PRO A 351 -24.16 -38.16 -24.29
CA PRO A 351 -24.90 -37.78 -23.08
C PRO A 351 -26.23 -38.52 -22.87
N ALA A 352 -26.87 -39.01 -23.94
CA ALA A 352 -28.15 -39.72 -23.87
C ALA A 352 -28.03 -41.21 -23.51
N THR A 353 -26.91 -41.88 -23.83
CA THR A 353 -26.83 -43.36 -23.82
C THR A 353 -25.66 -43.96 -23.04
N ALA A 354 -24.48 -43.33 -23.09
CA ALA A 354 -23.27 -43.83 -22.45
C ALA A 354 -22.34 -42.65 -22.13
N PRO A 355 -22.65 -41.86 -21.09
CA PRO A 355 -21.95 -40.60 -20.82
C PRO A 355 -20.45 -40.83 -20.62
N SER A 356 -19.65 -40.41 -21.60
CA SER A 356 -18.20 -40.49 -21.59
C SER A 356 -17.61 -39.08 -21.56
N TRP A 357 -17.07 -38.69 -20.41
CA TRP A 357 -16.51 -37.36 -20.20
C TRP A 357 -15.05 -37.28 -20.62
N SER A 358 -14.71 -36.23 -21.37
CA SER A 358 -13.36 -35.84 -21.74
C SER A 358 -13.20 -34.34 -21.56
N ASN A 359 -12.11 -33.89 -20.94
CA ASN A 359 -11.76 -32.47 -20.97
C ASN A 359 -11.40 -32.09 -22.43
N THR A 360 -11.93 -30.99 -22.96
CA THR A 360 -11.69 -30.58 -24.36
C THR A 360 -10.32 -29.94 -24.60
N GLY A 361 -9.46 -29.91 -23.57
CA GLY A 361 -8.48 -28.84 -23.42
C GLY A 361 -9.20 -27.53 -23.08
N GLY A 362 -8.45 -26.45 -22.92
CA GLY A 362 -9.04 -25.17 -22.50
C GLY A 362 -9.60 -25.24 -21.07
N ALA A 363 -8.72 -25.47 -20.09
CA ALA A 363 -9.02 -25.41 -18.66
C ALA A 363 -7.95 -24.70 -17.81
N GLU A 364 -8.09 -23.41 -17.42
CA GLU A 364 -7.13 -22.69 -16.51
C GLU A 364 -7.42 -23.22 -15.14
N LYS A 365 -6.82 -24.38 -14.90
CA LYS A 365 -6.28 -24.63 -13.59
C LYS A 365 -5.31 -23.48 -13.36
N ARG A 366 -5.62 -22.68 -12.35
CA ARG A 366 -4.71 -21.76 -11.66
C ARG A 366 -3.61 -22.59 -10.97
N ALA A 367 -2.91 -23.38 -11.77
CA ALA A 367 -1.80 -24.22 -11.40
C ALA A 367 -0.58 -23.32 -11.49
N ILE A 368 -0.24 -22.74 -10.34
CA ILE A 368 0.91 -21.85 -10.21
C ILE A 368 2.08 -22.79 -9.99
N PRO A 369 3.00 -22.97 -10.95
CA PRO A 369 4.10 -23.90 -10.77
C PRO A 369 5.01 -23.37 -9.67
N GLN A 370 4.95 -23.96 -8.48
CA GLN A 370 5.71 -23.50 -7.31
C GLN A 370 7.17 -23.97 -7.36
N ALA A 371 7.47 -24.95 -8.22
CA ALA A 371 8.83 -25.37 -8.54
C ALA A 371 8.91 -25.99 -9.93
N MET A 372 10.04 -25.79 -10.60
CA MET A 372 10.41 -26.45 -11.85
C MET A 372 11.78 -27.15 -11.71
N ALA A 373 12.09 -28.03 -12.66
CA ALA A 373 13.45 -28.55 -12.85
C ALA A 373 13.67 -28.85 -14.34
N TYR A 374 14.72 -28.30 -14.95
CA TYR A 374 14.99 -28.46 -16.38
C TYR A 374 16.16 -29.43 -16.65
N ASP A 375 16.01 -30.28 -17.65
CA ASP A 375 17.08 -31.08 -18.26
C ASP A 375 17.36 -30.58 -19.67
N SER A 376 18.43 -29.78 -19.80
CA SER A 376 18.91 -29.23 -21.07
C SER A 376 19.47 -30.27 -22.03
N ALA A 377 19.98 -31.41 -21.52
CA ALA A 377 20.55 -32.47 -22.36
C ALA A 377 19.45 -33.30 -23.06
N ARG A 378 18.22 -33.30 -22.53
CA ARG A 378 17.07 -34.04 -23.09
C ARG A 378 15.91 -33.15 -23.55
N ASP A 379 15.98 -31.83 -23.36
CA ASP A 379 14.89 -30.87 -23.64
C ASP A 379 13.60 -31.22 -22.88
N VAL A 380 13.74 -31.48 -21.57
CA VAL A 380 12.64 -31.91 -20.67
C VAL A 380 12.52 -30.97 -19.48
N LEU A 381 11.34 -30.38 -19.28
CA LEU A 381 11.03 -29.52 -18.14
C LEU A 381 10.02 -30.20 -17.21
N TYR A 382 10.37 -30.39 -15.94
CA TYR A 382 9.46 -30.87 -14.91
C TYR A 382 8.87 -29.69 -14.13
N ALA A 383 7.61 -29.79 -13.70
CA ALA A 383 6.91 -28.74 -12.95
C ALA A 383 6.00 -29.32 -11.86
N ALA A 384 5.89 -28.62 -10.72
CA ALA A 384 5.13 -29.03 -9.55
C ALA A 384 4.08 -27.99 -9.12
N ASP A 385 2.90 -28.49 -8.71
CA ASP A 385 1.88 -27.71 -8.00
C ASP A 385 1.28 -28.56 -6.86
N ALA A 386 1.22 -28.01 -5.64
CA ALA A 386 0.78 -28.74 -4.44
C ALA A 386 -0.71 -29.12 -4.41
N ARG A 387 -1.54 -28.51 -5.26
CA ARG A 387 -2.97 -28.85 -5.45
C ARG A 387 -3.18 -29.79 -6.63
N TYR A 388 -2.45 -29.57 -7.72
CA TYR A 388 -2.76 -30.17 -9.03
C TYR A 388 -1.79 -31.29 -9.46
N GLY A 389 -0.64 -31.45 -8.81
CA GLY A 389 0.28 -32.57 -8.98
C GLY A 389 1.54 -32.25 -9.77
N LEU A 390 2.16 -33.28 -10.35
CA LEU A 390 3.47 -33.19 -11.00
C LEU A 390 3.40 -33.43 -12.51
N TRP A 391 4.14 -32.64 -13.28
CA TRP A 391 4.05 -32.54 -14.73
C TRP A 391 5.43 -32.63 -15.39
N ARG A 392 5.46 -33.16 -16.62
CA ARG A 392 6.64 -33.24 -17.49
C ARG A 392 6.31 -32.67 -18.86
N CYS A 393 7.07 -31.68 -19.30
CA CYS A 393 7.12 -31.20 -20.68
C CYS A 393 8.27 -31.89 -21.41
N THR A 394 8.00 -32.52 -22.56
CA THR A 394 9.05 -32.91 -23.51
C THR A 394 9.03 -31.97 -24.70
N GLY A 395 10.21 -31.58 -25.21
CA GLY A 395 10.29 -30.62 -26.32
C GLY A 395 10.18 -29.17 -25.85
N ALA A 396 10.65 -28.86 -24.64
CA ALA A 396 10.36 -27.61 -23.94
C ALA A 396 10.89 -26.35 -24.64
N SER A 397 11.93 -26.47 -25.47
CA SER A 397 12.51 -25.39 -26.30
C SER A 397 12.10 -25.45 -27.78
N THR A 398 11.22 -26.38 -28.15
CA THR A 398 10.95 -26.70 -29.56
C THR A 398 9.47 -26.89 -29.89
N THR A 399 8.78 -27.82 -29.22
CA THR A 399 7.33 -28.05 -29.35
C THR A 399 6.82 -28.61 -28.02
N PRO A 400 6.54 -27.75 -27.02
CA PRO A 400 6.17 -28.15 -25.67
C PRO A 400 5.02 -29.16 -25.62
N SER A 401 5.26 -30.31 -25.00
CA SER A 401 4.25 -31.37 -24.83
C SER A 401 4.21 -31.84 -23.37
N TRP A 402 3.20 -31.39 -22.64
CA TRP A 402 3.00 -31.66 -21.21
C TRP A 402 2.23 -32.95 -20.93
N ALA A 403 2.67 -33.71 -19.92
CA ALA A 403 2.02 -34.91 -19.39
C ALA A 403 2.06 -34.96 -17.85
N GLU A 404 0.99 -35.43 -17.20
CA GLU A 404 0.94 -35.67 -15.75
C GLU A 404 1.77 -36.91 -15.38
N MET A 405 2.63 -36.81 -14.37
CA MET A 405 3.56 -37.88 -13.96
C MET A 405 2.97 -38.87 -12.94
N GLY A 406 1.72 -38.65 -12.51
CA GLY A 406 0.98 -39.52 -11.59
C GLY A 406 1.48 -39.53 -10.14
N GLY A 407 0.70 -40.18 -9.27
CA GLY A 407 0.92 -40.26 -7.82
C GLY A 407 -0.13 -39.47 -7.00
N THR A 408 -0.25 -39.75 -5.70
CA THR A 408 -1.26 -39.16 -4.79
C THR A 408 -0.83 -37.80 -4.21
N PHE A 409 -0.10 -36.98 -4.97
CA PHE A 409 0.51 -35.72 -4.50
C PHE A 409 -0.45 -34.54 -4.51
N LYS A 410 -1.56 -34.64 -3.77
CA LYS A 410 -2.60 -33.62 -3.69
C LYS A 410 -2.86 -33.29 -2.22
N THR A 411 -1.91 -32.60 -1.60
CA THR A 411 -1.86 -32.35 -0.13
C THR A 411 -2.81 -31.25 0.33
N GLY A 412 -3.22 -30.37 -0.59
CA GLY A 412 -4.11 -29.25 -0.29
C GLY A 412 -3.34 -27.95 -0.03
N ARG A 413 -3.55 -26.99 -0.94
CA ARG A 413 -3.10 -25.58 -0.94
C ARG A 413 -1.61 -25.24 -0.83
N ASP A 414 -0.79 -25.90 -0.02
CA ASP A 414 0.53 -25.34 0.35
C ASP A 414 1.75 -26.18 -0.11
N GLY A 415 2.63 -25.53 -0.87
CA GLY A 415 4.05 -25.82 -1.01
C GLY A 415 4.47 -27.14 -1.70
N CYS A 416 5.23 -27.02 -2.78
CA CYS A 416 6.03 -28.12 -3.34
C CYS A 416 7.41 -27.65 -3.87
N ALA A 417 8.37 -28.58 -3.97
CA ALA A 417 9.72 -28.34 -4.46
C ALA A 417 10.23 -29.51 -5.33
N LEU A 418 11.13 -29.22 -6.28
CA LEU A 418 11.75 -30.19 -7.19
C LEU A 418 13.28 -30.13 -7.19
N ALA A 419 13.91 -31.27 -7.44
CA ALA A 419 15.33 -31.36 -7.81
C ALA A 419 15.56 -32.58 -8.71
N TYR A 420 16.51 -32.50 -9.65
CA TYR A 420 16.72 -33.52 -10.67
C TYR A 420 18.20 -33.97 -10.77
N ASP A 421 18.43 -35.29 -10.88
CA ASP A 421 19.75 -35.89 -11.12
C ASP A 421 19.91 -36.23 -12.62
N PRO A 422 20.67 -35.44 -13.39
CA PRO A 422 20.92 -35.69 -14.82
C PRO A 422 21.81 -36.91 -15.09
N ALA A 423 22.65 -37.32 -14.14
CA ALA A 423 23.57 -38.45 -14.33
C ALA A 423 22.88 -39.81 -14.18
N ARG A 424 21.77 -39.87 -13.43
CA ARG A 424 21.00 -41.10 -13.17
C ARG A 424 19.57 -41.08 -13.73
N ASN A 425 19.10 -39.93 -14.23
CA ASN A 425 17.71 -39.68 -14.62
C ASN A 425 16.74 -39.94 -13.45
N ILE A 426 16.92 -39.22 -12.33
CA ILE A 426 16.11 -39.37 -11.12
C ILE A 426 15.50 -38.02 -10.75
N LEU A 427 14.19 -37.97 -10.53
CA LEU A 427 13.47 -36.76 -10.09
C LEU A 427 13.09 -36.89 -8.61
N TYR A 428 13.39 -35.87 -7.83
CA TYR A 428 13.01 -35.73 -6.42
C TYR A 428 11.93 -34.65 -6.27
N ALA A 429 10.93 -34.93 -5.44
CA ALA A 429 9.83 -34.01 -5.17
C ALA A 429 9.50 -33.99 -3.67
N TYR A 430 9.24 -32.81 -3.10
CA TYR A 430 8.78 -32.67 -1.72
C TYR A 430 7.45 -31.92 -1.69
N PHE A 431 6.50 -32.40 -0.88
CA PHE A 431 5.20 -31.77 -0.62
C PHE A 431 5.01 -31.52 0.88
N SER A 432 4.56 -30.31 1.25
CA SER A 432 4.37 -29.92 2.65
C SER A 432 3.08 -30.49 3.27
N ALA A 433 2.91 -30.32 4.60
CA ALA A 433 1.76 -30.82 5.36
C ALA A 433 0.97 -29.66 5.97
N VAL A 434 -0.36 -29.68 5.81
CA VAL A 434 -1.27 -28.58 6.23
C VAL A 434 -2.28 -29.08 7.25
N SER A 435 -2.66 -28.19 8.18
CA SER A 435 -3.71 -28.45 9.17
C SER A 435 -5.04 -28.81 8.48
N GLY A 436 -5.65 -29.93 8.87
CA GLY A 436 -6.97 -30.37 8.39
C GLY A 436 -6.96 -31.43 7.28
N TYR A 437 -5.81 -31.80 6.71
CA TYR A 437 -5.68 -32.87 5.71
C TYR A 437 -4.86 -34.07 6.25
N PRO A 438 -5.02 -35.29 5.68
CA PRO A 438 -4.28 -36.47 6.15
C PRO A 438 -2.77 -36.32 5.97
N LEU A 439 -2.02 -36.45 7.08
CA LEU A 439 -0.55 -36.31 7.11
C LEU A 439 0.20 -37.41 6.33
N ASP A 440 -0.49 -38.49 5.95
CA ASP A 440 0.11 -39.71 5.43
C ASP A 440 0.71 -39.56 4.02
N ASP A 441 0.26 -38.58 3.21
CA ASP A 441 0.75 -38.33 1.84
C ASP A 441 1.77 -37.18 1.74
N ALA A 442 1.98 -36.36 2.78
CA ALA A 442 2.99 -35.29 2.75
C ALA A 442 4.42 -35.82 2.99
N GLY A 443 5.43 -35.31 2.27
CA GLY A 443 6.83 -35.71 2.46
C GLY A 443 7.73 -35.63 1.23
N LEU A 444 8.92 -36.24 1.35
CA LEU A 444 9.92 -36.36 0.29
C LEU A 444 9.72 -37.65 -0.52
N TYR A 445 9.77 -37.53 -1.84
CA TYR A 445 9.58 -38.61 -2.81
C TYR A 445 10.68 -38.63 -3.88
N ARG A 446 10.87 -39.82 -4.48
CA ARG A 446 11.81 -40.08 -5.58
C ARG A 446 11.13 -40.87 -6.70
N CYS A 447 11.27 -40.41 -7.93
CA CYS A 447 10.98 -41.18 -9.15
C CYS A 447 12.31 -41.60 -9.82
N PRO A 448 12.63 -42.90 -9.89
CA PRO A 448 13.91 -43.41 -10.42
C PRO A 448 13.98 -43.48 -11.95
N ASP A 449 12.86 -43.26 -12.65
CA ASP A 449 12.79 -43.05 -14.10
C ASP A 449 11.57 -42.14 -14.37
N PRO A 450 11.78 -40.81 -14.47
CA PRO A 450 10.73 -39.83 -14.73
C PRO A 450 10.28 -39.80 -16.19
N ASP A 451 10.85 -40.60 -17.08
CA ASP A 451 10.47 -40.66 -18.50
C ASP A 451 9.42 -41.75 -18.75
N THR A 452 9.59 -42.92 -18.11
CA THR A 452 8.77 -44.09 -18.39
C THR A 452 7.88 -44.56 -17.22
N THR A 453 8.07 -44.05 -16.00
CA THR A 453 7.33 -44.52 -14.82
C THR A 453 6.69 -43.41 -13.99
N SER A 454 5.54 -43.73 -13.39
CA SER A 454 4.91 -42.99 -12.29
C SER A 454 5.20 -43.62 -10.91
N ASN A 455 6.32 -44.36 -10.81
CA ASN A 455 6.66 -45.17 -9.63
C ASN A 455 7.43 -44.35 -8.59
N TRP A 456 6.68 -43.62 -7.77
CA TRP A 456 7.25 -42.80 -6.71
C TRP A 456 7.51 -43.59 -5.42
N THR A 457 8.71 -43.44 -4.87
CA THR A 457 9.08 -43.99 -3.56
C THR A 457 9.12 -42.88 -2.52
N LYS A 458 8.35 -43.00 -1.43
CA LYS A 458 8.43 -42.09 -0.29
C LYS A 458 9.73 -42.33 0.49
N LEU A 459 10.57 -41.30 0.61
CA LEU A 459 11.84 -41.35 1.35
C LEU A 459 11.68 -40.90 2.80
N LYS A 460 10.78 -39.95 3.08
CA LYS A 460 10.51 -39.42 4.43
C LYS A 460 9.12 -38.77 4.50
N THR A 461 8.39 -38.96 5.59
CA THR A 461 7.15 -38.22 5.88
C THR A 461 7.47 -36.77 6.24
N ALA A 462 6.63 -35.82 5.80
CA ALA A 462 6.83 -34.41 6.09
C ALA A 462 6.85 -34.12 7.60
N SER A 463 7.71 -33.19 7.99
CA SER A 463 7.77 -32.63 9.35
C SER A 463 8.01 -31.12 9.33
N MET A 464 7.75 -30.46 8.20
CA MET A 464 8.16 -29.08 7.90
C MET A 464 7.12 -28.39 7.01
N ALA A 465 6.89 -27.10 7.24
CA ALA A 465 5.92 -26.27 6.52
C ALA A 465 6.43 -25.74 5.16
N ILE A 466 7.74 -25.47 5.02
CA ILE A 466 8.32 -24.88 3.80
C ILE A 466 9.12 -25.95 3.03
N PRO A 467 8.83 -26.18 1.74
CA PRO A 467 9.51 -27.17 0.91
C PRO A 467 10.63 -26.53 0.08
N LEU A 468 11.87 -26.96 0.29
CA LEU A 468 13.03 -26.49 -0.49
C LEU A 468 13.95 -27.69 -0.78
N LEU A 469 14.30 -27.91 -2.05
CA LEU A 469 15.16 -29.00 -2.50
C LEU A 469 16.29 -28.50 -3.40
N GLU A 470 17.48 -29.06 -3.23
CA GLU A 470 18.61 -28.88 -4.15
C GLU A 470 19.45 -30.16 -4.22
N TYR A 471 20.05 -30.46 -5.38
CA TYR A 471 20.81 -31.69 -5.59
C TYR A 471 22.29 -31.42 -5.89
N ASP A 472 23.16 -32.13 -5.17
CA ASP A 472 24.60 -32.19 -5.43
C ASP A 472 24.93 -33.45 -6.27
N PRO A 473 25.17 -33.30 -7.58
CA PRO A 473 25.56 -34.42 -8.45
C PRO A 473 26.98 -34.91 -8.20
N SER A 474 27.84 -34.10 -7.57
CA SER A 474 29.26 -34.43 -7.33
C SER A 474 29.45 -35.40 -6.17
N HIS A 475 28.62 -35.30 -5.12
CA HIS A 475 28.65 -36.20 -3.97
C HIS A 475 27.44 -37.16 -3.86
N ASN A 476 26.43 -37.05 -4.73
CA ASN A 476 25.16 -37.78 -4.64
C ASN A 476 24.45 -37.51 -3.30
N VAL A 477 24.18 -36.22 -3.06
CA VAL A 477 23.52 -35.71 -1.86
C VAL A 477 22.36 -34.81 -2.26
N LEU A 478 21.20 -34.98 -1.61
CA LEU A 478 20.04 -34.09 -1.75
C LEU A 478 19.89 -33.25 -0.48
N PHE A 479 19.78 -31.93 -0.62
CA PHE A 479 19.51 -31.00 0.47
C PHE A 479 18.01 -30.75 0.60
N VAL A 480 17.50 -30.68 1.83
CA VAL A 480 16.08 -30.45 2.15
C VAL A 480 15.98 -29.32 3.19
N GLY A 481 15.82 -28.09 2.70
CA GLY A 481 16.00 -26.86 3.47
C GLY A 481 17.38 -26.77 4.15
N VAL A 482 17.48 -26.00 5.24
CA VAL A 482 18.68 -25.96 6.12
C VAL A 482 18.84 -27.18 7.01
N TYR A 483 17.83 -28.04 7.07
CA TYR A 483 17.66 -28.99 8.16
C TYR A 483 18.28 -30.35 7.85
N TRP A 484 18.26 -30.80 6.60
CA TRP A 484 18.69 -32.15 6.25
C TRP A 484 19.56 -32.19 4.99
N ARG A 485 20.63 -32.98 5.06
CA ARG A 485 21.30 -33.56 3.90
C ARG A 485 20.97 -35.06 3.84
N VAL A 486 20.67 -35.53 2.63
CA VAL A 486 20.29 -36.92 2.36
C VAL A 486 21.38 -37.54 1.50
N SER A 487 22.23 -38.37 2.10
CA SER A 487 23.27 -39.08 1.37
C SER A 487 22.70 -40.35 0.72
N GLN A 488 23.14 -40.65 -0.51
CA GLN A 488 22.66 -41.77 -1.33
C GLN A 488 21.12 -41.81 -1.49
N PRO A 489 20.49 -40.69 -1.91
CA PRO A 489 19.04 -40.59 -2.08
C PRO A 489 18.50 -41.54 -3.16
N ASP A 490 19.35 -41.99 -4.09
CA ASP A 490 19.07 -43.01 -5.11
C ASP A 490 18.97 -44.44 -4.55
N ALA A 491 19.58 -44.73 -3.40
CA ALA A 491 19.64 -46.07 -2.79
C ALA A 491 19.22 -46.08 -1.31
N ALA A 492 20.18 -46.01 -0.39
CA ALA A 492 19.98 -46.14 1.06
C ALA A 492 19.94 -44.75 1.74
N ALA A 493 18.94 -43.96 1.38
CA ALA A 493 18.77 -42.56 1.79
C ALA A 493 19.00 -42.35 3.29
N THR A 494 20.12 -41.73 3.64
CA THR A 494 20.54 -41.48 5.03
C THR A 494 20.39 -40.01 5.36
N PHE A 495 19.41 -39.68 6.20
CA PHE A 495 19.11 -38.32 6.63
C PHE A 495 20.02 -37.90 7.78
N THR A 496 20.89 -36.91 7.53
CA THR A 496 21.74 -36.30 8.55
C THR A 496 21.32 -34.84 8.74
N PRO A 497 21.21 -34.32 9.98
CA PRO A 497 21.03 -32.90 10.21
C PRO A 497 22.13 -32.07 9.52
N LEU A 498 21.77 -30.91 8.97
CA LEU A 498 22.70 -30.01 8.29
C LEU A 498 22.99 -28.72 9.09
N ALA A 499 22.00 -28.19 9.80
CA ALA A 499 22.14 -27.19 10.86
C ALA A 499 20.95 -27.30 11.84
N ASP A 500 21.19 -27.00 13.13
CA ASP A 500 20.15 -27.08 14.17
C ASP A 500 19.41 -25.75 14.41
N ASP A 501 20.03 -24.60 14.08
CA ASP A 501 19.49 -23.26 14.40
C ASP A 501 19.97 -22.19 13.42
N LYS A 502 19.20 -21.95 12.35
CA LYS A 502 19.46 -20.96 11.29
C LYS A 502 18.19 -20.19 10.86
N GLY A 503 17.08 -20.35 11.58
CA GLY A 503 15.77 -19.81 11.18
C GLY A 503 15.10 -20.57 10.01
N ALA A 504 13.92 -20.10 9.61
CA ALA A 504 13.20 -20.66 8.48
C ALA A 504 13.85 -20.21 7.15
N ALA A 505 14.38 -21.18 6.39
CA ALA A 505 14.91 -20.91 5.06
C ALA A 505 13.78 -20.60 4.07
N THR A 506 13.98 -19.55 3.27
CA THR A 506 13.06 -19.09 2.22
C THR A 506 13.55 -19.49 0.83
N ALA A 507 14.86 -19.67 0.63
CA ALA A 507 15.45 -20.24 -0.58
C ALA A 507 16.77 -20.98 -0.28
N ILE A 508 17.09 -22.03 -1.05
CA ILE A 508 18.41 -22.71 -1.02
C ILE A 508 18.91 -22.94 -2.46
N ARG A 509 20.21 -22.82 -2.72
CA ARG A 509 20.83 -23.07 -4.05
C ARG A 509 22.24 -23.65 -3.93
N PHE A 510 22.56 -24.72 -4.67
CA PHE A 510 23.88 -25.37 -4.61
C PHE A 510 24.76 -25.00 -5.82
N SER A 511 26.06 -24.81 -5.61
CA SER A 511 27.07 -24.59 -6.66
C SER A 511 28.03 -25.77 -6.77
N PRO A 512 27.84 -26.70 -7.74
CA PRO A 512 28.72 -27.85 -7.94
C PRO A 512 30.15 -27.48 -8.31
N ALA A 513 30.37 -26.30 -8.92
CA ALA A 513 31.70 -25.84 -9.30
C ALA A 513 32.55 -25.41 -8.09
N LYS A 514 31.91 -25.13 -6.95
CA LYS A 514 32.57 -24.59 -5.74
C LYS A 514 32.34 -25.41 -4.47
N ASP A 515 31.45 -26.39 -4.51
CA ASP A 515 31.06 -27.21 -3.35
C ASP A 515 30.51 -26.33 -2.19
N VAL A 516 29.61 -25.40 -2.55
CA VAL A 516 28.96 -24.45 -1.62
C VAL A 516 27.44 -24.51 -1.80
N LEU A 517 26.72 -24.59 -0.67
CA LEU A 517 25.27 -24.42 -0.61
C LEU A 517 24.96 -23.02 -0.03
N PHE A 518 24.22 -22.21 -0.77
CA PHE A 518 23.69 -20.93 -0.31
C PHE A 518 22.28 -21.10 0.24
N VAL A 519 21.94 -20.34 1.28
CA VAL A 519 20.63 -20.35 1.94
C VAL A 519 20.22 -18.94 2.33
N ALA A 520 19.06 -18.49 1.85
CA ALA A 520 18.39 -17.30 2.35
C ALA A 520 17.37 -17.67 3.44
N THR A 521 17.25 -16.82 4.46
CA THR A 521 16.22 -16.88 5.51
C THR A 521 15.52 -15.52 5.60
N SER A 522 14.50 -15.38 6.45
CA SER A 522 13.85 -14.07 6.71
C SER A 522 14.81 -13.00 7.23
N GLU A 523 15.89 -13.41 7.89
CA GLU A 523 16.78 -12.56 8.70
C GLU A 523 18.21 -12.44 8.13
N ALA A 524 18.72 -13.44 7.41
CA ALA A 524 20.10 -13.47 6.93
C ALA A 524 20.31 -14.33 5.68
N LEU A 525 21.42 -14.09 4.97
CA LEU A 525 21.96 -14.96 3.94
C LEU A 525 23.11 -15.79 4.51
N TRP A 526 23.18 -17.07 4.17
CA TRP A 526 24.20 -18.00 4.65
C TRP A 526 24.88 -18.72 3.49
N ARG A 527 26.18 -19.00 3.62
CA ARG A 527 26.89 -19.99 2.80
C ARG A 527 27.34 -21.17 3.66
N CYS A 528 27.20 -22.37 3.12
CA CYS A 528 27.71 -23.61 3.70
C CYS A 528 28.76 -24.20 2.75
N GLU A 529 30.02 -24.17 3.15
CA GLU A 529 31.12 -24.79 2.41
C GLU A 529 31.18 -26.29 2.74
N HIS A 530 31.49 -27.11 1.73
CA HIS A 530 31.53 -28.58 1.84
C HIS A 530 30.26 -29.23 2.43
N PRO A 531 29.04 -28.81 2.03
CA PRO A 531 27.79 -29.16 2.69
C PRO A 531 27.51 -30.68 2.66
N ALA A 532 27.99 -31.38 1.64
CA ALA A 532 27.87 -32.83 1.50
C ALA A 532 28.76 -33.63 2.47
N THR A 533 29.88 -33.06 2.95
CA THR A 533 30.89 -33.79 3.75
C THR A 533 31.09 -33.17 5.13
N SER A 534 31.72 -31.99 5.19
CA SER A 534 32.10 -31.26 6.42
C SER A 534 31.52 -29.83 6.41
N PRO A 535 30.21 -29.66 6.71
CA PRO A 535 29.50 -28.41 6.50
C PRO A 535 30.07 -27.29 7.39
N ALA A 536 30.68 -26.28 6.77
CA ALA A 536 31.16 -25.08 7.43
C ALA A 536 30.23 -23.91 7.09
N TRP A 537 29.47 -23.44 8.08
CA TRP A 537 28.47 -22.38 7.91
C TRP A 537 29.04 -21.00 8.21
N HIS A 538 28.86 -20.09 7.27
CA HIS A 538 29.22 -18.68 7.38
C HIS A 538 27.98 -17.84 7.09
N GLU A 539 27.62 -16.92 8.00
CA GLU A 539 26.67 -15.85 7.70
C GLU A 539 27.33 -14.96 6.64
N ILE A 540 26.70 -14.73 5.50
CA ILE A 540 27.11 -13.71 4.55
C ILE A 540 26.54 -12.40 5.10
N PRO A 541 27.38 -11.42 5.52
CA PRO A 541 26.86 -10.19 6.10
C PRO A 541 25.98 -9.47 5.08
N GLY A 542 24.73 -9.21 5.44
CA GLY A 542 23.91 -8.24 4.74
C GLY A 542 24.49 -6.83 4.89
N PRO A 543 23.93 -5.82 4.20
CA PRO A 543 24.42 -4.43 4.22
C PRO A 543 24.18 -3.69 5.56
N GLY A 544 24.17 -4.41 6.69
CA GLY A 544 23.96 -3.93 8.06
C GLY A 544 24.87 -4.55 9.12
N ARG A 545 26.00 -5.18 8.74
CA ARG A 545 27.07 -5.54 9.69
C ARG A 545 28.46 -5.21 9.13
N ASP A 546 29.35 -4.84 10.05
CA ASP A 546 30.73 -4.40 9.79
C ASP A 546 31.60 -5.54 9.23
N ILE A 547 32.17 -5.37 8.02
CA ILE A 547 32.96 -6.39 7.30
C ILE A 547 34.46 -6.06 7.38
N THR A 548 34.97 -5.80 8.58
CA THR A 548 36.36 -5.34 8.79
C THR A 548 37.40 -6.46 8.95
N ASP A 549 37.01 -7.75 8.92
CA ASP A 549 37.90 -8.87 9.30
C ASP A 549 37.88 -10.11 8.36
N LEU A 550 37.54 -9.94 7.07
CA LEU A 550 37.70 -10.99 6.04
C LEU A 550 38.74 -10.60 4.98
N ALA A 551 39.63 -11.54 4.66
CA ALA A 551 40.78 -11.32 3.78
C ALA A 551 40.39 -11.17 2.29
N TYR A 552 41.19 -10.40 1.57
CA TYR A 552 40.84 -9.73 0.30
C TYR A 552 40.77 -10.63 -0.96
N ASP A 553 40.74 -11.97 -0.82
CA ASP A 553 40.92 -12.92 -1.93
C ASP A 553 39.73 -13.92 -2.15
N GLU A 554 38.61 -13.82 -1.42
CA GLU A 554 37.54 -14.86 -1.44
C GLU A 554 36.10 -14.34 -1.67
N VAL A 555 35.86 -13.59 -2.76
CA VAL A 555 34.48 -13.27 -3.21
C VAL A 555 34.29 -13.61 -4.70
N HIS A 556 33.89 -14.86 -4.97
CA HIS A 556 33.50 -15.32 -6.29
C HIS A 556 32.26 -16.22 -6.23
N ASP A 557 31.24 -15.88 -7.02
CA ASP A 557 29.92 -16.51 -7.23
C ASP A 557 28.94 -16.48 -6.04
N ALA A 558 27.79 -15.85 -6.25
CA ALA A 558 26.53 -16.08 -5.54
C ALA A 558 25.34 -15.71 -6.45
N LEU A 559 24.25 -16.47 -6.35
CA LEU A 559 23.05 -16.30 -7.16
C LEU A 559 22.12 -15.22 -6.56
N TYR A 560 21.43 -14.45 -7.40
CA TYR A 560 20.38 -13.52 -6.95
C TYR A 560 19.10 -14.27 -6.54
N VAL A 561 18.53 -13.86 -5.41
CA VAL A 561 17.11 -14.08 -5.05
C VAL A 561 16.55 -12.72 -4.68
N LEU A 562 15.42 -12.34 -5.28
CA LEU A 562 14.70 -11.11 -4.90
C LEU A 562 14.09 -11.30 -3.51
N LYS A 563 14.29 -10.32 -2.62
CA LYS A 563 13.50 -10.21 -1.39
C LYS A 563 12.47 -9.11 -1.62
N SER A 564 11.20 -9.50 -1.73
CA SER A 564 10.09 -8.58 -1.50
C SER A 564 9.75 -8.62 0.00
N ASP A 565 9.68 -7.46 0.65
CA ASP A 565 9.20 -7.37 2.04
C ASP A 565 7.65 -7.24 2.08
N THR A 566 6.97 -7.93 1.16
CA THR A 566 5.51 -7.95 1.04
C THR A 566 4.89 -9.12 1.82
N GLY A 567 4.08 -8.78 2.82
CA GLY A 567 2.94 -9.64 3.17
C GLY A 567 2.00 -9.77 1.96
N TRP A 568 1.34 -10.93 1.84
CA TRP A 568 0.59 -11.29 0.63
C TRP A 568 -0.54 -10.29 0.28
N LEU A 569 -0.44 -9.67 -0.89
CA LEU A 569 -1.47 -8.85 -1.54
C LEU A 569 -1.67 -9.31 -2.99
N PRO A 570 -2.91 -9.29 -3.51
CA PRO A 570 -3.17 -9.32 -4.95
C PRO A 570 -3.38 -7.92 -5.55
N ASP A 571 -2.94 -7.74 -6.80
CA ASP A 571 -3.10 -6.57 -7.69
C ASP A 571 -2.33 -5.27 -7.32
N GLN A 572 -1.50 -4.62 -8.18
CA GLN A 572 -1.13 -4.89 -9.59
C GLN A 572 0.35 -4.60 -9.96
N LYS A 573 0.89 -5.50 -10.81
CA LYS A 573 1.77 -5.28 -11.98
C LYS A 573 3.02 -4.39 -11.84
N GLY A 574 4.20 -5.02 -11.90
CA GLY A 574 5.36 -4.40 -12.54
C GLY A 574 6.77 -4.79 -12.07
N GLU A 575 7.05 -6.06 -11.78
CA GLU A 575 8.43 -6.46 -11.45
C GLU A 575 9.35 -6.42 -12.70
N SER A 576 10.63 -6.06 -12.50
CA SER A 576 11.64 -6.01 -13.56
C SER A 576 12.88 -6.78 -13.12
N LEU A 577 13.22 -7.86 -13.84
CA LEU A 577 14.43 -8.65 -13.59
C LEU A 577 15.61 -8.15 -14.43
N LEU A 578 16.80 -8.18 -13.80
CA LEU A 578 18.07 -7.74 -14.37
C LEU A 578 19.01 -8.94 -14.51
N PHE A 579 19.51 -9.18 -15.72
CA PHE A 579 20.48 -10.26 -16.00
C PHE A 579 21.69 -9.75 -16.78
N ARG A 580 22.86 -10.35 -16.57
CA ARG A 580 24.10 -10.09 -17.32
C ARG A 580 24.29 -11.10 -18.44
N ILE A 581 24.82 -10.61 -19.55
CA ILE A 581 25.20 -11.42 -20.72
C ILE A 581 26.63 -11.09 -21.12
N ASP A 582 27.43 -12.14 -21.32
CA ASP A 582 28.82 -12.04 -21.75
C ASP A 582 29.06 -12.77 -23.08
N GLN A 583 29.68 -12.06 -24.04
CA GLN A 583 30.13 -12.64 -25.31
C GLN A 583 31.66 -12.45 -25.48
N PRO A 584 32.49 -13.33 -24.91
CA PRO A 584 33.95 -13.17 -24.88
C PRO A 584 34.62 -13.17 -26.27
N ALA A 585 33.97 -13.71 -27.30
CA ALA A 585 34.50 -13.75 -28.67
C ALA A 585 34.32 -12.43 -29.46
N LEU A 586 33.42 -11.53 -29.03
CA LEU A 586 33.09 -10.29 -29.76
C LEU A 586 33.38 -9.01 -28.97
N GLY A 587 33.85 -9.12 -27.72
CA GLY A 587 34.25 -7.96 -26.91
C GLY A 587 33.08 -7.14 -26.35
N TYR A 588 31.91 -7.77 -26.20
CA TYR A 588 30.72 -7.15 -25.62
C TYR A 588 30.29 -7.87 -24.33
N SER A 589 29.98 -7.07 -23.31
CA SER A 589 29.34 -7.45 -22.05
C SER A 589 28.22 -6.46 -21.78
N GLY A 590 27.01 -6.93 -21.51
CA GLY A 590 25.82 -6.09 -21.41
C GLY A 590 24.80 -6.56 -20.38
N TRP A 591 24.02 -5.61 -19.87
CA TRP A 591 22.92 -5.86 -18.94
C TRP A 591 21.59 -5.78 -19.68
N CYS A 592 20.70 -6.75 -19.43
CA CYS A 592 19.35 -6.77 -19.96
C CYS A 592 18.35 -6.50 -18.82
N VAL A 593 17.43 -5.55 -19.05
CA VAL A 593 16.21 -5.37 -18.25
C VAL A 593 15.08 -6.01 -19.04
N LEU A 594 14.49 -7.09 -18.50
CA LEU A 594 13.32 -7.72 -19.10
C LEU A 594 12.07 -7.08 -18.49
N GLY A 595 11.24 -6.48 -19.36
CA GLY A 595 9.96 -5.91 -18.93
C GLY A 595 8.94 -5.81 -20.07
N PRO A 596 7.87 -6.60 -19.99
CA PRO A 596 6.55 -6.22 -20.47
C PRO A 596 5.66 -5.79 -19.29
N PRO A 597 4.77 -4.79 -19.44
CA PRO A 597 3.92 -4.28 -18.36
C PRO A 597 2.72 -5.19 -18.00
N ALA A 598 2.86 -6.52 -18.15
CA ALA A 598 1.74 -7.46 -18.07
C ALA A 598 2.16 -8.94 -17.91
N LEU A 599 3.05 -9.31 -16.99
CA LEU A 599 3.49 -10.71 -16.78
C LEU A 599 3.17 -11.34 -15.40
N GLY A 600 2.56 -10.61 -14.47
CA GLY A 600 2.25 -11.09 -13.12
C GLY A 600 3.45 -11.39 -12.22
N PHE A 601 3.18 -12.02 -11.07
CA PHE A 601 4.18 -12.47 -10.08
C PHE A 601 4.93 -13.71 -10.57
N ILE A 602 6.22 -13.86 -10.25
CA ILE A 602 7.09 -14.95 -10.75
C ILE A 602 7.40 -15.94 -9.63
N SER A 603 7.08 -17.23 -9.84
CA SER A 603 7.17 -18.28 -8.80
C SER A 603 8.41 -19.18 -8.88
N ASP A 604 9.01 -19.37 -10.07
CA ASP A 604 10.31 -20.05 -10.25
C ASP A 604 10.98 -19.64 -11.58
N ILE A 605 12.31 -19.78 -11.68
CA ILE A 605 13.13 -19.38 -12.82
C ILE A 605 14.17 -20.46 -13.16
N GLN A 606 14.21 -20.89 -14.42
CA GLN A 606 15.21 -21.85 -14.94
C GLN A 606 15.97 -21.23 -16.12
N VAL A 607 17.29 -21.42 -16.16
CA VAL A 607 18.19 -20.79 -17.14
C VAL A 607 19.05 -21.86 -17.82
N ASP A 608 19.09 -21.85 -19.15
CA ASP A 608 20.03 -22.66 -19.94
C ASP A 608 21.09 -21.75 -20.58
N ALA A 609 22.30 -21.80 -20.02
CA ALA A 609 23.42 -21.00 -20.48
C ALA A 609 24.08 -21.53 -21.78
N ASP A 610 23.84 -22.79 -22.15
CA ASP A 610 24.42 -23.40 -23.36
C ASP A 610 23.46 -23.25 -24.56
N ALA A 611 22.15 -23.33 -24.33
CA ALA A 611 21.11 -23.16 -25.36
C ALA A 611 20.70 -21.70 -25.62
N ASP A 612 21.08 -20.75 -24.75
CA ASP A 612 20.63 -19.35 -24.75
C ASP A 612 19.10 -19.18 -24.56
N LEU A 613 18.59 -19.80 -23.49
CA LEU A 613 17.16 -19.86 -23.17
C LEU A 613 16.89 -19.51 -21.69
N LEU A 614 15.74 -18.87 -21.46
CA LEU A 614 15.22 -18.52 -20.14
C LEU A 614 13.76 -18.98 -20.01
N TYR A 615 13.45 -19.68 -18.91
CA TYR A 615 12.10 -20.06 -18.53
C TYR A 615 11.69 -19.37 -17.22
N LEU A 616 10.47 -18.83 -17.18
CA LEU A 616 9.83 -18.23 -16.01
C LEU A 616 8.52 -18.97 -15.72
N ALA A 617 8.22 -19.31 -14.47
CA ALA A 617 6.86 -19.63 -14.05
C ALA A 617 6.20 -18.37 -13.47
N THR A 618 5.01 -18.00 -13.94
CA THR A 618 4.29 -16.82 -13.47
C THR A 618 2.84 -17.12 -13.08
N GLU A 619 2.29 -16.35 -12.14
CA GLU A 619 0.93 -16.52 -11.64
C GLU A 619 -0.16 -16.14 -12.66
N GLU A 620 0.12 -15.18 -13.54
CA GLU A 620 -0.83 -14.70 -14.56
C GLU A 620 -0.72 -15.47 -15.90
N TRP A 621 0.44 -16.07 -16.23
CA TRP A 621 0.71 -16.62 -17.58
C TRP A 621 1.26 -18.05 -17.60
N GLY A 622 1.55 -18.66 -16.45
CA GLY A 622 2.13 -20.00 -16.37
C GLY A 622 3.60 -20.03 -16.79
N VAL A 623 4.05 -21.08 -17.48
CA VAL A 623 5.46 -21.19 -17.90
C VAL A 623 5.70 -20.44 -19.22
N MET A 624 6.55 -19.43 -19.17
CA MET A 624 6.97 -18.60 -20.30
C MET A 624 8.41 -18.89 -20.72
N GLU A 625 8.66 -18.85 -22.03
CA GLU A 625 9.97 -19.03 -22.65
C GLU A 625 10.43 -17.72 -23.32
N CYS A 626 11.71 -17.37 -23.15
CA CYS A 626 12.38 -16.30 -23.87
C CYS A 626 13.59 -16.84 -24.64
N ALA A 627 13.65 -16.54 -25.94
CA ALA A 627 14.69 -17.00 -26.85
C ALA A 627 15.66 -15.88 -27.28
N ASN A 628 16.94 -16.23 -27.44
CA ASN A 628 18.03 -15.33 -27.86
C ASN A 628 18.25 -14.06 -27.00
N PRO A 629 18.20 -14.11 -25.65
CA PRO A 629 18.42 -12.92 -24.83
C PRO A 629 19.78 -12.25 -25.11
N ARG A 630 20.79 -12.96 -25.66
CA ARG A 630 22.17 -12.47 -25.80
C ARG A 630 22.47 -11.45 -26.93
N SER A 631 21.47 -10.93 -27.64
CA SER A 631 21.69 -10.43 -29.02
C SER A 631 21.62 -8.90 -29.30
N TYR A 632 21.32 -8.01 -28.34
CA TYR A 632 20.94 -6.60 -28.65
C TYR A 632 21.55 -5.50 -27.73
N PRO A 633 21.93 -4.29 -28.25
CA PRO A 633 22.50 -3.20 -27.43
C PRO A 633 21.73 -1.85 -27.34
N LEU A 634 21.54 -1.37 -26.09
CA LEU A 634 21.57 0.03 -25.56
C LEU A 634 20.71 1.21 -26.13
N TRP A 635 20.11 2.00 -25.22
CA TRP A 635 20.17 3.49 -25.26
C TRP A 635 19.90 4.22 -23.92
N SER A 636 20.20 5.54 -23.88
CA SER A 636 20.04 6.46 -22.73
C SER A 636 19.74 7.92 -23.16
N GLY A 637 18.70 8.55 -22.61
CA GLY A 637 18.63 10.03 -22.43
C GLY A 637 17.54 10.87 -23.14
N THR A 638 16.72 11.56 -22.34
CA THR A 638 15.92 12.79 -22.65
C THR A 638 14.76 12.72 -23.66
N GLY A 639 13.52 12.88 -23.16
CA GLY A 639 12.36 13.32 -23.96
C GLY A 639 11.04 12.64 -23.61
N GLY A 640 10.26 13.23 -22.70
CA GLY A 640 9.00 12.67 -22.17
C GLY A 640 9.14 12.32 -20.69
N ALA A 641 8.15 12.69 -19.87
CA ALA A 641 8.27 12.67 -18.41
C ALA A 641 8.06 11.27 -17.81
N VAL A 642 9.05 10.39 -18.00
CA VAL A 642 9.26 9.19 -17.18
C VAL A 642 10.77 9.03 -16.94
N ALA A 643 11.16 8.85 -15.68
CA ALA A 643 12.49 8.48 -15.19
C ALA A 643 13.71 9.36 -15.55
N ASN A 644 14.34 9.91 -14.51
CA ASN A 644 15.80 10.01 -14.41
C ASN A 644 16.22 9.78 -12.95
N LYS A 645 16.56 8.53 -12.62
CA LYS A 645 17.27 8.19 -11.37
C LYS A 645 18.77 8.43 -11.60
N PHE A 646 19.46 9.05 -10.66
CA PHE A 646 20.93 9.06 -10.68
C PHE A 646 21.48 7.75 -10.08
N ILE A 647 22.54 7.22 -10.70
CA ILE A 647 23.31 6.06 -10.25
C ILE A 647 24.69 6.58 -9.90
N GLU A 648 25.17 6.39 -8.67
CA GLU A 648 26.55 6.74 -8.30
C GLU A 648 27.35 5.55 -7.76
N ARG A 649 28.47 5.29 -8.47
CA ARG A 649 29.61 4.39 -8.18
C ARG A 649 29.42 2.87 -8.22
N LEU A 650 29.78 2.34 -9.39
CA LEU A 650 30.26 0.97 -9.61
C LEU A 650 31.75 0.86 -9.21
N VAL A 651 32.16 -0.21 -8.52
CA VAL A 651 33.58 -0.59 -8.37
C VAL A 651 33.76 -1.99 -8.97
N LEU A 652 34.77 -2.13 -9.84
CA LEU A 652 35.15 -3.38 -10.50
C LEU A 652 36.56 -3.78 -10.06
N ASP A 653 36.72 -5.03 -9.63
CA ASP A 653 38.01 -5.73 -9.76
C ASP A 653 37.91 -6.76 -10.89
N ARG A 654 39.07 -7.20 -11.40
CA ARG A 654 39.21 -7.60 -12.81
C ARG A 654 39.17 -9.10 -13.11
N GLU A 655 38.93 -9.94 -12.11
CA GLU A 655 38.94 -11.41 -12.26
C GLU A 655 37.73 -12.14 -11.61
N SER A 656 36.63 -11.41 -11.30
CA SER A 656 35.47 -11.96 -10.56
C SER A 656 34.14 -11.80 -11.32
N ASP A 657 33.49 -12.92 -11.70
CA ASP A 657 32.16 -12.93 -12.32
C ASP A 657 31.01 -12.74 -11.30
N MET A 658 30.97 -11.59 -10.65
CA MET A 658 29.92 -11.18 -9.70
C MET A 658 29.66 -9.67 -9.73
N LEU A 659 28.41 -9.25 -9.45
CA LEU A 659 28.07 -7.86 -9.13
C LEU A 659 27.04 -7.85 -7.99
N PHE A 660 27.12 -6.86 -7.10
CA PHE A 660 26.09 -6.58 -6.10
C PHE A 660 25.29 -5.34 -6.55
N VAL A 661 23.96 -5.40 -6.44
CA VAL A 661 23.08 -4.23 -6.64
C VAL A 661 22.07 -4.18 -5.50
N SER A 662 22.26 -3.22 -4.59
CA SER A 662 21.24 -2.78 -3.64
C SER A 662 20.55 -1.53 -4.18
N THR A 663 19.22 -1.51 -4.25
CA THR A 663 18.47 -0.25 -4.34
C THR A 663 18.27 0.34 -2.94
N GLY A 664 19.39 0.64 -2.27
CA GLY A 664 19.42 1.49 -1.09
C GLY A 664 19.79 2.92 -1.49
N HIS A 665 19.26 3.91 -0.77
CA HIS A 665 19.92 5.22 -0.71
C HIS A 665 21.33 5.03 -0.14
N LEU A 666 22.36 5.34 -0.91
CA LEU A 666 23.73 5.36 -0.41
C LEU A 666 24.25 6.80 -0.42
N ASN A 667 24.03 7.53 0.68
CA ASN A 667 24.79 8.73 0.97
C ASN A 667 26.24 8.30 1.27
N VAL A 668 27.14 8.38 0.28
CA VAL A 668 28.59 8.28 0.53
C VAL A 668 29.10 9.63 1.00
N GLY A 669 28.76 9.93 2.24
CA GLY A 669 29.08 11.14 2.98
C GLY A 669 28.98 10.78 4.43
N GLN A 670 30.02 10.09 4.90
CA GLN A 670 30.33 9.74 6.28
C GLN A 670 29.67 10.74 7.27
N GLU A 671 28.67 10.27 8.01
CA GLU A 671 28.24 10.74 9.33
C GLU A 671 27.29 9.68 9.92
N TYR A 672 27.16 9.66 11.25
CA TYR A 672 26.35 8.68 11.98
C TYR A 672 24.86 8.83 11.66
N VAL A 673 24.31 7.99 10.78
CA VAL A 673 22.84 7.81 10.67
C VAL A 673 22.40 6.72 11.64
N THR A 674 22.47 7.07 12.93
CA THR A 674 21.46 6.63 13.89
C THR A 674 20.09 6.99 13.32
N SER A 675 19.21 6.01 13.14
CA SER A 675 17.84 6.23 12.69
C SER A 675 17.07 7.00 13.77
N TYR A 676 16.96 8.30 13.54
CA TYR A 676 16.26 9.26 14.37
C TYR A 676 15.03 9.72 13.58
N GLY A 677 13.84 9.51 14.14
CA GLY A 677 12.58 9.52 13.41
C GLY A 677 11.71 10.70 13.80
N VAL A 678 11.41 11.60 12.86
CA VAL A 678 10.92 12.95 13.22
C VAL A 678 9.43 13.15 12.97
N PHE A 679 8.73 13.32 14.08
CA PHE A 679 7.29 13.26 14.26
C PHE A 679 6.51 14.55 13.92
N SER A 680 5.16 14.52 14.02
CA SER A 680 4.35 15.76 14.15
C SER A 680 3.08 15.63 15.00
N ALA A 681 2.86 16.64 15.84
CA ALA A 681 1.72 16.75 16.74
C ALA A 681 0.84 17.93 16.31
N ARG A 682 -0.45 17.68 16.04
CA ARG A 682 -1.45 18.71 15.68
C ARG A 682 -2.71 18.58 16.53
N THR A 683 -3.12 19.71 17.10
CA THR A 683 -4.33 19.78 17.92
C THR A 683 -5.31 20.86 17.43
N PRO A 684 -6.63 20.57 17.39
CA PRO A 684 -7.66 21.59 17.20
C PRO A 684 -7.98 22.26 18.54
N ALA A 685 -7.63 23.54 18.69
CA ALA A 685 -7.71 24.22 19.98
C ALA A 685 -9.13 24.42 20.52
N VAL A 686 -9.22 24.40 21.86
CA VAL A 686 -10.46 24.31 22.64
C VAL A 686 -10.74 25.58 23.46
N GLU A 687 -11.93 25.63 24.06
CA GLU A 687 -12.23 26.53 25.17
C GLU A 687 -11.71 25.95 26.49
N THR A 688 -11.35 26.82 27.44
CA THR A 688 -10.90 26.40 28.77
C THR A 688 -12.02 25.70 29.54
N ALA A 689 -11.70 24.65 30.27
CA ALA A 689 -12.67 23.88 31.04
C ALA A 689 -12.10 23.43 32.40
N SER A 690 -12.96 22.97 33.30
CA SER A 690 -12.54 22.34 34.56
C SER A 690 -12.33 20.83 34.44
N THR A 691 -12.63 20.20 33.30
CA THR A 691 -12.39 18.76 33.08
C THR A 691 -12.15 18.45 31.61
N PHE A 692 -11.18 17.56 31.36
CA PHE A 692 -10.79 17.05 30.05
C PHE A 692 -10.74 15.52 30.08
N TYR A 693 -11.20 14.87 29.01
CA TYR A 693 -11.28 13.42 28.87
C TYR A 693 -10.41 12.95 27.70
N PHE A 694 -9.75 11.80 27.85
CA PHE A 694 -8.88 11.17 26.85
C PHE A 694 -9.12 9.66 26.82
N ALA A 695 -9.31 9.05 25.65
CA ALA A 695 -9.65 7.64 25.48
C ALA A 695 -8.46 6.72 25.12
N GLU A 696 -7.40 7.28 24.54
CA GLU A 696 -6.12 6.61 24.34
C GLU A 696 -5.07 7.04 25.38
N GLY A 697 -4.14 6.12 25.62
CA GLY A 697 -3.00 6.25 26.51
C GLY A 697 -2.35 4.87 26.65
N THR A 698 -1.02 4.80 26.60
CA THR A 698 -0.31 3.56 26.93
C THR A 698 1.06 3.83 27.55
N CYS A 699 1.46 2.92 28.43
CA CYS A 699 2.78 2.83 29.05
C CYS A 699 3.46 1.51 28.70
N ARG A 700 3.12 0.92 27.55
CA ARG A 700 3.86 -0.21 26.99
C ARG A 700 5.32 0.19 26.64
N PRO A 701 6.23 -0.79 26.48
CA PRO A 701 7.54 -0.56 25.88
C PRO A 701 7.39 0.21 24.56
N ASP A 702 8.38 1.04 24.24
CA ASP A 702 8.42 1.88 23.04
C ASP A 702 7.31 2.95 22.88
N PHE A 703 6.51 3.24 23.91
CA PHE A 703 5.56 4.37 23.95
C PHE A 703 5.77 5.29 25.15
N ASP A 704 5.89 6.59 24.94
CA ASP A 704 5.95 7.61 25.98
C ASP A 704 4.76 8.57 25.89
N THR A 705 3.76 8.35 26.75
CA THR A 705 2.60 9.24 26.89
C THR A 705 2.85 10.34 27.93
N TYR A 706 2.54 11.57 27.56
CA TYR A 706 2.61 12.75 28.43
C TYR A 706 1.23 13.41 28.57
N PHE A 707 1.07 14.23 29.61
CA PHE A 707 -0.05 15.16 29.73
C PHE A 707 0.49 16.56 30.01
N CYS A 708 -0.01 17.51 29.24
CA CYS A 708 0.43 18.89 29.24
C CYS A 708 -0.75 19.77 29.61
N ILE A 709 -0.65 20.48 30.73
CA ILE A 709 -1.75 21.19 31.36
C ILE A 709 -1.40 22.68 31.43
N GLN A 710 -2.17 23.49 30.72
CA GLN A 710 -2.10 24.94 30.74
C GLN A 710 -3.07 25.51 31.77
N ASN A 711 -2.59 26.46 32.57
CA ASN A 711 -3.41 27.31 33.40
C ASN A 711 -3.31 28.78 32.90
N PRO A 712 -4.31 29.26 32.13
CA PRO A 712 -4.35 30.64 31.64
C PRO A 712 -4.98 31.62 32.66
N GLY A 713 -5.22 31.19 33.89
CA GLY A 713 -5.85 31.99 34.94
C GLY A 713 -4.87 32.71 35.86
N ASP A 714 -5.41 33.65 36.64
CA ASP A 714 -4.68 34.42 37.66
C ASP A 714 -4.44 33.65 38.97
N GLU A 715 -5.16 32.55 39.20
CA GLU A 715 -5.07 31.69 40.38
C GLU A 715 -4.46 30.32 40.01
N ALA A 716 -3.81 29.64 40.98
CA ALA A 716 -3.24 28.33 40.73
C ALA A 716 -4.34 27.26 40.52
N ALA A 717 -4.15 26.36 39.54
CA ALA A 717 -5.05 25.26 39.29
C ALA A 717 -4.63 24.02 40.09
N GLU A 718 -5.53 23.52 40.95
CA GLU A 718 -5.36 22.22 41.64
C GLU A 718 -5.88 21.12 40.72
N VAL A 719 -4.99 20.34 40.10
CA VAL A 719 -5.34 19.37 39.05
C VAL A 719 -5.17 17.94 39.55
N ARG A 720 -6.17 17.09 39.28
CA ARG A 720 -6.12 15.64 39.45
C ARG A 720 -6.24 14.96 38.09
N ILE A 721 -5.53 13.84 37.90
CA ILE A 721 -5.56 13.02 36.69
C ILE A 721 -5.88 11.60 37.12
N ASP A 722 -7.00 11.09 36.61
CA ASP A 722 -7.52 9.76 36.91
C ASP A 722 -7.24 8.84 35.72
N TYR A 723 -6.25 7.97 35.86
CA TYR A 723 -5.87 6.98 34.86
C TYR A 723 -6.73 5.72 35.00
N MET A 724 -7.61 5.47 34.05
CA MET A 724 -8.49 4.30 33.96
C MET A 724 -7.87 3.25 33.03
N SER A 725 -7.31 2.19 33.60
CA SER A 725 -6.57 1.14 32.86
C SER A 725 -7.46 0.04 32.29
N GLY A 726 -6.91 -0.76 31.36
CA GLY A 726 -7.61 -1.84 30.68
C GLY A 726 -7.98 -3.05 31.56
N ASP A 727 -7.37 -3.21 32.74
CA ASP A 727 -7.76 -4.25 33.72
C ASP A 727 -8.85 -3.80 34.72
N GLY A 728 -9.22 -2.51 34.67
CA GLY A 728 -10.20 -1.88 35.55
C GLY A 728 -9.62 -1.23 36.81
N ALA A 729 -8.30 -1.18 36.99
CA ALA A 729 -7.69 -0.35 38.02
C ALA A 729 -7.73 1.13 37.64
N VAL A 730 -8.01 1.99 38.62
CA VAL A 730 -7.92 3.45 38.51
C VAL A 730 -6.76 3.94 39.38
N LYS A 731 -5.90 4.81 38.83
CA LYS A 731 -4.79 5.44 39.55
C LYS A 731 -4.89 6.96 39.46
N GLU A 732 -4.79 7.63 40.60
CA GLU A 732 -4.86 9.09 40.68
C GLU A 732 -3.45 9.71 40.76
N GLN A 733 -3.26 10.84 40.06
CA GLN A 733 -2.11 11.73 40.22
C GLN A 733 -2.60 13.16 40.45
N ALA A 734 -2.05 13.87 41.44
CA ALA A 734 -2.36 15.26 41.69
C ALA A 734 -1.15 16.17 41.43
N LEU A 735 -1.38 17.33 40.84
CA LEU A 735 -0.39 18.38 40.60
C LEU A 735 -1.00 19.78 40.76
N ASN A 736 -0.16 20.79 40.91
CA ASN A 736 -0.58 22.19 40.90
C ASN A 736 0.06 22.90 39.71
N VAL A 737 -0.74 23.61 38.91
CA VAL A 737 -0.27 24.42 37.79
C VAL A 737 -0.35 25.89 38.19
N ALA A 738 0.77 26.60 38.18
CA ALA A 738 0.83 28.00 38.60
C ALA A 738 0.01 28.93 37.67
N PRO A 739 -0.37 30.14 38.11
CA PRO A 739 -1.00 31.13 37.23
C PRO A 739 -0.17 31.39 35.97
N HIS A 740 -0.83 31.60 34.83
CA HIS A 740 -0.21 31.92 33.52
C HIS A 740 0.97 31.01 33.13
N SER A 741 0.82 29.70 33.36
CA SER A 741 1.90 28.72 33.17
C SER A 741 1.41 27.38 32.60
N ARG A 742 2.38 26.50 32.31
CA ARG A 742 2.19 25.11 31.87
C ARG A 742 2.84 24.16 32.88
N SER A 743 2.26 22.98 33.06
CA SER A 743 2.94 21.84 33.68
C SER A 743 2.81 20.60 32.80
N THR A 744 3.87 19.81 32.72
CA THR A 744 3.91 18.56 31.94
C THR A 744 4.32 17.41 32.83
N ILE A 745 3.68 16.28 32.62
CA ILE A 745 3.98 15.03 33.32
C ILE A 745 4.09 13.88 32.33
N ARG A 746 4.93 12.89 32.64
CA ARG A 746 5.02 11.63 31.90
C ARG A 746 4.18 10.57 32.62
N ALA A 747 3.26 9.91 31.90
CA ALA A 747 2.36 8.94 32.51
C ALA A 747 3.10 7.73 33.11
N LYS A 748 4.20 7.30 32.49
CA LYS A 748 5.07 6.20 32.96
C LYS A 748 5.63 6.42 34.38
N ASP A 749 5.95 7.66 34.75
CA ASP A 749 6.50 7.97 36.08
C ASP A 749 5.50 7.63 37.19
N THR A 750 4.21 7.67 36.87
CA THR A 750 3.11 7.25 37.75
C THR A 750 2.72 5.79 37.53
N LEU A 751 2.48 5.35 36.29
CA LEU A 751 1.89 4.04 36.00
C LEU A 751 2.90 2.88 36.04
N GLY A 752 4.17 3.13 35.71
CA GLY A 752 5.16 2.09 35.41
C GLY A 752 5.25 1.82 33.91
N GLU A 753 5.95 0.75 33.53
CA GLU A 753 6.06 0.27 32.15
C GLU A 753 5.91 -1.26 32.13
N GLY A 754 5.16 -1.79 31.14
CA GLY A 754 4.91 -3.22 31.00
C GLY A 754 4.10 -3.54 29.74
N ASP A 755 4.35 -4.71 29.14
CA ASP A 755 3.67 -5.16 27.92
C ASP A 755 2.38 -5.94 28.22
N ASP A 756 1.43 -5.29 28.91
CA ASP A 756 0.18 -5.91 29.33
C ASP A 756 -1.00 -4.92 29.34
N PRO A 757 -2.27 -5.40 29.39
CA PRO A 757 -3.44 -4.53 29.36
C PRO A 757 -3.62 -3.58 30.55
N ALA A 758 -2.88 -3.74 31.65
CA ALA A 758 -2.92 -2.80 32.77
C ALA A 758 -2.10 -1.52 32.49
N HIS A 759 -1.21 -1.57 31.49
CA HIS A 759 -0.43 -0.42 31.02
C HIS A 759 -1.09 0.32 29.85
N ASP A 760 -2.19 -0.19 29.28
CA ASP A 760 -3.07 0.58 28.40
C ASP A 760 -4.11 1.33 29.25
N PHE A 761 -4.25 2.64 29.04
CA PHE A 761 -5.09 3.49 29.87
C PHE A 761 -5.86 4.56 29.08
N SER A 762 -6.84 5.13 29.74
CA SER A 762 -7.58 6.33 29.36
C SER A 762 -7.50 7.30 30.54
N ALA A 763 -7.72 8.59 30.34
CA ALA A 763 -7.51 9.58 31.39
C ALA A 763 -8.67 10.57 31.53
N VAL A 764 -8.86 11.06 32.76
CA VAL A 764 -9.69 12.23 33.05
C VAL A 764 -8.86 13.24 33.83
N VAL A 765 -8.66 14.43 33.27
CA VAL A 765 -7.90 15.53 33.88
C VAL A 765 -8.92 16.53 34.45
N THR A 766 -9.00 16.68 35.77
CA THR A 766 -9.96 17.53 36.47
C THR A 766 -9.27 18.61 37.30
N CYS A 767 -9.65 19.86 37.10
CA CYS A 767 -9.30 20.94 38.02
C CYS A 767 -10.29 20.97 39.20
N THR A 768 -9.82 20.65 40.41
CA THR A 768 -10.65 20.43 41.60
C THR A 768 -11.02 21.71 42.35
N ASN A 769 -10.28 22.81 42.16
CA ASN A 769 -10.58 24.10 42.79
C ASN A 769 -11.41 25.06 41.91
N GLY A 770 -11.81 24.62 40.70
CA GLY A 770 -12.70 25.36 39.79
C GLY A 770 -12.01 26.34 38.85
N GLN A 771 -10.68 26.51 38.94
CA GLN A 771 -9.91 27.21 37.91
C GLN A 771 -10.10 26.51 36.55
N GLN A 772 -10.24 27.28 35.47
CA GLN A 772 -10.32 26.72 34.12
C GLN A 772 -8.91 26.45 33.59
N ILE A 773 -8.71 25.29 32.99
CA ILE A 773 -7.44 24.80 32.44
C ILE A 773 -7.64 24.41 30.97
N VAL A 774 -6.55 23.99 30.32
CA VAL A 774 -6.57 23.22 29.07
C VAL A 774 -5.60 22.05 29.21
N ALA A 775 -5.96 20.88 28.68
CA ALA A 775 -5.11 19.69 28.70
C ALA A 775 -4.94 19.11 27.28
N GLU A 776 -3.69 18.83 26.92
CA GLU A 776 -3.28 18.10 25.71
C GLU A 776 -2.50 16.83 26.11
N ARG A 777 -2.47 15.82 25.23
CA ARG A 777 -1.88 14.49 25.46
C ARG A 777 -0.91 14.13 24.32
N PRO A 778 0.32 14.67 24.32
CA PRO A 778 1.34 14.23 23.39
C PRO A 778 1.79 12.80 23.75
N MET A 779 1.94 11.98 22.73
CA MET A 779 2.45 10.62 22.82
C MET A 779 3.51 10.42 21.73
N TYR A 780 4.65 9.86 22.12
CA TYR A 780 5.79 9.57 21.25
C TYR A 780 6.07 8.08 21.26
N PHE A 781 6.38 7.46 20.12
CA PHE A 781 6.47 6.00 20.05
C PHE A 781 7.39 5.48 18.94
N ASN A 782 7.80 4.22 19.08
CA ASN A 782 8.30 3.38 18.01
C ASN A 782 7.39 2.15 17.85
N TYR A 783 6.30 2.31 17.11
CA TYR A 783 5.24 1.31 16.99
C TYR A 783 5.78 0.01 16.39
N ALA A 784 5.59 -1.09 17.10
CA ALA A 784 6.09 -2.43 16.78
C ALA A 784 7.62 -2.51 16.52
N GLY A 785 8.40 -1.53 17.00
CA GLY A 785 9.83 -1.41 16.71
C GLY A 785 10.15 -0.95 15.27
N LEU A 786 9.14 -0.62 14.46
CA LEU A 786 9.26 -0.34 13.02
C LEU A 786 8.88 1.10 12.65
N TRP A 787 7.85 1.67 13.28
CA TRP A 787 7.30 2.97 12.89
C TRP A 787 7.46 3.98 14.02
N SER A 788 8.54 4.76 13.96
CA SER A 788 8.69 5.94 14.79
C SER A 788 7.63 6.98 14.41
N GLY A 789 6.81 7.38 15.38
CA GLY A 789 5.78 8.40 15.23
C GLY A 789 5.44 9.10 16.55
N GLY A 790 4.76 10.22 16.46
CA GLY A 790 4.28 10.95 17.63
C GLY A 790 3.07 11.77 17.26
N HIS A 791 2.10 11.86 18.16
CA HIS A 791 0.85 12.57 17.94
C HIS A 791 0.35 13.23 19.23
N ASP A 792 -0.63 14.12 19.12
CA ASP A 792 -1.21 14.86 20.24
C ASP A 792 -2.71 15.11 19.98
N VAL A 793 -3.49 15.18 21.06
CA VAL A 793 -4.90 15.55 21.05
C VAL A 793 -5.21 16.49 22.22
N VAL A 794 -6.10 17.44 22.00
CA VAL A 794 -6.74 18.17 23.11
C VAL A 794 -7.85 17.31 23.66
N GLY A 795 -7.93 17.20 24.98
CA GLY A 795 -8.98 16.40 25.60
C GLY A 795 -10.38 16.93 25.25
N ALA A 796 -11.37 16.03 25.24
CA ALA A 796 -12.76 16.44 25.13
C ALA A 796 -13.19 17.12 26.43
N THR A 797 -13.98 18.19 26.38
CA THR A 797 -14.54 18.83 27.59
C THR A 797 -15.73 18.05 28.19
N GLY A 798 -16.17 16.97 27.53
CA GLY A 798 -17.18 16.04 28.03
C GLY A 798 -17.39 14.83 27.11
N PRO A 799 -17.87 13.69 27.66
CA PRO A 799 -18.24 12.52 26.87
C PRO A 799 -19.56 12.74 26.09
N SER A 800 -19.78 11.95 25.04
CA SER A 800 -20.99 11.96 24.19
C SER A 800 -21.56 10.55 24.02
N GLN A 801 -22.86 10.42 23.73
CA GLN A 801 -23.47 9.15 23.36
C GLN A 801 -23.06 8.66 21.95
N ARG A 802 -22.46 9.53 21.14
CA ARG A 802 -22.16 9.27 19.73
C ARG A 802 -20.97 10.09 19.26
N PHE A 803 -20.11 9.48 18.45
CA PHE A 803 -18.95 10.08 17.79
C PHE A 803 -18.92 9.66 16.32
N TYR A 804 -18.43 10.54 15.45
CA TYR A 804 -18.34 10.31 14.02
C TYR A 804 -16.95 10.66 13.47
N PHE A 805 -16.51 9.87 12.49
CA PHE A 805 -15.24 9.96 11.78
C PHE A 805 -15.48 9.77 10.28
N ALA A 806 -14.97 10.67 9.45
CA ALA A 806 -14.93 10.58 7.99
C ALA A 806 -13.69 9.83 7.48
N GLU A 807 -12.59 9.84 8.24
CA GLU A 807 -11.35 9.16 7.91
C GLU A 807 -11.22 7.78 8.59
N GLY A 808 -10.55 6.88 7.88
CA GLY A 808 -10.25 5.51 8.27
C GLY A 808 -9.74 4.75 7.04
N THR A 809 -8.76 3.88 7.24
CA THR A 809 -8.30 2.94 6.20
C THR A 809 -7.79 1.65 6.82
N CYS A 810 -8.00 0.53 6.13
CA CYS A 810 -7.41 -0.78 6.43
C CYS A 810 -6.41 -1.23 5.36
N ARG A 811 -5.86 -0.29 4.59
CA ARG A 811 -4.79 -0.56 3.62
C ARG A 811 -3.51 -1.06 4.30
N PRO A 812 -2.64 -1.77 3.55
CA PRO A 812 -1.27 -2.05 3.96
C PRO A 812 -0.51 -0.78 4.35
N GLY A 813 0.39 -0.92 5.32
CA GLY A 813 1.12 0.23 5.89
C GLY A 813 0.30 1.10 6.85
N PHE A 814 -0.97 0.76 7.16
CA PHE A 814 -1.80 1.47 8.12
C PHE A 814 -2.37 0.55 9.21
N GLU A 815 -2.37 1.04 10.45
CA GLU A 815 -2.94 0.39 11.63
C GLU A 815 -3.86 1.36 12.37
N THR A 816 -5.15 1.31 12.01
CA THR A 816 -6.19 2.17 12.59
C THR A 816 -6.86 1.51 13.81
N TYR A 817 -6.89 2.24 14.92
CA TYR A 817 -7.50 1.84 16.17
C TYR A 817 -8.63 2.80 16.58
N PHE A 818 -9.64 2.26 17.26
CA PHE A 818 -10.66 3.03 17.97
C PHE A 818 -10.49 2.80 19.46
N CYS A 819 -10.06 3.85 20.16
CA CYS A 819 -9.84 3.87 21.60
C CYS A 819 -11.10 4.43 22.28
N ILE A 820 -11.67 3.67 23.21
CA ILE A 820 -12.99 3.94 23.79
C ILE A 820 -12.85 4.01 25.30
N GLN A 821 -13.25 5.14 25.91
CA GLN A 821 -13.33 5.30 27.36
C GLN A 821 -14.79 5.29 27.80
N ASN A 822 -15.09 4.58 28.88
CA ASN A 822 -16.33 4.68 29.63
C ASN A 822 -16.07 5.34 30.99
N PRO A 823 -16.26 6.67 31.12
CA PRO A 823 -16.09 7.38 32.39
C PRO A 823 -17.33 7.27 33.31
N GLY A 824 -18.31 6.44 32.95
CA GLY A 824 -19.57 6.28 33.67
C GLY A 824 -19.55 5.17 34.72
N GLU A 825 -20.48 5.27 35.68
CA GLU A 825 -20.68 4.31 36.79
C GLU A 825 -21.29 2.96 36.36
N THR A 826 -21.64 2.80 35.08
CA THR A 826 -22.28 1.60 34.52
C THR A 826 -21.58 1.17 33.24
N ALA A 827 -21.57 -0.13 32.96
CA ALA A 827 -21.05 -0.63 31.68
C ALA A 827 -21.78 -0.01 30.48
N ALA A 828 -21.03 0.28 29.42
CA ALA A 828 -21.51 0.84 28.17
C ALA A 828 -21.55 -0.25 27.08
N ASP A 829 -22.72 -0.46 26.48
CA ASP A 829 -22.87 -1.33 25.31
C ASP A 829 -22.60 -0.48 24.04
N VAL A 830 -21.34 -0.47 23.61
CA VAL A 830 -20.86 0.39 22.53
C VAL A 830 -20.98 -0.30 21.18
N ASN A 831 -21.54 0.38 20.20
CA ASN A 831 -21.67 -0.07 18.83
C ASN A 831 -20.68 0.69 17.95
N LEU A 832 -19.87 -0.04 17.18
CA LEU A 832 -18.99 0.48 16.15
C LEU A 832 -19.62 0.16 14.78
N TYR A 833 -20.06 1.20 14.07
CA TYR A 833 -20.65 1.10 12.74
C TYR A 833 -19.68 1.66 11.70
N PHE A 834 -19.25 0.81 10.77
CA PHE A 834 -18.28 1.12 9.73
C PHE A 834 -18.95 1.13 8.35
N GLN A 835 -18.52 2.07 7.50
CA GLN A 835 -18.95 2.16 6.10
C GLN A 835 -17.70 2.11 5.20
N PRO A 836 -17.25 0.89 4.83
CA PRO A 836 -16.14 0.69 3.90
C PRO A 836 -16.56 0.97 2.46
N GLY A 837 -15.60 1.34 1.61
CA GLY A 837 -15.82 1.63 0.19
C GLY A 837 -16.32 0.45 -0.66
N TYR A 838 -16.18 -0.81 -0.19
CA TYR A 838 -16.82 -1.98 -0.83
C TYR A 838 -18.34 -2.06 -0.57
N GLY A 839 -18.94 -1.09 0.11
CA GLY A 839 -20.37 -0.82 0.09
C GLY A 839 -21.24 -1.65 1.04
N ILE A 840 -20.68 -2.64 1.73
CA ILE A 840 -21.37 -3.42 2.77
C ILE A 840 -21.01 -2.84 4.15
N PRO A 841 -21.94 -2.18 4.87
CA PRO A 841 -21.66 -1.67 6.21
C PRO A 841 -21.48 -2.82 7.22
N ILE A 842 -20.57 -2.63 8.17
CA ILE A 842 -20.26 -3.60 9.22
C ILE A 842 -20.57 -2.98 10.58
N THR A 843 -21.28 -3.71 11.43
CA THR A 843 -21.55 -3.33 12.82
C THR A 843 -20.92 -4.34 13.77
N SER A 844 -20.15 -3.86 14.74
CA SER A 844 -19.64 -4.63 15.87
C SER A 844 -20.13 -4.03 17.19
N THR A 845 -20.34 -4.86 18.21
CA THR A 845 -20.81 -4.42 19.54
C THR A 845 -19.84 -4.90 20.61
N LEU A 846 -19.47 -4.00 21.52
CA LEU A 846 -18.48 -4.20 22.57
C LEU A 846 -19.00 -3.65 23.90
N ALA A 847 -18.99 -4.47 24.95
CA ALA A 847 -19.27 -4.01 26.31
C ALA A 847 -18.00 -3.43 26.95
N VAL A 848 -18.04 -2.16 27.35
CA VAL A 848 -16.95 -1.46 28.06
C VAL A 848 -17.38 -1.24 29.51
N PRO A 849 -16.79 -1.93 30.51
CA PRO A 849 -17.16 -1.78 31.91
C PRO A 849 -17.04 -0.34 32.46
N ALA A 850 -17.69 -0.08 33.59
CA ALA A 850 -17.65 1.21 34.28
C ALA A 850 -16.22 1.61 34.70
N HIS A 851 -15.83 2.86 34.46
CA HIS A 851 -14.48 3.39 34.74
C HIS A 851 -13.33 2.62 34.07
N THR A 852 -13.57 2.12 32.86
CA THR A 852 -12.58 1.36 32.07
C THR A 852 -12.51 1.83 30.62
N ARG A 853 -11.62 1.21 29.86
CA ARG A 853 -11.43 1.45 28.43
C ARG A 853 -11.49 0.17 27.61
N ALA A 854 -11.55 0.33 26.29
CA ALA A 854 -11.20 -0.71 25.33
C ALA A 854 -10.54 -0.12 24.08
N THR A 855 -9.80 -0.96 23.34
CA THR A 855 -9.31 -0.65 22.00
C THR A 855 -9.90 -1.64 21.00
N VAL A 856 -10.32 -1.17 19.83
CA VAL A 856 -10.70 -2.02 18.68
C VAL A 856 -9.81 -1.69 17.50
N ARG A 857 -9.13 -2.69 16.94
CA ARG A 857 -8.38 -2.56 15.68
C ARG A 857 -9.35 -2.71 14.51
N ALA A 858 -9.37 -1.75 13.59
CA ALA A 858 -10.35 -1.76 12.48
C ALA A 858 -10.12 -2.94 11.51
N LYS A 859 -8.84 -3.25 11.23
CA LYS A 859 -8.40 -4.31 10.31
C LYS A 859 -8.92 -5.70 10.71
N ASP A 860 -9.02 -5.99 12.00
CA ASP A 860 -9.53 -7.26 12.54
C ASP A 860 -11.04 -7.46 12.25
N LEU A 861 -11.78 -6.39 11.94
CA LEU A 861 -13.21 -6.42 11.61
C LEU A 861 -13.50 -6.24 10.12
N LEU A 862 -12.70 -5.43 9.42
CA LEU A 862 -12.96 -5.01 8.04
C LEU A 862 -12.14 -5.74 6.98
N GLY A 863 -11.09 -6.48 7.39
CA GLY A 863 -10.10 -7.06 6.49
C GLY A 863 -8.99 -6.06 6.11
N GLU A 864 -8.06 -6.52 5.28
CA GLU A 864 -6.96 -5.73 4.70
C GLU A 864 -6.94 -5.92 3.18
N GLY A 865 -6.67 -4.84 2.45
CA GLY A 865 -6.56 -4.84 1.00
C GLY A 865 -6.06 -3.48 0.49
N ASP A 866 -5.27 -3.48 -0.58
CA ASP A 866 -4.68 -2.25 -1.14
C ASP A 866 -5.57 -1.61 -2.21
N ASP A 867 -6.79 -1.24 -1.81
CA ASP A 867 -7.76 -0.65 -2.72
C ASP A 867 -8.61 0.45 -2.03
N PRO A 868 -9.27 1.33 -2.81
CA PRO A 868 -10.18 2.35 -2.26
C PRO A 868 -11.42 1.81 -1.54
N ALA A 869 -11.69 0.51 -1.65
CA ALA A 869 -12.80 -0.14 -0.98
C ALA A 869 -12.49 -0.43 0.50
N HIS A 870 -11.21 -0.50 0.88
CA HIS A 870 -10.73 -0.64 2.27
C HIS A 870 -10.56 0.69 3.02
N ASP A 871 -10.83 1.83 2.35
CA ASP A 871 -11.01 3.12 3.01
C ASP A 871 -12.44 3.22 3.59
N PHE A 872 -12.60 3.74 4.82
CA PHE A 872 -13.88 3.71 5.53
C PHE A 872 -14.17 4.97 6.33
N SER A 873 -15.46 5.17 6.68
CA SER A 873 -15.91 6.11 7.72
C SER A 873 -16.52 5.32 8.89
N ALA A 874 -16.56 5.92 10.07
CA ALA A 874 -17.02 5.25 11.29
C ALA A 874 -18.00 6.11 12.10
N THR A 875 -19.00 5.47 12.71
CA THR A 875 -19.85 6.04 13.76
C THR A 875 -19.80 5.12 14.98
N VAL A 876 -19.36 5.64 16.13
CA VAL A 876 -19.26 4.87 17.37
C VAL A 876 -20.26 5.45 18.38
N TYR A 877 -21.11 4.61 18.99
CA TYR A 877 -22.21 5.09 19.82
C TYR A 877 -22.65 4.13 20.93
N CYS A 878 -23.17 4.70 22.01
CA CYS A 878 -23.83 4.01 23.11
C CYS A 878 -25.12 4.77 23.47
N ASP A 879 -26.28 4.15 23.26
CA ASP A 879 -27.56 4.83 23.43
C ASP A 879 -27.98 4.98 24.93
N THR A 880 -27.27 4.32 25.85
CA THR A 880 -27.62 4.28 27.29
C THR A 880 -26.73 5.15 28.17
N THR A 881 -25.44 5.34 27.83
CA THR A 881 -24.49 6.16 28.60
C THR A 881 -23.52 6.90 27.68
N PRO A 882 -23.10 8.14 28.02
CA PRO A 882 -22.00 8.81 27.33
C PRO A 882 -20.68 8.03 27.45
N ILE A 883 -19.87 8.09 26.39
CA ILE A 883 -18.52 7.53 26.26
C ILE A 883 -17.57 8.62 25.73
N LEU A 884 -16.29 8.33 25.58
CA LEU A 884 -15.38 9.09 24.71
C LEU A 884 -14.74 8.15 23.69
N VAL A 885 -14.49 8.63 22.47
CA VAL A 885 -13.87 7.86 21.40
C VAL A 885 -12.78 8.66 20.69
N GLU A 886 -11.57 8.09 20.66
CA GLU A 886 -10.40 8.53 19.90
C GLU A 886 -10.13 7.55 18.74
N ARG A 887 -9.56 8.06 17.65
CA ARG A 887 -9.12 7.28 16.49
C ARG A 887 -7.64 7.54 16.25
N SER A 888 -6.80 6.69 16.82
CA SER A 888 -5.38 6.67 16.51
C SER A 888 -5.07 5.81 15.30
N MET A 889 -4.01 6.19 14.59
CA MET A 889 -3.56 5.53 13.39
C MET A 889 -2.05 5.56 13.36
N TYR A 890 -1.43 4.40 13.26
CA TYR A 890 0.02 4.21 13.12
C TYR A 890 0.29 3.77 11.69
N PHE A 891 1.36 4.27 11.04
CA PHE A 891 1.56 4.00 9.62
C PHE A 891 3.02 4.05 9.16
N ASP A 892 3.24 3.45 7.98
CA ASP A 892 4.32 3.74 7.05
C ASP A 892 3.70 4.19 5.71
N TYR A 893 3.70 5.50 5.48
CA TYR A 893 3.19 6.10 4.24
C TYR A 893 4.31 6.24 3.22
N HIS A 894 4.53 5.20 2.41
CA HIS A 894 5.55 5.17 1.35
C HIS A 894 6.99 5.48 1.83
N GLY A 895 7.37 4.99 3.01
CA GLY A 895 8.64 5.26 3.67
C GLY A 895 8.57 6.44 4.65
N TRP A 896 7.40 7.06 4.86
CA TRP A 896 7.18 8.09 5.86
C TRP A 896 6.43 7.48 7.05
N THR A 897 7.19 6.97 8.02
CA THR A 897 6.62 6.39 9.24
C THR A 897 5.99 7.47 10.11
N GLY A 898 4.95 7.13 10.85
CA GLY A 898 4.38 8.04 11.83
C GLY A 898 3.11 7.52 12.51
N GLY A 899 2.36 8.45 13.08
CA GLY A 899 0.98 8.22 13.47
C GLY A 899 0.29 9.54 13.81
N HIS A 900 -1.04 9.50 13.90
CA HIS A 900 -1.87 10.62 14.33
C HIS A 900 -3.12 10.14 15.07
N ASP A 901 -3.64 10.95 15.98
CA ASP A 901 -4.87 10.68 16.73
C ASP A 901 -5.85 11.85 16.64
N VAL A 902 -7.14 11.56 16.80
CA VAL A 902 -8.23 12.54 16.85
C VAL A 902 -9.37 12.05 17.75
N ILE A 903 -9.91 12.96 18.55
CA ILE A 903 -11.24 12.79 19.14
C ILE A 903 -12.29 13.01 18.05
N GLY A 904 -13.26 12.10 17.91
CA GLY A 904 -14.33 12.23 16.92
C GLY A 904 -15.24 13.44 17.16
N THR A 905 -16.00 13.89 16.16
CA THR A 905 -17.05 14.90 16.43
C THR A 905 -18.26 14.25 17.10
N PRO A 906 -18.89 14.87 18.12
CA PRO A 906 -20.15 14.39 18.68
C PRO A 906 -21.35 14.60 17.73
N SER A 907 -21.21 15.42 16.69
CA SER A 907 -22.28 15.72 15.72
C SER A 907 -21.74 16.16 14.35
N PRO A 908 -22.30 15.69 13.22
CA PRO A 908 -22.00 16.25 11.90
C PRO A 908 -22.48 17.70 11.81
N SER A 909 -21.89 18.48 10.92
CA SER A 909 -22.12 19.92 10.77
C SER A 909 -22.33 20.29 9.30
N THR A 910 -23.07 21.37 9.02
CA THR A 910 -23.15 21.92 7.66
C THR A 910 -21.91 22.75 7.30
N THR A 911 -21.04 23.06 8.26
CA THR A 911 -19.78 23.80 8.09
C THR A 911 -18.63 23.07 8.78
N GLY A 912 -17.47 23.00 8.13
CA GLY A 912 -16.22 22.53 8.71
C GLY A 912 -15.07 23.46 8.34
N LEU A 913 -14.20 23.78 9.31
CA LEU A 913 -13.12 24.76 9.19
C LEU A 913 -11.80 24.14 9.66
N PHE A 914 -10.72 24.39 8.91
CA PHE A 914 -9.33 23.99 9.19
C PHE A 914 -8.40 25.20 9.02
N ALA A 915 -7.48 25.42 9.95
CA ALA A 915 -6.48 26.50 9.84
C ALA A 915 -5.22 26.06 9.08
N GLU A 916 -4.93 24.77 9.10
CA GLU A 916 -3.73 24.16 8.55
C GLU A 916 -4.00 23.35 7.27
N GLY A 917 -2.96 23.23 6.46
CA GLY A 917 -2.92 22.49 5.22
C GLY A 917 -1.73 22.96 4.39
N THR A 918 -1.03 22.04 3.73
CA THR A 918 -0.04 22.41 2.72
C THR A 918 0.09 21.33 1.65
N CYS A 919 0.43 21.77 0.45
CA CYS A 919 0.76 20.94 -0.71
C CYS A 919 2.21 21.18 -1.19
N ARG A 920 3.06 21.74 -0.32
CA ARG A 920 4.50 21.89 -0.59
C ARG A 920 5.19 20.53 -0.86
N PRO A 921 6.35 20.52 -1.52
CA PRO A 921 7.19 19.33 -1.63
C PRO A 921 7.43 18.69 -0.26
N GLY A 922 7.28 17.36 -0.20
CA GLY A 922 7.37 16.61 1.05
C GLY A 922 6.07 16.57 1.88
N PHE A 923 4.94 17.10 1.39
CA PHE A 923 3.65 17.00 2.09
C PHE A 923 2.54 16.45 1.19
N GLU A 924 1.66 15.63 1.76
CA GLU A 924 0.45 15.11 1.12
C GLU A 924 -0.78 15.32 2.01
N SER A 925 -1.54 16.39 1.74
CA SER A 925 -2.78 16.70 2.45
C SER A 925 -4.02 16.08 1.78
N TYR A 926 -4.91 15.54 2.61
CA TYR A 926 -6.19 14.95 2.24
C TYR A 926 -7.34 15.61 3.01
N LEU A 927 -8.50 15.75 2.36
CA LEU A 927 -9.78 16.05 3.02
C LEU A 927 -10.70 14.83 2.90
N CYS A 928 -11.07 14.26 4.04
CA CYS A 928 -12.03 13.16 4.12
C CYS A 928 -13.40 13.72 4.55
N LEU A 929 -14.42 13.50 3.73
CA LEU A 929 -15.79 13.94 3.94
C LEU A 929 -16.71 12.74 4.10
N PHE A 930 -17.70 12.84 4.99
CA PHE A 930 -18.71 11.80 5.19
C PHE A 930 -20.07 12.44 5.48
N GLY A 931 -21.08 12.16 4.64
CA GLY A 931 -22.45 12.64 4.82
C GLY A 931 -23.47 11.55 4.54
N ASN A 932 -24.52 11.48 5.38
CA ASN A 932 -25.60 10.51 5.23
C ASN A 932 -26.62 10.97 4.18
N GLY A 933 -26.40 10.55 2.93
CA GLY A 933 -27.23 10.88 1.78
C GLY A 933 -26.42 11.54 0.65
N ALA A 934 -27.12 12.06 -0.36
CA ALA A 934 -26.51 12.89 -1.40
C ALA A 934 -26.37 14.34 -0.91
N TYR A 935 -25.19 14.93 -1.06
CA TYR A 935 -24.88 16.29 -0.64
C TYR A 935 -23.93 16.97 -1.62
N THR A 936 -23.94 18.30 -1.64
CA THR A 936 -22.93 19.09 -2.36
C THR A 936 -22.05 19.80 -1.33
N ALA A 937 -20.76 19.51 -1.34
CA ALA A 937 -19.76 20.20 -0.54
C ALA A 937 -19.09 21.30 -1.38
N ARG A 938 -19.21 22.56 -0.93
CA ARG A 938 -18.43 23.70 -1.43
C ARG A 938 -17.22 23.90 -0.54
N ILE A 939 -16.03 23.64 -1.07
CA ILE A 939 -14.75 23.79 -0.37
C ILE A 939 -14.11 25.10 -0.82
N THR A 940 -13.79 25.97 0.14
CA THR A 940 -13.02 27.21 -0.07
C THR A 940 -11.63 27.00 0.55
N TYR A 941 -10.59 27.03 -0.28
CA TYR A 941 -9.19 27.05 0.17
C TYR A 941 -8.72 28.50 0.23
N TYR A 942 -8.32 28.96 1.41
CA TYR A 942 -7.67 30.25 1.64
C TYR A 942 -6.16 30.02 1.62
N LYS A 943 -5.44 30.59 0.67
CA LYS A 943 -4.01 30.29 0.45
C LYS A 943 -3.10 31.26 1.18
N GLY A 944 -1.87 30.85 1.45
CA GLY A 944 -0.85 31.67 2.14
C GLY A 944 -0.35 32.89 1.35
N ASP A 945 -0.63 32.96 0.04
CA ASP A 945 -0.42 34.17 -0.78
C ASP A 945 -1.59 35.17 -0.71
N GLY A 946 -2.64 34.86 0.05
CA GLY A 946 -3.88 35.64 0.15
C GLY A 946 -4.87 35.41 -1.00
N SER A 947 -4.57 34.52 -1.95
CA SER A 947 -5.53 34.09 -2.96
C SER A 947 -6.52 33.05 -2.40
N THR A 948 -7.62 32.82 -3.13
CA THR A 948 -8.58 31.77 -2.79
C THR A 948 -8.83 30.84 -3.97
N GLN A 949 -9.10 29.57 -3.69
CA GLN A 949 -9.57 28.58 -4.64
C GLN A 949 -10.90 28.01 -4.14
N VAL A 950 -11.87 27.81 -5.03
CA VAL A 950 -13.16 27.17 -4.70
C VAL A 950 -13.32 25.90 -5.53
N GLN A 951 -13.84 24.86 -4.88
CA GLN A 951 -14.22 23.59 -5.46
C GLN A 951 -15.64 23.27 -5.02
N GLU A 952 -16.49 22.79 -5.93
CA GLU A 952 -17.77 22.17 -5.60
C GLU A 952 -17.72 20.69 -5.96
N LEU A 953 -18.21 19.86 -5.05
CA LEU A 953 -18.23 18.41 -5.17
C LEU A 953 -19.62 17.91 -4.82
N SER A 954 -20.30 17.27 -5.77
CA SER A 954 -21.47 16.44 -5.46
C SER A 954 -20.98 15.07 -5.01
N ALA A 955 -21.44 14.61 -3.86
CA ALA A 955 -21.03 13.35 -3.24
C ALA A 955 -22.24 12.62 -2.64
N SER A 956 -22.08 11.32 -2.42
CA SER A 956 -23.02 10.50 -1.66
C SER A 956 -22.25 9.55 -0.77
N GLY A 957 -22.39 9.67 0.55
CA GLY A 957 -21.61 8.88 1.51
C GLY A 957 -20.22 9.48 1.80
N ARG A 958 -19.18 8.64 1.77
CA ARG A 958 -17.79 9.00 2.04
C ARG A 958 -17.09 9.52 0.78
N THR A 959 -16.18 10.49 0.91
CA THR A 959 -15.30 10.91 -0.18
C THR A 959 -13.96 11.39 0.37
N THR A 960 -12.85 10.95 -0.22
CA THR A 960 -11.50 11.43 0.08
C THR A 960 -10.99 12.28 -1.09
N ILE A 961 -10.44 13.46 -0.78
CA ILE A 961 -9.95 14.45 -1.76
C ILE A 961 -8.47 14.70 -1.47
N ARG A 962 -7.59 14.37 -2.41
CA ARG A 962 -6.17 14.72 -2.32
C ARG A 962 -6.02 16.19 -2.73
N VAL A 963 -5.63 17.06 -1.81
CA VAL A 963 -5.67 18.52 -2.05
C VAL A 963 -4.62 18.98 -3.06
N LYS A 964 -3.50 18.25 -3.16
CA LYS A 964 -2.43 18.47 -4.15
C LYS A 964 -2.95 18.40 -5.60
N ASP A 965 -3.96 17.58 -5.87
CA ASP A 965 -4.58 17.46 -7.20
C ASP A 965 -5.42 18.71 -7.59
N ILE A 966 -5.74 19.56 -6.61
CA ILE A 966 -6.57 20.77 -6.77
C ILE A 966 -5.73 22.05 -6.74
N LEU A 967 -4.75 22.12 -5.82
CA LEU A 967 -3.90 23.30 -5.63
C LEU A 967 -2.57 23.23 -6.38
N GLY A 968 -2.15 22.03 -6.80
CA GLY A 968 -0.80 21.77 -7.32
C GLY A 968 0.21 21.49 -6.20
N GLU A 969 1.48 21.39 -6.58
CA GLU A 969 2.63 21.32 -5.69
C GLU A 969 3.65 22.38 -6.08
N GLY A 970 4.21 23.07 -5.09
CA GLY A 970 5.20 24.13 -5.27
C GLY A 970 5.71 24.62 -3.92
N ASP A 971 6.97 25.07 -3.89
CA ASP A 971 7.60 25.58 -2.66
C ASP A 971 7.37 27.10 -2.50
N ASP A 972 6.11 27.49 -2.41
CA ASP A 972 5.70 28.88 -2.26
C ASP A 972 4.42 29.02 -1.41
N PRO A 973 4.12 30.23 -0.87
CA PRO A 973 2.97 30.44 0.00
C PRO A 973 1.60 30.16 -0.63
N ALA A 974 1.47 30.08 -1.96
CA ALA A 974 0.20 29.73 -2.59
C ALA A 974 -0.15 28.24 -2.42
N HIS A 975 0.79 27.41 -1.99
CA HIS A 975 0.58 25.98 -1.74
C HIS A 975 0.32 25.65 -0.26
N ASP A 976 0.46 26.63 0.64
CA ASP A 976 -0.07 26.54 2.01
C ASP A 976 -1.54 26.99 2.02
N PHE A 977 -2.41 26.27 2.73
CA PHE A 977 -3.84 26.54 2.74
C PHE A 977 -4.50 26.39 4.11
N SER A 978 -5.63 27.05 4.25
CA SER A 978 -6.67 26.81 5.25
C SER A 978 -7.95 26.47 4.49
N ALA A 979 -8.84 25.64 5.04
CA ALA A 979 -9.99 25.15 4.29
C ALA A 979 -11.32 25.38 5.03
N ARG A 980 -12.35 25.81 4.29
CA ARG A 980 -13.74 25.83 4.72
C ARG A 980 -14.57 24.92 3.83
N VAL A 981 -15.11 23.86 4.41
CA VAL A 981 -16.11 22.96 3.80
C VAL A 981 -17.50 23.45 4.19
N LEU A 982 -18.39 23.63 3.22
CA LEU A 982 -19.78 24.04 3.43
C LEU A 982 -20.71 23.07 2.68
N SER A 983 -21.66 22.44 3.37
CA SER A 983 -22.78 21.76 2.73
C SER A 983 -23.71 22.80 2.11
N VAL A 984 -23.99 22.69 0.82
CA VAL A 984 -24.89 23.59 0.08
C VAL A 984 -26.06 22.82 -0.53
N SER A 985 -27.24 23.44 -0.52
CA SER A 985 -28.46 22.95 -1.16
C SER A 985 -29.12 24.07 -1.97
N GLU A 986 -29.79 23.72 -3.07
CA GLU A 986 -30.59 24.68 -3.84
C GLU A 986 -31.87 25.10 -3.09
N THR A 987 -32.30 24.30 -2.11
CA THR A 987 -33.42 24.62 -1.21
C THR A 987 -32.88 24.97 0.18
N PRO A 988 -32.96 26.24 0.61
CA PRO A 988 -32.47 26.65 1.93
C PRO A 988 -33.14 25.87 3.07
N GLY A 989 -32.34 25.38 4.01
CA GLY A 989 -32.82 24.53 5.11
C GLY A 989 -32.93 23.03 4.75
N GLN A 990 -32.41 22.61 3.59
CA GLN A 990 -32.23 21.21 3.20
C GLN A 990 -30.76 20.84 3.00
N GLU A 991 -29.85 21.53 3.66
CA GLU A 991 -28.43 21.17 3.71
C GLU A 991 -28.24 19.87 4.50
N VAL A 992 -27.34 19.00 4.04
CA VAL A 992 -27.03 17.72 4.70
C VAL A 992 -25.83 17.93 5.64
N PRO A 993 -25.98 17.73 6.96
CA PRO A 993 -24.85 17.76 7.88
C PRO A 993 -23.83 16.67 7.52
N LEU A 994 -22.55 17.04 7.46
CA LEU A 994 -21.43 16.17 7.12
C LEU A 994 -20.36 16.22 8.21
N VAL A 995 -19.52 15.19 8.23
CA VAL A 995 -18.26 15.15 8.97
C VAL A 995 -17.16 15.49 7.97
N ALA A 996 -16.23 16.34 8.39
CA ALA A 996 -15.03 16.65 7.61
C ALA A 996 -13.81 16.44 8.51
N GLU A 997 -12.83 15.71 7.99
CA GLU A 997 -11.50 15.55 8.59
C GLU A 997 -10.44 15.96 7.56
N ARG A 998 -9.31 16.46 8.06
CA ARG A 998 -8.09 16.67 7.28
C ARG A 998 -7.00 15.78 7.84
N SER A 999 -6.44 14.91 7.01
CA SER A 999 -5.16 14.25 7.27
C SER A 999 -4.06 14.80 6.39
N MET A 1000 -2.82 14.63 6.84
CA MET A 1000 -1.63 15.03 6.09
C MET A 1000 -0.45 14.17 6.51
N TYR A 1001 0.19 13.55 5.52
CA TYR A 1001 1.41 12.77 5.67
C TYR A 1001 2.56 13.60 5.10
N PHE A 1002 3.75 13.52 5.71
CA PHE A 1002 4.86 14.37 5.28
C PHE A 1002 6.24 13.73 5.53
N ASN A 1003 7.21 14.20 4.74
CA ASN A 1003 8.64 14.17 4.98
C ASN A 1003 9.13 15.62 4.91
N TYR A 1004 9.09 16.29 6.07
CA TYR A 1004 9.54 17.65 6.25
C TYR A 1004 11.07 17.72 6.15
N ALA A 1005 11.64 18.87 5.76
CA ALA A 1005 13.09 19.12 5.68
C ALA A 1005 13.97 18.07 4.94
N GLY A 1006 13.39 17.09 4.24
CA GLY A 1006 14.11 16.00 3.56
C GLY A 1006 14.54 14.83 4.45
N GLY A 1007 14.09 14.78 5.71
CA GLY A 1007 14.31 13.61 6.58
C GLY A 1007 13.34 13.50 7.76
N TRP A 1008 12.32 14.36 7.83
CA TRP A 1008 11.49 14.52 9.01
C TRP A 1008 10.07 13.94 8.78
N THR A 1009 9.86 12.65 9.05
CA THR A 1009 8.66 11.89 8.62
C THR A 1009 7.55 11.70 9.66
N GLY A 1010 6.32 12.03 9.29
CA GLY A 1010 5.16 11.74 10.13
C GLY A 1010 3.83 12.09 9.47
N GLY A 1011 2.82 12.35 10.30
CA GLY A 1011 1.52 12.81 9.82
C GLY A 1011 0.68 13.46 10.91
N THR A 1012 -0.41 14.09 10.49
CA THR A 1012 -1.36 14.78 11.36
C THR A 1012 -2.78 14.53 10.88
N ALA A 1013 -3.74 14.52 11.80
CA ALA A 1013 -5.16 14.52 11.50
C ALA A 1013 -5.87 15.62 12.30
N ALA A 1014 -7.07 16.03 11.90
CA ALA A 1014 -8.01 16.75 12.77
C ALA A 1014 -9.43 16.68 12.19
N VAL A 1015 -10.40 16.70 13.09
CA VAL A 1015 -11.81 16.94 12.81
C VAL A 1015 -12.05 18.45 12.64
N ALA A 1016 -12.85 18.82 11.64
CA ALA A 1016 -13.11 20.21 11.30
C ALA A 1016 -13.86 20.96 12.42
N SER A 1017 -13.45 22.20 12.72
CA SER A 1017 -14.24 23.05 13.62
C SER A 1017 -15.54 23.50 12.94
N PRO A 1018 -16.72 23.39 13.59
CA PRO A 1018 -17.97 23.85 12.99
C PRO A 1018 -18.12 25.39 13.01
N VAL A 1019 -17.37 26.07 13.88
CA VAL A 1019 -17.43 27.53 14.08
C VAL A 1019 -16.04 28.14 14.32
N PRO A 1020 -15.81 29.39 13.89
CA PRO A 1020 -14.63 30.16 14.31
C PRO A 1020 -14.81 30.71 15.74
N ARG A 1021 -13.71 31.06 16.42
CA ARG A 1021 -13.71 31.59 17.81
C ARG A 1021 -12.83 32.82 17.96
N GLU A 1022 -13.10 33.67 18.95
CA GLU A 1022 -12.26 34.82 19.30
C GLU A 1022 -10.93 34.42 19.97
N SER A 1023 -10.86 33.23 20.59
CA SER A 1023 -9.62 32.71 21.19
C SER A 1023 -9.50 31.19 21.12
N PHE A 1024 -8.25 30.73 21.17
CA PHE A 1024 -7.80 29.35 21.06
C PHE A 1024 -6.65 29.12 22.04
N TYR A 1025 -6.58 27.90 22.59
CA TYR A 1025 -5.63 27.51 23.62
C TYR A 1025 -4.98 26.18 23.25
N PHE A 1026 -3.67 26.10 23.46
CA PHE A 1026 -2.81 24.93 23.22
C PHE A 1026 -1.96 24.73 24.46
N ALA A 1027 -2.00 23.55 25.07
CA ALA A 1027 -1.29 23.24 26.30
C ALA A 1027 0.11 22.63 26.06
N GLU A 1028 0.36 22.16 24.85
CA GLU A 1028 1.60 21.66 24.29
C GLU A 1028 2.25 22.70 23.36
N GLY A 1029 3.57 22.65 23.27
CA GLY A 1029 4.39 23.62 22.56
C GLY A 1029 5.82 23.58 23.06
N THR A 1030 6.77 23.47 22.14
CA THR A 1030 8.18 23.55 22.51
C THR A 1030 9.07 24.08 21.38
N CYS A 1031 10.12 24.79 21.77
CA CYS A 1031 11.20 25.25 20.90
C CYS A 1031 12.53 24.55 21.23
N ARG A 1032 12.50 23.46 22.01
CA ARG A 1032 13.67 22.61 22.26
C ARG A 1032 14.42 22.30 20.97
N PRO A 1033 15.75 22.07 21.03
CA PRO A 1033 16.47 21.48 19.91
C PRO A 1033 15.71 20.27 19.38
N TRP A 1034 15.69 20.12 18.06
CA TRP A 1034 14.94 19.10 17.35
C TRP A 1034 13.42 19.27 17.32
N PHE A 1035 12.85 20.40 17.79
CA PHE A 1035 11.42 20.70 17.63
C PHE A 1035 11.19 22.01 16.88
N GLU A 1036 10.23 22.02 15.96
CA GLU A 1036 9.74 23.21 15.27
C GLU A 1036 8.23 23.36 15.46
N THR A 1037 7.83 24.13 16.47
CA THR A 1037 6.42 24.48 16.70
C THR A 1037 6.00 25.69 15.87
N TYR A 1038 4.88 25.55 15.17
CA TYR A 1038 4.22 26.58 14.38
C TYR A 1038 2.78 26.80 14.88
N PHE A 1039 2.25 27.99 14.62
CA PHE A 1039 0.83 28.28 14.74
C PHE A 1039 0.31 28.75 13.39
N THR A 1040 -0.74 28.10 12.90
CA THR A 1040 -1.45 28.50 11.69
C THR A 1040 -2.75 29.18 12.07
N ILE A 1041 -3.00 30.35 11.51
CA ILE A 1041 -4.17 31.17 11.84
C ILE A 1041 -4.92 31.47 10.55
N ALA A 1042 -6.20 31.11 10.49
CA ALA A 1042 -7.07 31.46 9.38
C ALA A 1042 -8.07 32.55 9.79
N ASN A 1043 -8.21 33.57 8.94
CA ASN A 1043 -9.22 34.61 9.07
C ASN A 1043 -10.33 34.36 8.03
N PRO A 1044 -11.48 33.78 8.42
CA PRO A 1044 -12.60 33.53 7.51
C PRO A 1044 -13.44 34.78 7.21
N ASN A 1045 -13.18 35.91 7.88
CA ASN A 1045 -13.99 37.14 7.83
C ASN A 1045 -13.63 38.02 6.63
N ASP A 1046 -14.51 38.97 6.31
CA ASP A 1046 -14.30 40.04 5.32
C ASP A 1046 -13.54 41.27 5.89
N ALA A 1047 -13.26 41.26 7.19
CA ALA A 1047 -12.47 42.25 7.91
C ALA A 1047 -11.13 41.66 8.38
N GLU A 1048 -10.14 42.54 8.59
CA GLU A 1048 -8.80 42.20 9.05
C GLU A 1048 -8.78 41.82 10.53
N ALA A 1049 -8.14 40.69 10.86
CA ALA A 1049 -8.03 40.18 12.23
C ALA A 1049 -6.70 40.60 12.86
N GLU A 1050 -6.77 41.31 13.99
CA GLU A 1050 -5.62 41.60 14.85
C GLU A 1050 -5.45 40.43 15.83
N VAL A 1051 -4.36 39.68 15.75
CA VAL A 1051 -4.19 38.43 16.49
C VAL A 1051 -2.95 38.50 17.37
N LYS A 1052 -3.14 38.20 18.66
CA LYS A 1052 -2.08 38.12 19.67
C LYS A 1052 -1.87 36.66 20.06
N LEU A 1053 -0.62 36.21 19.99
CA LEU A 1053 -0.14 34.97 20.60
C LEU A 1053 0.52 35.32 21.93
N THR A 1054 0.16 34.61 23.00
CA THR A 1054 0.77 34.68 24.33
C THR A 1054 1.31 33.30 24.67
N TYR A 1055 2.64 33.20 24.75
CA TYR A 1055 3.37 31.99 25.08
C TYR A 1055 3.65 31.98 26.59
N MET A 1056 3.21 30.95 27.32
CA MET A 1056 3.27 30.80 28.77
C MET A 1056 4.21 29.64 29.14
N GLN A 1057 5.35 29.94 29.76
CA GLN A 1057 6.39 28.98 30.12
C GLN A 1057 6.14 28.35 31.51
N GLY A 1058 6.87 27.28 31.84
CA GLY A 1058 6.72 26.54 33.10
C GLY A 1058 7.06 27.35 34.37
N ASP A 1059 7.91 28.38 34.26
CA ASP A 1059 8.24 29.29 35.36
C ASP A 1059 7.24 30.45 35.55
N GLY A 1060 6.19 30.51 34.72
CA GLY A 1060 5.21 31.60 34.70
C GLY A 1060 5.70 32.86 33.95
N THR A 1061 6.83 32.81 33.24
CA THR A 1061 7.19 33.86 32.29
C THR A 1061 6.31 33.77 31.05
N THR A 1062 6.00 34.95 30.47
CA THR A 1062 5.20 35.04 29.26
C THR A 1062 5.87 35.89 28.20
N GLU A 1063 5.91 35.39 26.98
CA GLU A 1063 6.30 36.14 25.78
C GLU A 1063 5.09 36.36 24.87
N THR A 1064 5.10 37.41 24.06
CA THR A 1064 3.95 37.77 23.20
C THR A 1064 4.35 38.18 21.81
N GLN A 1065 3.54 37.78 20.82
CA GLN A 1065 3.66 38.18 19.42
C GLN A 1065 2.32 38.70 18.93
N GLU A 1066 2.31 39.84 18.26
CA GLU A 1066 1.13 40.40 17.61
C GLU A 1066 1.32 40.33 16.10
N ILE A 1067 0.29 39.83 15.39
CA ILE A 1067 0.24 39.71 13.94
C ILE A 1067 -1.09 40.23 13.41
N THR A 1068 -1.13 40.49 12.11
CA THR A 1068 -2.32 40.91 11.38
C THR A 1068 -2.63 39.88 10.32
N VAL A 1069 -3.86 39.37 10.28
CA VAL A 1069 -4.31 38.38 9.29
C VAL A 1069 -5.38 39.01 8.40
N ALA A 1070 -5.06 39.19 7.12
CA ALA A 1070 -5.91 39.87 6.15
C ALA A 1070 -7.27 39.15 5.96
N PRO A 1071 -8.31 39.84 5.46
CA PRO A 1071 -9.61 39.22 5.15
C PRO A 1071 -9.49 37.97 4.28
N THR A 1072 -10.27 36.93 4.57
CA THR A 1072 -10.34 35.68 3.79
C THR A 1072 -8.96 35.09 3.47
N SER A 1073 -8.06 35.06 4.45
CA SER A 1073 -6.67 34.63 4.26
C SER A 1073 -6.15 33.83 5.46
N ARG A 1074 -4.86 33.47 5.42
CA ARG A 1074 -4.17 32.76 6.51
C ARG A 1074 -2.81 33.37 6.80
N ALA A 1075 -2.34 33.19 8.03
CA ALA A 1075 -0.98 33.44 8.45
C ALA A 1075 -0.38 32.17 9.07
N THR A 1076 0.95 32.12 9.15
CA THR A 1076 1.67 31.08 9.89
C THR A 1076 2.84 31.74 10.59
N VAL A 1077 3.00 31.46 11.88
CA VAL A 1077 4.09 31.97 12.72
C VAL A 1077 4.86 30.80 13.32
N ARG A 1078 6.16 30.95 13.47
CA ARG A 1078 7.06 29.97 14.08
C ARG A 1078 7.37 30.42 15.50
N ALA A 1079 7.18 29.54 16.49
CA ALA A 1079 7.32 29.92 17.90
C ALA A 1079 8.77 30.33 18.28
N SER A 1080 9.77 29.73 17.63
CA SER A 1080 11.19 30.03 17.86
C SER A 1080 11.62 31.43 17.37
N ASP A 1081 10.80 32.11 16.56
CA ASP A 1081 11.04 33.51 16.16
C ASP A 1081 10.82 34.48 17.34
N VAL A 1082 10.19 34.00 18.42
CA VAL A 1082 9.79 34.75 19.61
C VAL A 1082 10.46 34.16 20.86
N ILE A 1083 10.37 32.84 21.04
CA ILE A 1083 10.92 32.11 22.18
C ILE A 1083 12.37 31.72 21.85
N ALA A 1084 13.32 32.54 22.29
CA ALA A 1084 14.73 32.32 22.05
C ALA A 1084 15.29 31.15 22.88
N VAL A 1085 15.46 29.98 22.26
CA VAL A 1085 16.13 28.83 22.90
C VAL A 1085 17.64 28.98 22.82
N ILE A 1086 18.14 29.69 23.82
CA ILE A 1086 19.56 30.01 23.98
C ILE A 1086 20.24 28.90 24.80
N PRO A 1087 21.22 28.16 24.24
CA PRO A 1087 21.89 27.09 24.97
C PRO A 1087 22.63 27.64 26.20
N THR A 1088 22.67 26.85 27.27
CA THR A 1088 23.46 27.16 28.46
C THR A 1088 24.94 26.91 28.21
N THR A 1089 25.81 27.56 29.00
CA THR A 1089 27.25 27.27 28.98
C THR A 1089 27.56 25.80 29.26
N GLU A 1090 26.88 25.18 30.22
CA GLU A 1090 27.20 23.81 30.64
C GLU A 1090 26.77 22.75 29.62
N GLN A 1091 25.71 22.98 28.82
CA GLN A 1091 25.36 22.09 27.70
C GLN A 1091 26.49 22.00 26.66
N VAL A 1092 27.01 23.15 26.21
CA VAL A 1092 28.15 23.18 25.26
C VAL A 1092 29.39 22.55 25.88
N MET A 1093 29.68 22.85 27.15
CA MET A 1093 30.88 22.32 27.80
C MET A 1093 30.79 20.81 28.06
N ALA A 1094 29.60 20.26 28.34
CA ALA A 1094 29.40 18.81 28.48
C ALA A 1094 29.65 18.07 27.16
N VAL A 1095 29.17 18.60 26.03
CA VAL A 1095 29.46 18.05 24.70
C VAL A 1095 30.96 18.11 24.42
N ALA A 1096 31.61 19.27 24.62
CA ALA A 1096 33.04 19.43 24.41
C ALA A 1096 33.87 18.45 25.27
N GLU A 1097 33.57 18.35 26.57
CA GLU A 1097 34.25 17.45 27.50
C GLU A 1097 34.02 15.96 27.17
N SER A 1098 32.90 15.58 26.55
CA SER A 1098 32.63 14.20 26.10
C SER A 1098 33.63 13.69 25.04
N GLN A 1099 34.26 14.61 24.30
CA GLN A 1099 35.13 14.29 23.17
C GLN A 1099 36.60 14.10 23.55
N LEU A 1100 36.95 14.15 24.83
CA LEU A 1100 38.34 14.06 25.29
C LEU A 1100 39.05 12.79 24.82
N GLY A 1101 40.18 12.96 24.14
CA GLY A 1101 40.99 11.87 23.59
C GLY A 1101 40.59 11.43 22.18
N VAL A 1102 39.46 11.89 21.63
CA VAL A 1102 39.11 11.68 20.22
C VAL A 1102 40.15 12.38 19.34
N GLY A 1103 40.56 11.72 18.24
CA GLY A 1103 41.62 12.20 17.36
C GLY A 1103 41.51 11.62 15.96
N GLU A 1104 42.55 11.84 15.17
CA GLU A 1104 42.54 11.53 13.75
C GLU A 1104 42.62 10.03 13.44
N THR A 1105 41.76 9.56 12.54
CA THR A 1105 41.72 8.17 12.09
C THR A 1105 41.76 8.10 10.57
N PRO A 1106 42.88 7.73 9.93
CA PRO A 1106 44.18 7.38 10.54
C PRO A 1106 44.94 8.58 11.15
N PRO A 1107 45.91 8.36 12.06
CA PRO A 1107 46.69 9.45 12.64
C PRO A 1107 47.47 10.26 11.60
N GLY A 1108 47.37 11.60 11.65
CA GLY A 1108 48.01 12.51 10.70
C GLY A 1108 47.18 12.83 9.45
N SER A 1109 45.94 12.34 9.36
CA SER A 1109 45.06 12.51 8.20
C SER A 1109 44.18 13.76 8.25
N ASN A 1110 43.99 14.38 9.41
CA ASN A 1110 42.89 15.30 9.74
C ASN A 1110 41.47 14.71 9.62
N VAL A 1111 41.30 13.40 9.37
CA VAL A 1111 39.98 12.74 9.33
C VAL A 1111 39.49 12.49 10.77
N THR A 1112 38.40 13.15 11.13
CA THR A 1112 37.75 13.18 12.45
C THR A 1112 36.23 13.33 12.28
N PRO A 1113 35.40 12.98 13.28
CA PRO A 1113 33.96 13.27 13.26
C PRO A 1113 33.63 14.74 12.99
N TYR A 1114 34.53 15.67 13.33
CA TYR A 1114 34.32 17.11 13.13
C TYR A 1114 34.61 17.56 11.70
N SER A 1115 35.65 17.03 11.05
CA SER A 1115 35.93 17.28 9.62
C SER A 1115 34.90 16.61 8.70
N GLU A 1116 34.40 15.47 9.17
CA GLU A 1116 33.34 14.66 8.59
C GLU A 1116 32.01 15.45 8.58
N TRP A 1117 31.49 15.82 9.75
CA TRP A 1117 30.35 16.76 9.91
C TRP A 1117 30.50 18.05 9.11
N TYR A 1118 31.70 18.63 9.13
CA TYR A 1118 31.97 19.88 8.44
C TYR A 1118 32.04 19.71 6.92
N GLY A 1119 32.22 18.48 6.40
CA GLY A 1119 32.33 18.19 4.97
C GLY A 1119 33.66 18.63 4.34
N GLU A 1120 34.70 18.87 5.16
CA GLU A 1120 36.02 19.33 4.71
C GLU A 1120 37.13 18.70 5.56
N ILE A 1121 38.07 18.00 4.91
CA ILE A 1121 39.23 17.39 5.58
C ILE A 1121 40.36 18.41 5.67
N GLY A 1122 40.63 18.89 6.88
CA GLY A 1122 41.66 19.90 7.17
C GLY A 1122 41.83 20.18 8.67
N PRO A 1123 42.67 21.15 9.05
CA PRO A 1123 42.94 21.46 10.45
C PRO A 1123 41.66 21.77 11.27
N TRP A 1124 41.29 20.83 12.14
CA TRP A 1124 39.92 20.69 12.65
C TRP A 1124 39.62 21.39 13.98
N CYS A 1125 40.50 22.28 14.47
CA CYS A 1125 40.29 22.96 15.76
C CYS A 1125 39.05 23.87 15.78
N ALA A 1126 38.79 24.63 14.71
CA ALA A 1126 37.57 25.42 14.57
C ALA A 1126 36.34 24.54 14.32
N MET A 1127 36.48 23.49 13.49
CA MET A 1127 35.40 22.53 13.20
C MET A 1127 34.88 21.87 14.49
N TYR A 1128 35.78 21.45 15.38
CA TYR A 1128 35.46 20.90 16.70
C TYR A 1128 34.67 21.89 17.59
N CYS A 1129 35.09 23.17 17.64
CA CYS A 1129 34.40 24.19 18.42
C CYS A 1129 33.00 24.50 17.87
N LEU A 1130 32.84 24.52 16.54
CA LEU A 1130 31.54 24.68 15.87
C LEU A 1130 30.63 23.46 16.12
N TRP A 1131 31.15 22.25 15.91
CA TRP A 1131 30.46 20.98 16.15
C TRP A 1131 29.92 20.90 17.58
N SER A 1132 30.75 21.23 18.58
CA SER A 1132 30.39 21.18 20.00
C SER A 1132 29.19 22.06 20.37
N VAL A 1133 28.93 23.12 19.60
CA VAL A 1133 27.76 24.00 19.76
C VAL A 1133 26.59 23.54 18.89
N ALA A 1134 26.87 23.02 17.68
CA ALA A 1134 25.86 22.44 16.80
C ALA A 1134 25.10 21.26 17.45
N GLN A 1135 25.76 20.46 18.29
CA GLN A 1135 25.12 19.37 19.05
C GLN A 1135 24.06 19.84 20.05
N VAL A 1136 24.03 21.13 20.43
CA VAL A 1136 23.08 21.66 21.44
C VAL A 1136 22.12 22.70 20.90
N THR A 1137 22.31 23.17 19.65
CA THR A 1137 21.37 24.04 18.96
C THR A 1137 21.56 23.98 17.45
N PRO A 1138 20.49 23.83 16.64
CA PRO A 1138 20.59 23.89 15.18
C PRO A 1138 20.98 25.29 14.69
N TYR A 1139 20.74 26.34 15.47
CA TYR A 1139 21.04 27.75 15.16
C TYR A 1139 22.47 28.18 15.55
N TRP A 1140 23.41 27.23 15.59
CA TRP A 1140 24.79 27.48 16.04
C TRP A 1140 25.52 28.53 15.18
N ASP A 1141 25.13 28.67 13.91
CA ASP A 1141 25.71 29.58 12.94
C ASP A 1141 25.19 31.03 13.07
N GLU A 1142 23.98 31.21 13.60
CA GLU A 1142 23.46 32.49 14.11
C GLU A 1142 24.06 32.83 15.50
N PHE A 1143 24.23 31.82 16.35
CA PHE A 1143 24.73 31.96 17.72
C PHE A 1143 26.25 32.30 17.79
N LEU A 1144 27.06 31.82 16.84
CA LEU A 1144 28.52 32.03 16.77
C LEU A 1144 28.94 32.87 15.56
N CYS A 1145 29.11 32.21 14.42
CA CYS A 1145 29.59 32.72 13.12
C CYS A 1145 29.08 31.79 12.02
N THR A 1146 29.12 32.23 10.76
CA THR A 1146 28.82 31.32 9.65
C THR A 1146 29.85 30.18 9.57
N ARG A 1147 29.48 29.07 8.90
CA ARG A 1147 30.29 27.84 8.77
C ARG A 1147 31.71 28.15 8.28
N SER A 1148 32.65 28.31 9.21
CA SER A 1148 34.02 28.77 8.94
C SER A 1148 35.07 28.02 9.76
N ALA A 1149 35.82 27.15 9.09
CA ALA A 1149 36.95 26.42 9.66
C ALA A 1149 38.23 27.29 9.84
N THR A 1150 38.22 28.53 9.35
CA THR A 1150 39.38 29.44 9.45
C THR A 1150 39.28 30.36 10.67
N VAL A 1151 40.19 30.19 11.63
CA VAL A 1151 40.19 30.95 12.91
C VAL A 1151 40.17 32.49 12.72
N PRO A 1152 40.91 33.11 11.78
CA PRO A 1152 40.83 34.56 11.57
C PRO A 1152 39.44 35.04 11.13
N THR A 1153 38.77 34.29 10.23
CA THR A 1153 37.42 34.61 9.74
C THR A 1153 36.39 34.41 10.84
N MET A 1154 36.48 33.29 11.57
CA MET A 1154 35.65 33.00 12.75
C MET A 1154 35.71 34.16 13.75
N TYR A 1155 36.90 34.59 14.15
CA TYR A 1155 37.06 35.72 15.08
C TYR A 1155 36.55 37.05 14.48
N ALA A 1156 36.79 37.31 13.20
CA ALA A 1156 36.32 38.52 12.54
C ALA A 1156 34.78 38.62 12.52
N GLU A 1157 34.09 37.51 12.23
CA GLU A 1157 32.63 37.45 12.26
C GLU A 1157 32.06 37.55 13.68
N MET A 1158 32.61 36.78 14.63
CA MET A 1158 32.19 36.86 16.03
C MET A 1158 32.42 38.26 16.62
N SER A 1159 33.53 38.91 16.27
CA SER A 1159 33.81 40.29 16.65
C SER A 1159 32.86 41.29 15.97
N ALA A 1160 32.50 41.10 14.71
CA ALA A 1160 31.52 41.93 14.01
C ALA A 1160 30.10 41.80 14.61
N ARG A 1161 29.75 40.61 15.13
CA ARG A 1161 28.52 40.33 15.90
C ARG A 1161 28.56 40.84 17.35
N GLY A 1162 29.66 41.48 17.76
CA GLY A 1162 29.85 42.07 19.08
C GLY A 1162 30.18 41.07 20.21
N LEU A 1163 30.65 39.87 19.86
CA LEU A 1163 30.92 38.79 20.82
C LEU A 1163 32.34 38.86 21.43
N ALA A 1164 33.23 39.69 20.90
CA ALA A 1164 34.60 39.82 21.41
C ALA A 1164 34.63 40.38 22.84
N VAL A 1165 35.39 39.73 23.74
CA VAL A 1165 35.51 40.10 25.15
C VAL A 1165 37.00 40.20 25.58
N PRO A 1166 37.35 41.06 26.55
CA PRO A 1166 38.75 41.27 26.94
C PRO A 1166 39.33 40.15 27.81
N GLU A 1167 38.48 39.33 28.45
CA GLU A 1167 38.88 38.25 29.35
C GLU A 1167 37.95 37.03 29.19
N GLY A 1168 38.56 35.85 29.12
CA GLY A 1168 37.86 34.57 28.99
C GLY A 1168 37.25 34.06 30.31
N ARG A 1169 36.16 33.31 30.18
CA ARG A 1169 35.43 32.59 31.23
C ARG A 1169 35.00 31.23 30.68
N ARG A 1170 34.56 30.31 31.55
CA ARG A 1170 34.07 28.98 31.13
C ARG A 1170 33.04 29.13 29.99
N GLY A 1171 33.22 28.37 28.90
CA GLY A 1171 32.39 28.44 27.69
C GLY A 1171 32.80 29.48 26.65
N ASP A 1172 33.66 30.46 26.96
CA ASP A 1172 34.13 31.38 25.93
C ASP A 1172 35.06 30.65 24.95
N LEU A 1173 35.00 31.03 23.67
CA LEU A 1173 36.02 30.64 22.71
C LEU A 1173 37.28 31.48 22.94
N VAL A 1174 38.43 30.83 22.85
CA VAL A 1174 39.75 31.46 22.92
C VAL A 1174 40.52 31.16 21.64
N MET A 1175 40.93 32.20 20.94
CA MET A 1175 41.76 32.16 19.74
C MET A 1175 43.21 32.53 20.12
N PHE A 1176 44.16 31.85 19.49
CA PHE A 1176 45.59 31.95 19.78
C PHE A 1176 46.38 32.47 18.56
N ASP A 1177 47.22 33.48 18.75
CA ASP A 1177 48.32 33.83 17.85
C ASP A 1177 49.62 33.32 18.48
N PHE A 1178 50.15 32.19 18.01
CA PHE A 1178 51.36 31.58 18.58
C PHE A 1178 52.65 32.22 18.05
N ASN A 1179 52.60 32.85 16.88
CA ASN A 1179 53.79 33.23 16.12
C ASN A 1179 53.94 34.75 15.90
N GLY A 1180 52.98 35.56 16.35
CA GLY A 1180 52.86 36.99 16.04
C GLY A 1180 52.47 37.25 14.58
N GLY A 1181 51.85 36.25 13.93
CA GLY A 1181 51.57 36.23 12.49
C GLY A 1181 50.09 36.34 12.12
N GLY A 1182 49.20 36.11 13.09
CA GLY A 1182 47.76 35.99 12.89
C GLY A 1182 47.14 34.97 13.85
N LEU A 1183 45.82 34.82 13.84
CA LEU A 1183 45.14 33.82 14.67
C LEU A 1183 45.32 32.43 14.04
N ASP A 1184 46.09 31.58 14.71
CA ASP A 1184 46.53 30.26 14.23
C ASP A 1184 45.63 29.11 14.73
N HIS A 1185 44.97 29.26 15.89
CA HIS A 1185 44.29 28.16 16.59
C HIS A 1185 43.12 28.63 17.46
N VAL A 1186 42.21 27.73 17.84
CA VAL A 1186 41.05 28.02 18.70
C VAL A 1186 40.70 26.85 19.63
N GLY A 1187 40.15 27.16 20.80
CA GLY A 1187 39.56 26.21 21.74
C GLY A 1187 38.46 26.85 22.61
N LEU A 1188 37.94 26.08 23.57
CA LEU A 1188 36.97 26.54 24.57
C LEU A 1188 37.66 26.69 25.93
N VAL A 1189 37.37 27.77 26.66
CA VAL A 1189 37.87 27.97 28.02
C VAL A 1189 37.11 27.07 28.99
N LEU A 1190 37.83 26.25 29.75
CA LEU A 1190 37.29 25.50 30.88
C LEU A 1190 37.30 26.34 32.16
N GLN A 1191 38.44 27.00 32.44
CA GLN A 1191 38.65 27.74 33.68
C GLN A 1191 39.75 28.80 33.52
N ALA A 1192 39.54 30.01 34.06
CA ALA A 1192 40.63 30.97 34.26
C ALA A 1192 41.45 30.56 35.50
N LEU A 1193 42.76 30.33 35.34
CA LEU A 1193 43.65 29.89 36.43
C LEU A 1193 44.36 31.06 37.15
N GLY A 1194 44.17 32.29 36.65
CA GLY A 1194 44.86 33.49 37.13
C GLY A 1194 46.21 33.73 36.45
N ASN A 1195 46.83 34.88 36.73
CA ASN A 1195 48.13 35.28 36.16
C ASN A 1195 48.23 35.18 34.62
N GLY A 1196 47.13 35.45 33.91
CA GLY A 1196 47.08 35.31 32.45
C GLY A 1196 47.16 33.86 31.94
N SER A 1197 46.87 32.87 32.78
CA SER A 1197 46.78 31.46 32.38
C SER A 1197 45.33 30.97 32.36
N TYR A 1198 45.00 30.17 31.36
CA TYR A 1198 43.69 29.54 31.19
C TYR A 1198 43.86 28.02 31.03
N LEU A 1199 42.96 27.26 31.64
CA LEU A 1199 42.69 25.87 31.30
C LEU A 1199 41.67 25.88 30.16
N THR A 1200 41.97 25.16 29.09
CA THR A 1200 41.22 25.13 27.84
C THR A 1200 41.01 23.68 27.40
N ILE A 1201 39.94 23.44 26.65
CA ILE A 1201 39.74 22.21 25.87
C ILE A 1201 39.85 22.57 24.39
N GLU A 1202 40.78 21.93 23.69
CA GLU A 1202 41.20 22.28 22.34
C GLU A 1202 41.15 21.04 21.45
N GLY A 1203 40.48 21.14 20.31
CA GLY A 1203 40.60 20.19 19.20
C GLY A 1203 41.93 20.36 18.46
N ASN A 1204 42.30 19.38 17.63
CA ASN A 1204 43.55 19.34 16.87
C ASN A 1204 44.82 19.76 17.63
N THR A 1205 44.93 19.37 18.91
CA THR A 1205 46.15 19.64 19.67
C THR A 1205 46.89 18.33 19.90
N THR A 1206 48.07 18.19 19.29
CA THR A 1206 48.74 16.89 19.12
C THR A 1206 47.81 15.83 18.48
N ASN A 1207 47.02 16.27 17.49
CA ASN A 1207 46.08 15.45 16.69
C ASN A 1207 44.98 14.76 17.52
N VAL A 1208 44.66 15.29 18.70
CA VAL A 1208 43.56 14.87 19.59
C VAL A 1208 42.84 16.07 20.22
N VAL A 1209 41.62 15.85 20.72
CA VAL A 1209 40.92 16.73 21.65
C VAL A 1209 41.55 16.57 23.03
N ALA A 1210 42.06 17.65 23.62
CA ALA A 1210 42.71 17.56 24.92
C ALA A 1210 42.67 18.84 25.75
N HIS A 1211 42.80 18.68 27.06
CA HIS A 1211 43.02 19.78 27.98
C HIS A 1211 44.40 20.41 27.79
N ARG A 1212 44.47 21.73 27.76
CA ARG A 1212 45.72 22.50 27.74
C ARG A 1212 45.69 23.60 28.79
N VAL A 1213 46.88 23.94 29.29
CA VAL A 1213 47.10 25.18 30.02
C VAL A 1213 47.83 26.11 29.07
N ARG A 1214 47.28 27.30 28.86
CA ARG A 1214 47.78 28.30 27.90
C ARG A 1214 48.00 29.62 28.61
N ASN A 1215 49.17 30.25 28.42
CA ASN A 1215 49.49 31.55 29.00
C ASN A 1215 49.50 32.67 27.95
N VAL A 1216 49.02 33.87 28.33
CA VAL A 1216 49.07 35.10 27.51
C VAL A 1216 50.51 35.51 27.10
N SER A 1217 51.55 35.04 27.80
CA SER A 1217 52.95 35.24 27.38
C SER A 1217 53.47 34.23 26.35
N GLU A 1218 52.71 33.15 26.09
CA GLU A 1218 53.07 32.09 25.13
C GLU A 1218 52.35 32.24 23.79
N ALA A 1219 51.19 32.93 23.78
CA ALA A 1219 50.41 33.27 22.60
C ALA A 1219 49.57 34.53 22.85
N GLY A 1220 49.32 35.32 21.80
CA GLY A 1220 48.29 36.35 21.86
C GLY A 1220 46.92 35.71 22.04
N LEU A 1221 46.25 35.94 23.16
CA LEU A 1221 44.92 35.39 23.44
C LEU A 1221 43.84 36.41 23.11
N TYR A 1222 42.85 35.96 22.33
CA TYR A 1222 41.66 36.73 21.97
C TYR A 1222 40.43 35.91 22.35
N PHE A 1223 39.42 36.53 22.95
CA PHE A 1223 38.26 35.81 23.46
C PHE A 1223 36.97 36.26 22.78
N CYS A 1224 36.11 35.31 22.46
CA CYS A 1224 34.73 35.57 22.05
C CYS A 1224 33.78 34.83 22.99
N ARG A 1225 32.75 35.53 23.48
CA ARG A 1225 31.70 34.99 24.35
C ARG A 1225 30.43 34.73 23.54
N PRO A 1226 30.07 33.46 23.30
CA PRO A 1226 28.74 33.11 22.79
C PRO A 1226 27.64 33.63 23.72
N ARG A 1227 26.44 33.85 23.20
CA ARG A 1227 25.35 34.52 23.92
C ARG A 1227 24.59 33.60 24.89
N TYR A 1228 25.29 32.78 25.68
CA TYR A 1228 24.68 31.77 26.57
C TYR A 1228 23.56 32.32 27.46
N SER A 1229 22.56 31.48 27.73
CA SER A 1229 21.52 31.75 28.73
C SER A 1229 22.14 31.78 30.13
N ARG A 1230 21.68 32.71 30.99
CA ARG A 1230 22.24 32.89 32.33
C ARG A 1230 21.73 31.80 33.28
N GLN A 1231 22.52 30.76 33.54
CA GLN A 1231 22.38 30.06 34.80
C GLN A 1231 22.96 30.89 35.95
N GLN A 1232 22.12 31.26 36.92
CA GLN A 1232 22.54 31.48 38.29
C GLN A 1232 21.48 30.93 39.23
N GLY A 1233 21.84 29.91 39.99
CA GLY A 1233 20.88 28.95 40.52
C GLY A 1233 19.96 29.47 41.62
N SER A 1234 18.66 29.21 41.46
CA SER A 1234 17.82 28.69 42.54
C SER A 1234 16.54 28.06 41.98
N ARG A 1235 16.30 26.79 42.36
CA ARG A 1235 15.09 25.96 42.19
C ARG A 1235 14.81 25.38 40.79
N GLU A 1236 14.76 24.04 40.82
CA GLU A 1236 13.88 23.10 40.09
C GLU A 1236 13.77 23.18 38.54
N ALA A 1237 13.81 21.99 37.95
CA ALA A 1237 14.21 21.68 36.57
C ALA A 1237 13.36 22.27 35.41
N ASP A 1238 12.20 22.84 35.71
CA ASP A 1238 11.15 23.10 34.71
C ASP A 1238 11.23 24.51 34.07
N ALA A 1239 12.15 25.37 34.55
CA ALA A 1239 12.09 26.81 34.33
C ALA A 1239 12.75 27.35 33.04
N LEU A 1240 13.48 26.53 32.27
CA LEU A 1240 14.22 26.96 31.06
C LEU A 1240 14.22 25.89 29.95
N SER A 1241 13.22 25.02 29.92
CA SER A 1241 13.20 23.87 29.01
C SER A 1241 12.97 24.22 27.54
N GLY A 1242 12.50 25.44 27.24
CA GLY A 1242 12.04 25.81 25.89
C GLY A 1242 10.60 25.38 25.60
N ASP A 1243 9.90 24.78 26.58
CA ASP A 1243 8.50 24.43 26.46
C ASP A 1243 7.58 25.56 26.92
N PHE A 1244 6.39 25.59 26.35
CA PHE A 1244 5.38 26.60 26.59
C PHE A 1244 3.99 26.05 26.27
N SER A 1245 2.99 26.72 26.81
CA SER A 1245 1.62 26.63 26.29
C SER A 1245 1.29 27.95 25.59
N THR A 1246 0.32 27.97 24.67
CA THR A 1246 -0.04 29.17 23.91
C THR A 1246 -1.51 29.51 24.07
N LYS A 1247 -1.80 30.80 24.21
CA LYS A 1247 -3.12 31.38 23.94
C LYS A 1247 -3.02 32.22 22.66
N VAL A 1248 -3.87 31.94 21.69
CA VAL A 1248 -4.04 32.75 20.46
C VAL A 1248 -5.38 33.46 20.56
N GLU A 1249 -5.41 34.79 20.52
CA GLU A 1249 -6.64 35.58 20.65
C GLU A 1249 -6.73 36.72 19.63
N CYS A 1250 -7.95 37.02 19.16
CA CYS A 1250 -8.20 38.12 18.24
C CYS A 1250 -8.56 39.38 19.03
N THR A 1251 -7.63 40.34 19.13
CA THR A 1251 -7.75 41.52 19.99
C THR A 1251 -8.82 42.51 19.54
N ASN A 1252 -9.22 42.47 18.27
CA ASN A 1252 -10.33 43.26 17.71
C ASN A 1252 -11.69 42.53 17.71
N GLY A 1253 -11.78 41.34 18.31
CA GLY A 1253 -13.03 40.60 18.51
C GLY A 1253 -13.60 39.89 17.28
N LEU A 1254 -12.81 39.71 16.21
CA LEU A 1254 -13.22 38.87 15.08
C LEU A 1254 -12.96 37.37 15.37
N PRO A 1255 -13.87 36.46 14.99
CA PRO A 1255 -13.65 35.05 15.22
C PRO A 1255 -12.72 34.47 14.13
N ILE A 1256 -11.63 33.83 14.56
CA ILE A 1256 -10.58 33.22 13.72
C ILE A 1256 -10.64 31.68 13.83
N LEU A 1257 -9.70 30.98 13.17
CA LEU A 1257 -9.33 29.61 13.48
C LEU A 1257 -7.83 29.57 13.80
N ALA A 1258 -7.41 28.70 14.72
CA ALA A 1258 -6.01 28.41 14.94
C ALA A 1258 -5.76 26.91 15.10
N GLU A 1259 -4.65 26.41 14.54
CA GLU A 1259 -4.14 25.03 14.73
C GLU A 1259 -2.61 25.07 14.87
N ARG A 1260 -2.06 24.13 15.64
CA ARG A 1260 -0.62 24.08 16.01
C ARG A 1260 0.08 22.88 15.37
N PRO A 1261 0.61 22.97 14.13
CA PRO A 1261 1.58 21.99 13.63
C PRO A 1261 2.90 22.11 14.39
N MET A 1262 3.49 20.98 14.74
CA MET A 1262 4.83 20.88 15.33
C MET A 1262 5.58 19.76 14.62
N TYR A 1263 6.83 19.95 14.18
CA TYR A 1263 7.64 18.89 13.53
C TYR A 1263 8.89 18.62 14.37
N PHE A 1264 9.22 17.37 14.73
CA PHE A 1264 10.22 17.14 15.81
C PHE A 1264 10.93 15.76 15.92
N ASP A 1265 12.27 15.72 16.05
CA ASP A 1265 13.09 14.50 15.89
C ASP A 1265 13.07 13.59 17.13
N TYR A 1266 12.71 12.31 16.94
CA TYR A 1266 12.89 11.28 17.96
C TYR A 1266 14.26 10.63 17.91
N HIS A 1267 15.08 11.06 18.86
CA HIS A 1267 16.20 10.27 19.32
C HIS A 1267 15.68 9.19 20.28
N GLY A 1268 15.25 8.06 19.71
CA GLY A 1268 14.78 6.89 20.47
C GLY A 1268 15.76 6.49 21.57
N TRP A 1269 15.23 6.18 22.76
CA TRP A 1269 16.00 6.03 24.00
C TRP A 1269 16.86 4.76 24.01
N THR A 1270 18.04 4.81 23.37
CA THR A 1270 18.98 3.70 23.35
C THR A 1270 19.69 3.55 24.70
N GLY A 1271 19.25 2.56 25.49
CA GLY A 1271 19.77 2.29 26.83
C GLY A 1271 21.27 1.96 26.85
N GLY A 1272 22.10 2.96 27.15
CA GLY A 1272 23.56 2.86 27.09
C GLY A 1272 24.29 3.75 28.12
N SER A 1273 24.07 3.50 29.41
CA SER A 1273 24.88 3.99 30.55
C SER A 1273 25.64 5.32 30.40
N VAL A 1274 24.94 6.47 30.38
CA VAL A 1274 25.56 7.77 30.72
C VAL A 1274 24.73 8.45 31.82
N ALA A 1275 25.37 8.74 32.95
CA ALA A 1275 24.72 9.28 34.13
C ALA A 1275 24.63 10.82 34.09
N THR A 1276 23.74 11.36 33.27
CA THR A 1276 23.36 12.79 33.29
C THR A 1276 21.85 12.93 33.08
N GLY A 1277 21.15 13.42 34.11
CA GLY A 1277 19.69 13.49 34.14
C GLY A 1277 19.11 14.61 33.28
N TYR A 1278 18.97 14.34 31.98
CA TYR A 1278 18.06 15.04 31.09
C TYR A 1278 17.02 14.05 30.58
N THR A 1279 15.87 14.04 31.25
CA THR A 1279 14.62 13.48 30.72
C THR A 1279 14.04 14.52 29.74
N PRO A 1280 13.37 14.10 28.64
CA PRO A 1280 12.48 14.99 27.89
C PRO A 1280 11.41 15.57 28.81
#